data_AF-A0A950QFU6-F1
#
_entry.id   AF-A0A950QFU6-F1
#
_cell.length_a   1.000
_cell.length_b   1.000
_cell.length_c   1.000
_cell.angle_alpha   90.00
_cell.angle_beta   90.00
_cell.angle_gamma   90.00
#
_symmetry.space_group_name_H-M   'P 1'
#
loop_
_entity.id
_entity.type
_entity.pdbx_description
1 polymer ?
#
loop_
_entity_poly.entity_id
_entity_poly.type
_entity_poly.pdbx_seq_one_letter_code
_entity_poly.pdbx_strand_id
1 'polypeptide(L)'
;MLELKRAIDVRGALSINVITMIGIGPLVTIPLVIAALGGPLALVGWIAGAIVALCDGLVWAELASAFPGSGGTYVYLRNIFGPNGLGRALAFLFNWQFLLYAPCLLASGYIGFANYAAYLYPSIGNNAYIHDALAVAIGIVTILLLYRRTAQVATLGAILAVVATLTVAIVAVAGLSQANFTQILHLGAPLRLGVGFLAGFAAALYITLYDYVGYADAALLGDEVVRPDRTIPLAIVLSVIIVAALYVLLQIGVLGAVPWRSLLDAHGQPTVEAQYVGALVVQRAWGRLAALGVTVAVLATAFASLYGNLLGFSRISFAAARDGAFFAVFGRLHPSKEIPHVALLVVGGLSLIASLFTLDQVIAFLTAGIVLIQGVTQIVALALLRTRRNPARFRMPLYPLPALIALVGWTIAFIGSGVTAIALGSAWLAIGTIVFLAAAWRQRWWPFALAAVVVFAVVAAPTFAVSSSQESQRWSNWDTSRVTSDHGYPVFSVEGRPYFPYGAAFFYERIPRDRWRASLLAYKALGINTIDLYCIWNWHAPEQGVLDFNGATDPRRDLVGLLNITHELGFKLILRPGPVIRNEWRNGGYPGWLLERPPYHMPLHDVLEARYPATATLQNRHADAAAGEWLANTTHLDNAAAWLREVLRAVEPYSHDVLAIALDDDQGAYLDNDTWPAPHWHAYVRWLRQTVQSVTGTRVPLFINTYEMKVPAAAPAWAWGNWYQSNSYRLNAHDLADLDFATGLLQTQARFPVMQSEFQAGWLQGADEGVPRPSDPANTALALGELLRDGAHGIVNFPVQDTIDPHGWEAPWANWSYAWDAALTVDLHASPRYGPTRAVGDVVRRYGALLARTHVAADAAIVWAPTLFAPGTLSNADFDELASSTIALQRTCNARGVTCELVDLAALDPPGLRRNQFLLALPPGFARRMTPRAARMLTTLRTSGRLFLSLEGFRGTSPYRGVRNVTLLTANDSRYGFVVAIDPDAVRHHIPSRTVRLRGRSLKVAGFDVAAGSMRVIPVGVSAPKVPAPEAPATGTPPPFADPGGTVISNSHLRVVFAPFAGARIAELGDGSWNAATGIGLLRDAVDPAPPASSRDYIRSYTHPIAAGTFNRAYLCNGEDVLTTRRVSCSYDAPDVPRGGAVFQRTLTLTGASTDLIVGETFVPHDVRSTERLESISGFAFVAGDRLYQAQAGDALGILHDGRLAMLRWRRSDVARIELRRTRGAEIAGLIFARRSVELRLGLYHVHTAAEARTLLDSAPPQ
;
A
#
# COMPACT_ATOMS: atom_id res chain seq x y z
N MET A 1 -34.76 41.33 -41.13
CA MET A 1 -34.41 40.55 -39.92
C MET A 1 -35.57 40.69 -38.95
N LEU A 2 -36.12 39.58 -38.44
CA LEU A 2 -37.13 39.63 -37.38
C LEU A 2 -36.38 39.93 -36.06
N GLU A 3 -36.56 41.13 -35.51
CA GLU A 3 -36.06 41.46 -34.17
C GLU A 3 -36.88 40.72 -33.11
N LEU A 4 -36.21 40.09 -32.14
CA LEU A 4 -36.88 39.43 -31.00
C LEU A 4 -37.59 40.50 -30.15
N LYS A 5 -38.85 40.25 -29.78
CA LYS A 5 -39.65 41.20 -29.01
C LYS A 5 -39.18 41.20 -27.54
N ARG A 6 -38.73 42.36 -27.05
CA ARG A 6 -38.40 42.56 -25.62
C ARG A 6 -39.66 42.46 -24.76
N ALA A 7 -39.82 41.36 -24.04
CA ALA A 7 -41.02 41.03 -23.26
C ALA A 7 -40.73 40.55 -21.83
N ILE A 8 -39.47 40.21 -21.52
CA ILE A 8 -39.08 39.68 -20.21
C ILE A 8 -38.77 40.85 -19.27
N ASP A 9 -39.59 41.05 -18.24
CA ASP A 9 -39.38 42.05 -17.19
C ASP A 9 -38.55 41.47 -16.02
N VAL A 10 -38.39 42.24 -14.92
CA VAL A 10 -37.63 41.80 -13.73
C VAL A 10 -38.19 40.52 -13.12
N ARG A 11 -39.51 40.33 -13.13
CA ARG A 11 -40.14 39.14 -12.56
C ARG A 11 -39.87 37.92 -13.44
N GLY A 12 -39.95 38.09 -14.76
CA GLY A 12 -39.60 37.06 -15.72
C GLY A 12 -38.12 36.66 -15.61
N ALA A 13 -37.21 37.63 -15.59
CA ALA A 13 -35.76 37.38 -15.47
C ALA A 13 -35.40 36.71 -14.13
N LEU A 14 -36.00 37.16 -13.02
CA LEU A 14 -35.81 36.53 -11.70
C LEU A 14 -36.31 35.08 -11.70
N SER A 15 -37.49 34.82 -12.28
CA SER A 15 -38.08 33.48 -12.34
C SER A 15 -37.21 32.51 -13.14
N ILE A 16 -36.57 32.98 -14.22
CA ILE A 16 -35.63 32.19 -15.03
C ILE A 16 -34.40 31.78 -14.22
N ASN A 17 -33.75 32.71 -13.52
CA ASN A 17 -32.60 32.35 -12.69
C ASN A 17 -32.99 31.42 -11.53
N VAL A 18 -34.14 31.67 -10.90
CA VAL A 18 -34.59 30.88 -9.74
C VAL A 18 -34.95 29.45 -10.15
N ILE A 19 -35.63 29.22 -11.28
CA ILE A 19 -35.98 27.84 -11.70
C ILE A 19 -34.77 27.03 -12.15
N THR A 20 -33.74 27.67 -12.69
CA THR A 20 -32.54 26.97 -13.12
C THR A 20 -31.64 26.61 -11.95
N MET A 21 -31.58 27.44 -10.91
CA MET A 21 -30.92 27.12 -9.64
C MET A 21 -31.73 26.11 -8.81
N ILE A 22 -33.02 26.36 -8.56
CA ILE A 22 -33.88 25.49 -7.75
C ILE A 22 -34.33 24.26 -8.55
N GLY A 23 -33.44 23.28 -8.62
CA GLY A 23 -33.72 21.93 -9.10
C GLY A 23 -33.67 20.89 -7.97
N ILE A 24 -33.20 19.69 -8.31
CA ILE A 24 -32.99 18.61 -7.33
C ILE A 24 -31.67 18.72 -6.57
N GLY A 25 -30.73 19.53 -7.09
CA GLY A 25 -29.34 19.70 -6.62
C GLY A 25 -29.18 19.67 -5.10
N PRO A 26 -29.63 20.69 -4.36
CA PRO A 26 -29.42 20.76 -2.91
C PRO A 26 -29.99 19.54 -2.17
N LEU A 27 -31.08 18.95 -2.65
CA LEU A 27 -31.72 17.81 -1.99
C LEU A 27 -30.93 16.51 -2.16
N VAL A 28 -30.02 16.42 -3.13
CA VAL A 28 -29.15 15.25 -3.35
C VAL A 28 -27.68 15.53 -3.01
N THR A 29 -27.26 16.79 -2.93
CA THR A 29 -25.89 17.18 -2.60
C THR A 29 -25.65 17.46 -1.12
N ILE A 30 -26.68 17.80 -0.33
CA ILE A 30 -26.56 18.00 1.13
C ILE A 30 -25.77 16.85 1.82
N PRO A 31 -26.05 15.56 1.55
CA PRO A 31 -25.25 14.47 2.11
C PRO A 31 -23.78 14.50 1.68
N LEU A 32 -23.49 14.87 0.44
CA LEU A 32 -22.11 15.00 -0.08
C LEU A 32 -21.36 16.15 0.61
N VAL A 33 -22.02 17.28 0.87
CA VAL A 33 -21.42 18.42 1.60
C VAL A 33 -21.19 18.05 3.07
N ILE A 34 -22.11 17.31 3.69
CA ILE A 34 -21.96 16.76 5.05
C ILE A 34 -20.78 15.79 5.11
N ALA A 35 -20.63 14.92 4.12
CA ALA A 35 -19.50 13.99 4.01
C ALA A 35 -18.16 14.74 3.86
N ALA A 36 -18.12 15.77 3.00
CA ALA A 36 -16.91 16.55 2.73
C ALA A 36 -16.38 17.32 3.95
N LEU A 37 -17.27 17.87 4.79
CA LEU A 37 -16.89 18.71 5.94
C LEU A 37 -17.12 18.06 7.31
N GLY A 38 -17.58 16.81 7.36
CA GLY A 38 -17.66 16.02 8.58
C GLY A 38 -18.69 16.52 9.61
N GLY A 39 -19.86 16.97 9.15
CA GLY A 39 -20.98 17.35 10.03
C GLY A 39 -21.43 18.82 9.89
N PRO A 40 -21.67 19.56 11.00
CA PRO A 40 -22.26 20.91 10.95
C PRO A 40 -21.46 21.95 10.18
N LEU A 41 -20.15 21.74 9.97
CA LEU A 41 -19.31 22.59 9.14
C LEU A 41 -19.77 22.65 7.68
N ALA A 42 -20.63 21.73 7.23
CA ALA A 42 -21.31 21.81 5.93
C ALA A 42 -21.96 23.19 5.66
N LEU A 43 -22.44 23.88 6.70
CA LEU A 43 -22.98 25.24 6.58
C LEU A 43 -21.96 26.25 6.05
N VAL A 44 -20.69 26.10 6.41
CA VAL A 44 -19.60 26.94 5.91
C VAL A 44 -19.44 26.76 4.40
N GLY A 45 -19.56 25.53 3.89
CA GLY A 45 -19.53 25.24 2.46
C GLY A 45 -20.66 25.93 1.69
N TRP A 46 -21.89 25.91 2.23
CA TRP A 46 -23.04 26.57 1.60
C TRP A 46 -22.95 28.09 1.57
N ILE A 47 -22.47 28.69 2.68
CA ILE A 47 -22.26 30.13 2.77
C ILE A 47 -21.13 30.56 1.84
N ALA A 48 -20.01 29.83 1.82
CA ALA A 48 -18.89 30.11 0.93
C ALA A 48 -19.31 30.02 -0.55
N GLY A 49 -20.05 28.98 -0.93
CA GLY A 49 -20.60 28.84 -2.29
C GLY A 49 -21.50 30.01 -2.67
N ALA A 50 -22.38 30.47 -1.77
CA ALA A 50 -23.26 31.61 -2.02
C ALA A 50 -22.48 32.92 -2.22
N ILE A 51 -21.44 33.16 -1.41
CA ILE A 51 -20.57 34.34 -1.53
C ILE A 51 -19.89 34.34 -2.90
N VAL A 52 -19.28 33.20 -3.28
CA VAL A 52 -18.58 33.08 -4.57
C VAL A 52 -19.57 33.25 -5.73
N ALA A 53 -20.75 32.63 -5.67
CA ALA A 53 -21.80 32.78 -6.68
C ALA A 53 -22.31 34.23 -6.81
N LEU A 54 -22.48 34.95 -5.70
CA LEU A 54 -22.86 36.37 -5.73
C LEU A 54 -21.77 37.21 -6.38
N CYS A 55 -20.51 36.96 -6.00
CA CYS A 55 -19.35 37.66 -6.55
C CYS A 55 -19.20 37.42 -8.06
N ASP A 56 -19.33 36.19 -8.53
CA ASP A 56 -19.33 35.87 -9.96
C ASP A 56 -20.56 36.46 -10.67
N GLY A 57 -21.72 36.40 -10.03
CA GLY A 57 -22.95 37.04 -10.51
C GLY A 57 -22.79 38.55 -10.76
N LEU A 58 -22.00 39.26 -9.94
CA LEU A 58 -21.67 40.67 -10.19
C LEU A 58 -20.76 40.87 -11.42
N VAL A 59 -19.86 39.92 -11.70
CA VAL A 59 -19.07 39.90 -12.94
C VAL A 59 -20.00 39.75 -14.15
N TRP A 60 -20.93 38.80 -14.08
CA TRP A 60 -21.97 38.62 -15.10
C TRP A 60 -22.85 39.86 -15.29
N ALA A 61 -23.31 40.47 -14.20
CA ALA A 61 -24.17 41.63 -14.23
C ALA A 61 -23.53 42.82 -14.97
N GLU A 62 -22.24 43.07 -14.72
CA GLU A 62 -21.53 44.14 -15.40
C GLU A 62 -21.30 43.84 -16.89
N LEU A 63 -20.84 42.63 -17.23
CA LEU A 63 -20.62 42.23 -18.61
C LEU A 63 -21.92 42.21 -19.44
N ALA A 64 -23.02 41.70 -18.86
CA ALA A 64 -24.34 41.69 -19.49
C ALA A 64 -24.88 43.10 -19.73
N SER A 65 -24.60 44.04 -18.82
CA SER A 65 -25.00 45.45 -18.99
C SER A 65 -24.20 46.17 -20.07
N ALA A 66 -22.95 45.74 -20.29
CA ALA A 66 -22.05 46.28 -21.32
C ALA A 66 -22.40 45.75 -22.73
N PHE A 67 -22.75 44.47 -22.81
CA PHE A 67 -23.08 43.78 -24.06
C PHE A 67 -24.45 43.10 -23.97
N PRO A 68 -25.55 43.90 -23.97
CA PRO A 68 -26.91 43.36 -23.86
C PRO A 68 -27.31 42.70 -25.18
N GLY A 69 -27.06 41.40 -25.30
CA GLY A 69 -27.45 40.56 -26.43
C GLY A 69 -27.61 39.10 -26.01
N SER A 70 -28.30 38.30 -26.82
CA SER A 70 -28.49 36.88 -26.52
C SER A 70 -27.21 36.09 -26.77
N GLY A 71 -26.75 35.33 -25.77
CA GLY A 71 -25.56 34.49 -25.87
C GLY A 71 -24.54 34.55 -24.71
N GLY A 72 -24.68 35.49 -23.79
CA GLY A 72 -23.87 35.57 -22.57
C GLY A 72 -22.36 35.55 -22.81
N THR A 73 -21.63 34.66 -22.13
CA THR A 73 -20.16 34.58 -22.14
C THR A 73 -19.55 34.57 -23.55
N TYR A 74 -20.14 33.86 -24.52
CA TYR A 74 -19.57 33.84 -25.87
C TYR A 74 -19.59 35.24 -26.53
N VAL A 75 -20.66 36.01 -26.30
CA VAL A 75 -20.81 37.38 -26.82
C VAL A 75 -19.82 38.30 -26.13
N TYR A 76 -19.65 38.16 -24.80
CA TYR A 76 -18.73 38.98 -24.02
C TYR A 76 -17.28 38.76 -24.47
N LEU A 77 -16.85 37.50 -24.55
CA LEU A 77 -15.49 37.16 -24.96
C LEU A 77 -15.23 37.55 -26.42
N ARG A 78 -16.19 37.34 -27.33
CA ARG A 78 -16.08 37.74 -28.73
C ARG A 78 -15.88 39.23 -28.90
N ASN A 79 -16.66 40.05 -28.20
CA ASN A 79 -16.63 41.50 -28.35
C ASN A 79 -15.41 42.14 -27.68
N ILE A 80 -15.03 41.66 -26.49
CA ILE A 80 -13.92 42.24 -25.71
C ILE A 80 -12.55 41.90 -26.33
N PHE A 81 -12.37 40.65 -26.80
CA PHE A 81 -11.11 40.18 -27.40
C PHE A 81 -11.09 40.30 -28.94
N GLY A 82 -12.13 40.87 -29.53
CA GLY A 82 -12.23 41.13 -30.97
C GLY A 82 -12.85 39.96 -31.77
N PRO A 83 -13.86 40.22 -32.64
CA PRO A 83 -14.63 39.17 -33.35
C PRO A 83 -13.84 38.43 -34.43
N ASN A 84 -12.66 38.95 -34.75
CA ASN A 84 -11.77 38.52 -35.82
C ASN A 84 -10.40 38.04 -35.31
N GLY A 85 -10.20 38.03 -33.99
CA GLY A 85 -8.95 37.59 -33.33
C GLY A 85 -9.22 36.56 -32.24
N LEU A 86 -8.57 36.71 -31.08
CA LEU A 86 -8.72 35.82 -29.93
C LEU A 86 -10.18 35.66 -29.47
N GLY A 87 -11.01 36.70 -29.64
CA GLY A 87 -12.43 36.62 -29.29
C GLY A 87 -13.21 35.56 -30.07
N ARG A 88 -12.85 35.27 -31.32
CA ARG A 88 -13.47 34.18 -32.09
C ARG A 88 -13.07 32.81 -31.53
N ALA A 89 -11.80 32.63 -31.18
CA ALA A 89 -11.30 31.40 -30.57
C ALA A 89 -11.96 31.15 -29.21
N LEU A 90 -12.02 32.17 -28.35
CA LEU A 90 -12.66 32.07 -27.03
C LEU A 90 -14.16 31.81 -27.12
N ALA A 91 -14.86 32.41 -28.09
CA ALA A 91 -16.27 32.12 -28.33
C ALA A 91 -16.49 30.66 -28.80
N PHE A 92 -15.61 30.13 -29.65
CA PHE A 92 -15.65 28.72 -30.05
C PHE A 92 -15.36 27.79 -28.87
N LEU A 93 -14.29 28.06 -28.10
CA LEU A 93 -13.88 27.25 -26.96
C LEU A 93 -14.90 27.26 -25.83
N PHE A 94 -15.57 28.39 -25.57
CA PHE A 94 -16.71 28.43 -24.67
C PHE A 94 -17.82 27.47 -25.13
N ASN A 95 -18.21 27.50 -26.41
CA ASN A 95 -19.23 26.59 -26.94
C ASN A 95 -18.77 25.12 -26.95
N TRP A 96 -17.47 24.86 -27.14
CA TRP A 96 -16.91 23.53 -27.04
C TRP A 96 -16.95 23.01 -25.59
N GLN A 97 -16.52 23.82 -24.62
CA GLN A 97 -16.65 23.54 -23.19
C GLN A 97 -18.12 23.36 -22.79
N PHE A 98 -19.03 24.13 -23.39
CA PHE A 98 -20.46 24.03 -23.18
C PHE A 98 -21.03 22.65 -23.52
N LEU A 99 -20.48 21.99 -24.55
CA LEU A 99 -20.83 20.59 -24.89
C LEU A 99 -20.36 19.56 -23.86
N LEU A 100 -19.57 19.95 -22.86
CA LEU A 100 -19.23 19.10 -21.71
C LEU A 100 -20.08 19.46 -20.49
N TYR A 101 -20.07 20.72 -20.07
CA TYR A 101 -20.70 21.07 -18.79
C TYR A 101 -22.24 21.02 -18.84
N ALA A 102 -22.87 21.44 -19.94
CA ALA A 102 -24.33 21.47 -20.02
C ALA A 102 -24.94 20.05 -20.01
N PRO A 103 -24.37 19.06 -20.73
CA PRO A 103 -24.75 17.67 -20.57
C PRO A 103 -24.57 17.12 -19.15
N CYS A 104 -23.45 17.43 -18.48
CA CYS A 104 -23.23 17.01 -17.09
C CYS A 104 -24.27 17.62 -16.13
N LEU A 105 -24.64 18.89 -16.33
CA LEU A 105 -25.66 19.56 -15.52
C LEU A 105 -27.06 18.93 -15.68
N LEU A 106 -27.39 18.44 -16.88
CA LEU A 106 -28.63 17.71 -17.12
C LEU A 106 -28.56 16.29 -16.55
N ALA A 107 -27.43 15.61 -16.72
CA ALA A 107 -27.20 14.27 -16.20
C ALA A 107 -27.33 14.21 -14.68
N SER A 108 -26.77 15.19 -13.95
CA SER A 108 -26.88 15.24 -12.49
C SER A 108 -28.33 15.34 -12.03
N GLY A 109 -29.19 16.06 -12.77
CA GLY A 109 -30.62 16.11 -12.50
C GLY A 109 -31.34 14.80 -12.83
N TYR A 110 -30.95 14.08 -13.88
CA TYR A 110 -31.51 12.74 -14.20
C TYR A 110 -31.15 11.70 -13.13
N ILE A 111 -29.88 11.69 -12.71
CA ILE A 111 -29.38 10.85 -11.61
C ILE A 111 -30.10 11.21 -10.30
N GLY A 112 -30.19 12.51 -10.00
CA GLY A 112 -30.92 12.99 -8.82
C GLY A 112 -32.39 12.56 -8.82
N PHE A 113 -33.06 12.61 -9.98
CA PHE A 113 -34.44 12.14 -10.14
C PHE A 113 -34.56 10.65 -9.78
N ALA A 114 -33.65 9.81 -10.28
CA ALA A 114 -33.65 8.38 -10.00
C ALA A 114 -33.33 8.08 -8.51
N ASN A 115 -32.37 8.78 -7.92
CA ASN A 115 -32.07 8.73 -6.48
C ASN A 115 -33.30 9.03 -5.62
N TYR A 116 -34.05 10.09 -5.95
CA TYR A 116 -35.21 10.50 -5.17
C TYR A 116 -36.43 9.60 -5.40
N ALA A 117 -36.56 9.01 -6.60
CA ALA A 117 -37.61 8.05 -6.93
C ALA A 117 -37.49 6.75 -6.10
N ALA A 118 -36.29 6.43 -5.59
CA ALA A 118 -36.07 5.30 -4.70
C ALA A 118 -36.90 5.38 -3.40
N TYR A 119 -37.31 6.58 -2.98
CA TYR A 119 -38.25 6.74 -1.85
C TYR A 119 -39.63 6.14 -2.14
N LEU A 120 -40.12 6.25 -3.38
CA LEU A 120 -41.41 5.68 -3.80
C LEU A 120 -41.30 4.17 -4.05
N TYR A 121 -40.21 3.76 -4.70
CA TYR A 121 -39.93 2.38 -5.07
C TYR A 121 -38.49 2.00 -4.70
N PRO A 122 -38.28 1.40 -3.50
CA PRO A 122 -36.94 1.07 -2.99
C PRO A 122 -36.10 0.16 -3.90
N SER A 123 -36.74 -0.62 -4.78
CA SER A 123 -36.07 -1.47 -5.78
C SER A 123 -35.19 -0.67 -6.76
N ILE A 124 -35.47 0.63 -6.96
CA ILE A 124 -34.65 1.52 -7.79
C ILE A 124 -33.29 1.72 -7.12
N GLY A 125 -33.25 2.04 -5.82
CA GLY A 125 -32.00 2.25 -5.08
C GLY A 125 -31.18 0.97 -4.85
N ASN A 126 -31.82 -0.20 -4.90
CA ASN A 126 -31.17 -1.49 -4.70
C ASN A 126 -30.61 -2.12 -5.99
N ASN A 127 -30.86 -1.53 -7.16
CA ASN A 127 -30.44 -2.07 -8.44
C ASN A 127 -29.95 -0.96 -9.39
N ALA A 128 -28.64 -0.88 -9.57
CA ALA A 128 -27.99 0.11 -10.43
C ALA A 128 -28.56 0.12 -11.86
N TYR A 129 -28.89 -1.04 -12.44
CA TYR A 129 -29.46 -1.09 -13.79
C TYR A 129 -30.85 -0.43 -13.88
N ILE A 130 -31.69 -0.58 -12.86
CA ILE A 130 -33.03 0.04 -12.82
C ILE A 130 -32.90 1.55 -12.58
N HIS A 131 -31.98 1.93 -11.69
CA HIS A 131 -31.65 3.33 -11.43
C HIS A 131 -31.19 4.04 -12.71
N ASP A 132 -30.19 3.49 -13.40
CA ASP A 132 -29.61 4.10 -14.59
C ASP A 132 -30.59 4.08 -15.77
N ALA A 133 -31.38 3.01 -15.90
CA ALA A 133 -32.45 2.96 -16.90
C ALA A 133 -33.51 4.05 -16.66
N LEU A 134 -33.85 4.36 -15.41
CA LEU A 134 -34.79 5.43 -15.08
C LEU A 134 -34.18 6.81 -15.39
N ALA A 135 -32.91 7.04 -15.06
CA ALA A 135 -32.19 8.28 -15.38
C ALA A 135 -32.14 8.51 -16.91
N VAL A 136 -31.83 7.49 -17.69
CA VAL A 136 -31.85 7.56 -19.16
C VAL A 136 -33.27 7.77 -19.68
N ALA A 137 -34.27 7.06 -19.12
CA ALA A 137 -35.66 7.18 -19.55
C ALA A 137 -36.21 8.60 -19.36
N ILE A 138 -35.92 9.25 -18.23
CA ILE A 138 -36.39 10.61 -17.98
C ILE A 138 -35.73 11.62 -18.94
N GLY A 139 -34.46 11.40 -19.29
CA GLY A 139 -33.77 12.20 -20.31
C GLY A 139 -34.39 12.03 -21.70
N ILE A 140 -34.69 10.80 -22.12
CA ILE A 140 -35.38 10.51 -23.39
C ILE A 140 -36.75 11.20 -23.42
N VAL A 141 -37.54 11.07 -22.35
CA VAL A 141 -38.84 11.73 -22.23
C VAL A 141 -38.71 13.25 -22.35
N THR A 142 -37.69 13.83 -21.72
CA THR A 142 -37.42 15.28 -21.81
C THR A 142 -37.12 15.71 -23.25
N ILE A 143 -36.26 14.96 -23.96
CA ILE A 143 -35.94 15.22 -25.37
C ILE A 143 -37.19 15.11 -26.25
N LEU A 144 -37.99 14.05 -26.08
CA LEU A 144 -39.21 13.83 -26.85
C LEU A 144 -40.24 14.95 -26.64
N LEU A 145 -40.42 15.40 -25.40
CA LEU A 145 -41.34 16.50 -25.07
C LEU A 145 -40.87 17.85 -25.58
N LEU A 146 -39.57 18.04 -25.78
CA LEU A 146 -38.97 19.23 -26.40
C LEU A 146 -38.93 19.13 -27.93
N TYR A 147 -39.16 17.97 -28.52
CA TYR A 147 -39.19 17.75 -29.97
C TYR A 147 -40.53 18.21 -30.62
N ARG A 148 -41.10 19.31 -30.14
CA ARG A 148 -42.35 19.94 -30.61
C ARG A 148 -42.26 21.47 -30.56
N ARG A 149 -43.12 22.16 -31.31
CA ARG A 149 -43.18 23.63 -31.29
C ARG A 149 -43.76 24.09 -29.95
N THR A 150 -43.02 24.89 -29.20
CA THR A 150 -43.41 25.31 -27.84
C THR A 150 -43.66 26.82 -27.79
N ALA A 151 -44.91 27.23 -27.99
CA ALA A 151 -45.33 28.64 -27.91
C ALA A 151 -45.64 29.11 -26.46
N GLN A 152 -45.83 28.19 -25.52
CA GLN A 152 -46.27 28.45 -24.14
C GLN A 152 -45.17 28.22 -23.08
N VAL A 153 -43.89 28.23 -23.49
CA VAL A 153 -42.75 27.90 -22.62
C VAL A 153 -42.66 28.80 -21.39
N ALA A 154 -42.83 30.11 -21.57
CA ALA A 154 -42.62 31.09 -20.51
C ALA A 154 -43.64 30.95 -19.37
N THR A 155 -44.91 30.66 -19.69
CA THR A 155 -45.97 30.45 -18.69
C THR A 155 -45.75 29.15 -17.92
N LEU A 156 -45.38 28.07 -18.61
CA LEU A 156 -45.07 26.79 -17.98
C LEU A 156 -43.84 26.91 -17.06
N GLY A 157 -42.78 27.59 -17.51
CA GLY A 157 -41.59 27.86 -16.70
C GLY A 157 -41.90 28.66 -15.44
N ALA A 158 -42.73 29.71 -15.51
CA ALA A 158 -43.10 30.49 -14.33
C ALA A 158 -43.89 29.68 -13.28
N ILE A 159 -44.84 28.84 -13.72
CA ILE A 159 -45.60 27.95 -12.82
C ILE A 159 -44.66 26.97 -12.13
N LEU A 160 -43.77 26.35 -12.91
CA LEU A 160 -42.81 25.39 -12.41
C LEU A 160 -41.80 26.00 -11.43
N ALA A 161 -41.40 27.26 -11.63
CA ALA A 161 -40.51 28.00 -10.73
C ALA A 161 -41.17 28.21 -9.36
N VAL A 162 -42.46 28.55 -9.34
CA VAL A 162 -43.23 28.71 -8.10
C VAL A 162 -43.35 27.37 -7.38
N VAL A 163 -43.67 26.28 -8.10
CA VAL A 163 -43.74 24.93 -7.53
C VAL A 163 -42.40 24.50 -6.95
N ALA A 164 -41.30 24.74 -7.65
CA ALA A 164 -39.94 24.43 -7.20
C ALA A 164 -39.59 25.16 -5.89
N THR A 165 -39.83 26.47 -5.88
CA THR A 165 -39.56 27.33 -4.72
C THR A 165 -40.39 26.92 -3.52
N LEU A 166 -41.69 26.66 -3.71
CA LEU A 166 -42.58 26.19 -2.63
C LEU A 166 -42.14 24.82 -2.11
N THR A 167 -41.72 23.91 -2.99
CA THR A 167 -41.25 22.58 -2.59
C THR A 167 -40.04 22.66 -1.67
N VAL A 168 -39.02 23.44 -2.05
CA VAL A 168 -37.83 23.62 -1.20
C VAL A 168 -38.17 24.35 0.10
N ALA A 169 -39.03 25.38 0.05
CA ALA A 169 -39.48 26.09 1.24
C ALA A 169 -40.23 25.16 2.21
N ILE A 170 -41.08 24.26 1.71
CA ILE A 170 -41.79 23.27 2.50
C ILE A 170 -40.80 22.33 3.21
N VAL A 171 -39.79 21.81 2.50
CA VAL A 171 -38.78 20.93 3.11
C VAL A 171 -37.97 21.68 4.18
N ALA A 172 -37.58 22.94 3.91
CA ALA A 172 -36.89 23.78 4.89
C ALA A 172 -37.74 24.03 6.14
N VAL A 173 -39.02 24.39 5.99
CA VAL A 173 -39.95 24.60 7.11
C VAL A 173 -40.16 23.31 7.92
N ALA A 174 -40.32 22.17 7.24
CA ALA A 174 -40.43 20.88 7.90
C ALA A 174 -39.19 20.56 8.73
N GLY A 175 -37.99 20.79 8.19
CA GLY A 175 -36.73 20.61 8.92
C GLY A 175 -36.60 21.53 10.13
N LEU A 176 -36.97 22.80 9.99
CA LEU A 176 -36.93 23.77 11.09
C LEU A 176 -37.95 23.48 12.19
N SER A 177 -39.12 22.91 11.84
CA SER A 177 -40.17 22.58 12.81
C SER A 177 -39.76 21.51 13.84
N GLN A 178 -38.73 20.71 13.53
CA GLN A 178 -38.17 19.67 14.39
C GLN A 178 -36.68 19.89 14.69
N ALA A 179 -36.16 21.10 14.43
CA ALA A 179 -34.72 21.34 14.50
C ALA A 179 -34.21 21.31 15.95
N ASN A 180 -33.31 20.37 16.24
CA ASN A 180 -32.52 20.41 17.47
C ASN A 180 -31.32 21.36 17.31
N PHE A 181 -31.48 22.62 17.73
CA PHE A 181 -30.43 23.64 17.61
C PHE A 181 -29.13 23.29 18.35
N THR A 182 -29.17 22.44 19.39
CA THR A 182 -27.94 21.99 20.05
C THR A 182 -27.09 21.14 19.10
N GLN A 183 -27.72 20.27 18.30
CA GLN A 183 -27.05 19.43 17.31
C GLN A 183 -26.37 20.24 16.19
N ILE A 184 -26.96 21.40 15.85
CA ILE A 184 -26.44 22.31 14.82
C ILE A 184 -25.21 23.07 15.33
N LEU A 185 -25.18 23.41 16.62
CA LEU A 185 -24.11 24.20 17.25
C LEU A 185 -22.96 23.34 17.83
N HIS A 186 -23.16 22.04 17.98
CA HIS A 186 -22.13 21.11 18.46
C HIS A 186 -21.08 20.80 17.37
N LEU A 187 -20.05 21.65 17.27
CA LEU A 187 -18.90 21.44 16.39
C LEU A 187 -17.99 20.26 16.82
N GLY A 188 -18.20 19.69 18.00
CA GLY A 188 -17.65 18.40 18.46
C GLY A 188 -16.14 18.33 18.71
N ALA A 189 -15.34 19.09 17.97
CA ALA A 189 -13.88 19.20 18.07
C ALA A 189 -13.43 20.64 17.70
N PRO A 190 -12.26 21.10 18.16
CA PRO A 190 -11.69 22.37 17.72
C PRO A 190 -11.45 22.33 16.20
N LEU A 191 -11.84 23.39 15.49
CA LEU A 191 -11.55 23.54 14.07
C LEU A 191 -10.03 23.49 13.83
N ARG A 192 -9.55 22.43 13.18
CA ARG A 192 -8.13 22.27 12.80
C ARG A 192 -7.98 22.67 11.34
N LEU A 193 -7.40 23.84 11.11
CA LEU A 193 -7.05 24.34 9.77
C LEU A 193 -5.81 23.60 9.25
N GLY A 194 -6.00 22.38 8.77
CA GLY A 194 -4.95 21.55 8.15
C GLY A 194 -5.31 21.13 6.73
N VAL A 195 -4.43 20.35 6.09
CA VAL A 195 -4.61 19.88 4.70
C VAL A 195 -5.95 19.16 4.51
N GLY A 196 -6.36 18.32 5.47
CA GLY A 196 -7.65 17.62 5.42
C GLY A 196 -8.86 18.56 5.45
N PHE A 197 -8.81 19.63 6.25
CA PHE A 197 -9.88 20.64 6.25
C PHE A 197 -9.91 21.42 4.94
N LEU A 198 -8.75 21.81 4.39
CA LEU A 198 -8.66 22.52 3.11
C LEU A 198 -9.20 21.66 1.97
N ALA A 199 -8.90 20.37 1.95
CA ALA A 199 -9.44 19.41 0.98
C ALA A 199 -10.96 19.27 1.12
N GLY A 200 -11.46 19.04 2.34
CA GLY A 200 -12.90 18.95 2.61
C GLY A 200 -13.66 20.24 2.28
N PHE A 201 -13.06 21.40 2.54
CA PHE A 201 -13.60 22.70 2.17
C PHE A 201 -13.63 22.89 0.65
N ALA A 202 -12.56 22.53 -0.06
CA ALA A 202 -12.52 22.59 -1.51
C ALA A 202 -13.56 21.66 -2.15
N ALA A 203 -13.72 20.46 -1.58
CA ALA A 203 -14.74 19.50 -2.00
C ALA A 203 -16.16 20.06 -1.79
N ALA A 204 -16.46 20.56 -0.59
CA ALA A 204 -17.73 21.19 -0.28
C ALA A 204 -18.01 22.41 -1.18
N LEU A 205 -16.99 23.24 -1.47
CA LEU A 205 -17.14 24.44 -2.28
C LEU A 205 -17.50 24.12 -3.74
N TYR A 206 -16.89 23.11 -4.36
CA TYR A 206 -17.27 22.76 -5.74
C TYR A 206 -18.68 22.16 -5.83
N ILE A 207 -19.09 21.40 -4.81
CA ILE A 207 -20.43 20.82 -4.71
C ILE A 207 -21.47 21.94 -4.53
N THR A 208 -21.25 22.88 -3.61
CA THR A 208 -22.22 23.96 -3.36
C THR A 208 -22.24 24.97 -4.49
N LEU A 209 -21.11 25.21 -5.18
CA LEU A 209 -21.10 26.04 -6.38
C LEU A 209 -21.94 25.44 -7.50
N TYR A 210 -21.92 24.12 -7.67
CA TYR A 210 -22.81 23.43 -8.61
C TYR A 210 -24.29 23.74 -8.32
N ASP A 211 -24.70 23.72 -7.04
CA ASP A 211 -26.09 24.00 -6.67
C ASP A 211 -26.52 25.45 -6.91
N TYR A 212 -25.57 26.38 -6.96
CA TYR A 212 -25.85 27.78 -7.29
C TYR A 212 -25.78 28.06 -8.80
N VAL A 213 -25.31 27.14 -9.66
CA VAL A 213 -25.27 27.37 -11.11
C VAL A 213 -26.68 27.66 -11.64
N GLY A 214 -26.79 28.71 -12.46
CA GLY A 214 -28.06 29.21 -13.00
C GLY A 214 -28.37 30.66 -12.61
N TYR A 215 -27.63 31.24 -11.67
CA TYR A 215 -27.82 32.63 -11.23
C TYR A 215 -27.67 33.69 -12.35
N ALA A 216 -27.10 33.34 -13.50
CA ALA A 216 -26.85 34.26 -14.61
C ALA A 216 -27.61 33.92 -15.90
N ASP A 217 -28.54 32.97 -15.89
CA ASP A 217 -29.16 32.46 -17.12
C ASP A 217 -30.03 33.50 -17.85
N ALA A 218 -30.64 34.45 -17.12
CA ALA A 218 -31.34 35.57 -17.73
C ALA A 218 -30.43 36.44 -18.63
N ALA A 219 -29.11 36.43 -18.39
CA ALA A 219 -28.15 37.14 -19.22
C ALA A 219 -27.94 36.48 -20.60
N LEU A 220 -28.33 35.21 -20.75
CA LEU A 220 -28.28 34.49 -22.03
C LEU A 220 -29.38 34.93 -23.00
N LEU A 221 -30.45 35.56 -22.48
CA LEU A 221 -31.63 36.02 -23.22
C LEU A 221 -31.70 37.55 -23.35
N GLY A 222 -30.54 38.22 -23.38
CA GLY A 222 -30.45 39.69 -23.31
C GLY A 222 -31.29 40.45 -24.34
N ASP A 223 -31.52 39.88 -25.53
CA ASP A 223 -32.33 40.51 -26.58
C ASP A 223 -33.84 40.52 -26.29
N GLU A 224 -34.32 39.64 -25.40
CA GLU A 224 -35.73 39.51 -25.03
C GLU A 224 -36.06 40.25 -23.72
N VAL A 225 -35.05 40.77 -23.01
CA VAL A 225 -35.20 41.46 -21.72
C VAL A 225 -35.48 42.95 -21.90
N VAL A 226 -36.48 43.43 -21.15
CA VAL A 226 -36.83 44.85 -21.04
C VAL A 226 -35.81 45.54 -20.14
N ARG A 227 -35.14 46.60 -20.64
CA ARG A 227 -34.06 47.33 -19.93
C ARG A 227 -32.98 46.39 -19.35
N PRO A 228 -32.25 45.64 -20.21
CA PRO A 228 -31.28 44.63 -19.78
C PRO A 228 -30.17 45.20 -18.90
N ASP A 229 -29.85 46.48 -19.05
CA ASP A 229 -28.88 47.23 -18.26
C ASP A 229 -29.24 47.38 -16.77
N ARG A 230 -30.51 47.20 -16.39
CA ARG A 230 -30.96 47.23 -14.99
C ARG A 230 -31.62 45.93 -14.57
N THR A 231 -32.37 45.31 -15.47
CA THR A 231 -33.16 44.11 -15.18
C THR A 231 -32.28 42.89 -14.93
N ILE A 232 -31.23 42.67 -15.73
CA ILE A 232 -30.33 41.51 -15.59
C ILE A 232 -29.51 41.62 -14.28
N PRO A 233 -28.82 42.74 -13.97
CA PRO A 233 -28.11 42.89 -12.70
C PRO A 233 -29.00 42.65 -11.48
N LEU A 234 -30.21 43.23 -11.48
CA LEU A 234 -31.15 43.09 -10.37
C LEU A 234 -31.63 41.64 -10.22
N ALA A 235 -31.94 40.97 -11.34
CA ALA A 235 -32.37 39.58 -11.33
C ALA A 235 -31.29 38.64 -10.78
N ILE A 236 -30.02 38.81 -11.18
CA ILE A 236 -28.89 38.00 -10.71
C ILE A 236 -28.71 38.12 -9.19
N VAL A 237 -28.64 39.35 -8.68
CA VAL A 237 -28.39 39.58 -7.24
C VAL A 237 -29.55 39.05 -6.39
N LEU A 238 -30.80 39.34 -6.80
CA LEU A 238 -31.98 38.87 -6.06
C LEU A 238 -32.11 37.34 -6.11
N SER A 239 -31.83 36.70 -7.25
CA SER A 239 -31.90 35.22 -7.33
C SER A 239 -30.90 34.57 -6.39
N VAL A 240 -29.63 35.03 -6.37
CA VAL A 240 -28.62 34.45 -5.48
C VAL A 240 -28.99 34.62 -4.01
N ILE A 241 -29.44 35.80 -3.59
CA ILE A 241 -29.82 36.05 -2.19
C ILE A 241 -30.98 35.17 -1.76
N ILE A 242 -32.03 35.07 -2.59
CA ILE A 242 -33.23 34.28 -2.28
C ILE A 242 -32.86 32.79 -2.17
N VAL A 243 -32.12 32.27 -3.15
CA VAL A 243 -31.76 30.85 -3.20
C VAL A 243 -30.77 30.49 -2.09
N ALA A 244 -29.77 31.34 -1.81
CA ALA A 244 -28.83 31.14 -0.72
C ALA A 244 -29.53 31.08 0.65
N ALA A 245 -30.49 31.96 0.89
CA ALA A 245 -31.30 31.91 2.12
C ALA A 245 -32.04 30.57 2.23
N LEU A 246 -32.68 30.12 1.14
CA LEU A 246 -33.40 28.84 1.13
C LEU A 246 -32.48 27.64 1.36
N TYR A 247 -31.32 27.58 0.71
CA TYR A 247 -30.40 26.45 0.82
C TYR A 247 -29.71 26.37 2.19
N VAL A 248 -29.34 27.51 2.75
CA VAL A 248 -28.82 27.57 4.12
C VAL A 248 -29.89 27.13 5.12
N LEU A 249 -31.13 27.62 5.00
CA LEU A 249 -32.25 27.18 5.85
C LEU A 249 -32.54 25.68 5.69
N LEU A 250 -32.44 25.15 4.48
CA LEU A 250 -32.60 23.73 4.19
C LEU A 250 -31.50 22.89 4.88
N GLN A 251 -30.23 23.28 4.77
CA GLN A 251 -29.12 22.60 5.44
C GLN A 251 -29.27 22.65 6.97
N ILE A 252 -29.67 23.80 7.52
CA ILE A 252 -29.98 23.96 8.96
C ILE A 252 -31.10 22.99 9.35
N GLY A 253 -32.18 22.94 8.57
CA GLY A 253 -33.31 22.04 8.81
C GLY A 253 -32.92 20.57 8.76
N VAL A 254 -32.10 20.15 7.79
CA VAL A 254 -31.60 18.77 7.69
C VAL A 254 -30.72 18.41 8.89
N LEU A 255 -29.73 19.25 9.22
CA LEU A 255 -28.85 19.03 10.37
C LEU A 255 -29.57 19.08 11.71
N GLY A 256 -30.69 19.81 11.80
CA GLY A 256 -31.53 19.88 12.99
C GLY A 256 -32.48 18.69 13.14
N ALA A 257 -33.05 18.21 12.04
CA ALA A 257 -34.07 17.15 12.06
C ALA A 257 -33.49 15.73 11.98
N VAL A 258 -32.26 15.56 11.47
CA VAL A 258 -31.62 14.26 11.29
C VAL A 258 -30.20 14.27 11.83
N PRO A 259 -29.82 13.31 12.72
CA PRO A 259 -28.43 13.11 13.12
C PRO A 259 -27.54 12.89 11.90
N TRP A 260 -26.64 13.83 11.61
CA TRP A 260 -25.82 13.80 10.38
C TRP A 260 -24.96 12.53 10.27
N ARG A 261 -24.58 11.93 11.40
CA ARG A 261 -23.86 10.63 11.44
C ARG A 261 -24.68 9.45 10.91
N SER A 262 -26.01 9.56 10.91
CA SER A 262 -26.90 8.53 10.33
C SER A 262 -27.07 8.69 8.81
N LEU A 263 -26.70 9.85 8.27
CA LEU A 263 -26.68 10.11 6.83
C LEU A 263 -25.41 9.57 6.16
N LEU A 264 -24.40 9.18 6.95
CA LEU A 264 -23.14 8.63 6.47
C LEU A 264 -23.00 7.17 6.90
N ASP A 265 -22.43 6.34 6.03
CA ASP A 265 -22.09 4.96 6.32
C ASP A 265 -20.75 4.86 7.10
N ALA A 266 -20.30 3.63 7.37
CA ALA A 266 -19.04 3.39 8.08
C ALA A 266 -17.81 3.93 7.34
N HIS A 267 -17.92 4.21 6.03
CA HIS A 267 -16.87 4.73 5.17
C HIS A 267 -17.00 6.26 4.94
N GLY A 268 -17.90 6.92 5.67
CA GLY A 268 -18.14 8.36 5.53
C GLY A 268 -18.84 8.75 4.22
N GLN A 269 -19.41 7.80 3.48
CA GLN A 269 -20.19 8.07 2.27
C GLN A 269 -21.68 8.21 2.58
N PRO A 270 -22.45 8.97 1.78
CA PRO A 270 -23.90 9.05 1.94
C PRO A 270 -24.56 7.66 1.91
N THR A 271 -25.40 7.36 2.91
CA THR A 271 -26.21 6.14 2.90
C THR A 271 -27.28 6.19 1.80
N VAL A 272 -27.86 5.03 1.46
CA VAL A 272 -29.00 4.97 0.51
C VAL A 272 -30.17 5.86 0.99
N GLU A 273 -30.43 5.93 2.29
CA GLU A 273 -31.47 6.79 2.86
C GLU A 273 -31.14 8.28 2.77
N ALA A 274 -29.85 8.64 2.73
CA ALA A 274 -29.42 10.02 2.58
C ALA A 274 -29.69 10.57 1.17
N GLN A 275 -29.81 9.71 0.16
CA GLN A 275 -30.07 10.10 -1.24
C GLN A 275 -31.41 10.82 -1.43
N TYR A 276 -32.36 10.65 -0.50
CA TYR A 276 -33.66 11.33 -0.48
C TYR A 276 -33.89 12.09 0.84
N VAL A 277 -32.86 12.81 1.30
CA VAL A 277 -32.84 13.46 2.63
C VAL A 277 -34.02 14.40 2.88
N GLY A 278 -34.53 15.10 1.87
CA GLY A 278 -35.71 15.98 2.04
C GLY A 278 -37.00 15.21 2.37
N ALA A 279 -37.22 14.05 1.73
CA ALA A 279 -38.33 13.17 2.05
C ALA A 279 -38.20 12.60 3.47
N LEU A 280 -36.98 12.25 3.87
CA LEU A 280 -36.67 11.76 5.22
C LEU A 280 -36.97 12.83 6.29
N VAL A 281 -36.60 14.08 6.05
CA VAL A 281 -36.90 15.22 6.94
C VAL A 281 -38.41 15.43 7.07
N VAL A 282 -39.14 15.49 5.94
CA VAL A 282 -40.60 15.67 5.98
C VAL A 282 -41.29 14.48 6.62
N GLN A 283 -40.79 13.25 6.40
CA GLN A 283 -41.35 12.06 7.04
C GLN A 283 -41.22 12.12 8.55
N ARG A 284 -40.09 12.58 9.08
CA ARG A 284 -39.89 12.76 10.53
C ARG A 284 -40.75 13.89 11.09
N ALA A 285 -40.93 14.97 10.34
CA ALA A 285 -41.68 16.13 10.80
C ALA A 285 -43.20 15.92 10.76
N TRP A 286 -43.74 15.50 9.62
CA TRP A 286 -45.18 15.52 9.31
C TRP A 286 -45.72 14.16 8.85
N GLY A 287 -44.91 13.10 8.94
CA GLY A 287 -45.33 11.72 8.64
C GLY A 287 -45.23 11.33 7.16
N ARG A 288 -45.49 10.04 6.90
CA ARG A 288 -45.23 9.41 5.60
C ARG A 288 -46.09 9.96 4.45
N LEU A 289 -47.34 10.35 4.71
CA LEU A 289 -48.21 10.92 3.66
C LEU A 289 -47.67 12.28 3.16
N ALA A 290 -47.20 13.12 4.07
CA ALA A 290 -46.56 14.38 3.72
C ALA A 290 -45.26 14.15 2.94
N ALA A 291 -44.48 13.14 3.34
CA ALA A 291 -43.25 12.76 2.66
C ALA A 291 -43.50 12.21 1.24
N LEU A 292 -44.55 11.40 1.02
CA LEU A 292 -44.94 10.98 -0.33
C LEU A 292 -45.33 12.18 -1.20
N GLY A 293 -46.12 13.11 -0.64
CA GLY A 293 -46.51 14.34 -1.33
C GLY A 293 -45.32 15.21 -1.72
N VAL A 294 -44.38 15.43 -0.80
CA VAL A 294 -43.18 16.23 -1.08
C VAL A 294 -42.26 15.53 -2.08
N THR A 295 -42.13 14.20 -2.02
CA THR A 295 -41.32 13.43 -2.98
C THR A 295 -41.84 13.62 -4.40
N VAL A 296 -43.15 13.53 -4.61
CA VAL A 296 -43.75 13.81 -5.93
C VAL A 296 -43.50 15.25 -6.36
N ALA A 297 -43.60 16.22 -5.44
CA ALA A 297 -43.32 17.62 -5.73
C ALA A 297 -41.85 17.86 -6.10
N VAL A 298 -40.90 17.19 -5.43
CA VAL A 298 -39.46 17.23 -5.73
C VAL A 298 -39.18 16.62 -7.11
N LEU A 299 -39.76 15.47 -7.43
CA LEU A 299 -39.61 14.84 -8.75
C LEU A 299 -40.18 15.73 -9.86
N ALA A 300 -41.35 16.33 -9.65
CA ALA A 300 -41.93 17.30 -10.59
C ALA A 300 -41.04 18.54 -10.77
N THR A 301 -40.47 19.04 -9.68
CA THR A 301 -39.50 20.16 -9.68
C THR A 301 -38.23 19.81 -10.43
N ALA A 302 -37.67 18.63 -10.20
CA ALA A 302 -36.48 18.13 -10.89
C ALA A 302 -36.73 18.05 -12.39
N PHE A 303 -37.84 17.43 -12.80
CA PHE A 303 -38.22 17.32 -14.21
C PHE A 303 -38.44 18.69 -14.86
N ALA A 304 -39.06 19.61 -14.15
CA ALA A 304 -39.26 20.97 -14.60
C ALA A 304 -37.95 21.73 -14.89
N SER A 305 -37.01 21.66 -13.95
CA SER A 305 -35.68 22.25 -14.09
C SER A 305 -34.93 21.64 -15.28
N LEU A 306 -34.94 20.31 -15.40
CA LEU A 306 -34.34 19.58 -16.52
C LEU A 306 -34.91 19.99 -17.88
N TYR A 307 -36.24 20.11 -17.97
CA TYR A 307 -36.94 20.55 -19.18
C TYR A 307 -36.56 21.99 -19.55
N GLY A 308 -36.52 22.89 -18.56
CA GLY A 308 -36.12 24.29 -18.75
C GLY A 308 -34.66 24.43 -19.20
N ASN A 309 -33.75 23.73 -18.54
CA ASN A 309 -32.32 23.75 -18.82
C ASN A 309 -32.00 23.22 -20.22
N LEU A 310 -32.51 22.05 -20.61
CA LEU A 310 -32.24 21.50 -21.95
C LEU A 310 -32.79 22.41 -23.06
N LEU A 311 -33.96 23.01 -22.81
CA LEU A 311 -34.55 23.99 -23.71
C LEU A 311 -33.66 25.24 -23.85
N GLY A 312 -33.15 25.80 -22.75
CA GLY A 312 -32.22 26.93 -22.77
C GLY A 312 -30.88 26.59 -23.43
N PHE A 313 -30.27 25.48 -23.05
CA PHE A 313 -28.94 25.07 -23.50
C PHE A 313 -28.84 24.80 -25.00
N SER A 314 -29.87 24.21 -25.60
CA SER A 314 -29.92 23.99 -27.05
C SER A 314 -29.84 25.27 -27.88
N ARG A 315 -30.24 26.43 -27.32
CA ARG A 315 -30.23 27.72 -28.01
C ARG A 315 -28.86 28.38 -28.02
N ILE A 316 -27.98 28.08 -27.06
CA ILE A 316 -26.67 28.71 -26.95
C ILE A 316 -25.77 28.26 -28.11
N SER A 317 -25.64 26.95 -28.33
CA SER A 317 -24.89 26.40 -29.46
C SER A 317 -25.53 26.76 -30.81
N PHE A 318 -26.86 26.86 -30.87
CA PHE A 318 -27.57 27.32 -32.06
C PHE A 318 -27.24 28.78 -32.41
N ALA A 319 -27.30 29.69 -31.42
CA ALA A 319 -26.96 31.10 -31.61
C ALA A 319 -25.51 31.28 -32.06
N ALA A 320 -24.57 30.58 -31.41
CA ALA A 320 -23.16 30.62 -31.79
C ALA A 320 -22.91 30.08 -33.21
N ALA A 321 -23.61 29.02 -33.62
CA ALA A 321 -23.51 28.48 -34.97
C ALA A 321 -24.10 29.42 -36.04
N ARG A 322 -25.24 30.05 -35.74
CA ARG A 322 -25.86 31.07 -36.61
C ARG A 322 -24.92 32.26 -36.81
N ASP A 323 -24.24 32.68 -35.75
CA ASP A 323 -23.33 33.82 -35.77
C ASP A 323 -21.94 33.49 -36.38
N GLY A 324 -21.75 32.26 -36.90
CA GLY A 324 -20.51 31.78 -37.50
C GLY A 324 -19.38 31.50 -36.50
N ALA A 325 -19.67 31.48 -35.20
CA ALA A 325 -18.71 31.26 -34.13
C ALA A 325 -18.57 29.78 -33.71
N PHE A 326 -19.42 28.89 -34.24
CA PHE A 326 -19.40 27.45 -33.97
C PHE A 326 -19.80 26.64 -35.23
N PHE A 327 -19.88 25.31 -35.15
CA PHE A 327 -20.17 24.48 -36.32
C PHE A 327 -21.57 24.75 -36.90
N ALA A 328 -21.62 25.00 -38.21
CA ALA A 328 -22.86 25.35 -38.93
C ALA A 328 -24.00 24.32 -38.78
N VAL A 329 -23.69 23.05 -38.50
CA VAL A 329 -24.69 21.99 -38.30
C VAL A 329 -25.61 22.29 -37.11
N PHE A 330 -25.09 22.93 -36.05
CA PHE A 330 -25.89 23.32 -34.88
C PHE A 330 -26.87 24.46 -35.17
N GLY A 331 -26.69 25.19 -36.29
CA GLY A 331 -27.59 26.25 -36.76
C GLY A 331 -28.83 25.75 -37.50
N ARG A 332 -29.03 24.43 -37.65
CA ARG A 332 -30.17 23.87 -38.41
C ARG A 332 -31.46 23.87 -37.60
N LEU A 333 -32.49 24.53 -38.11
CA LEU A 333 -33.85 24.46 -37.60
C LEU A 333 -34.61 23.27 -38.22
N HIS A 334 -35.55 22.71 -37.46
CA HIS A 334 -36.44 21.66 -37.95
C HIS A 334 -37.43 22.24 -38.98
N PRO A 335 -37.60 21.65 -40.19
CA PRO A 335 -38.37 22.24 -41.29
C PRO A 335 -39.82 22.64 -40.96
N SER A 336 -40.52 21.86 -40.13
CA SER A 336 -41.93 22.13 -39.75
C SER A 336 -42.15 22.57 -38.30
N LYS A 337 -41.12 22.50 -37.45
CA LYS A 337 -41.26 22.72 -35.99
C LYS A 337 -40.48 23.93 -35.48
N GLU A 338 -39.59 24.49 -36.30
CA GLU A 338 -38.80 25.69 -36.00
C GLU A 338 -37.93 25.58 -34.73
N ILE A 339 -37.57 24.36 -34.32
CA ILE A 339 -36.68 24.10 -33.17
C ILE A 339 -35.24 23.82 -33.63
N PRO A 340 -34.20 24.17 -32.83
CA PRO A 340 -32.80 23.83 -33.10
C PRO A 340 -32.52 22.35 -32.83
N HIS A 341 -33.09 21.47 -33.65
CA HIS A 341 -33.15 20.03 -33.39
C HIS A 341 -31.78 19.35 -33.29
N VAL A 342 -30.76 19.80 -34.04
CA VAL A 342 -29.40 19.24 -33.93
C VAL A 342 -28.81 19.55 -32.57
N ALA A 343 -28.85 20.81 -32.14
CA ALA A 343 -28.31 21.22 -30.84
C ALA A 343 -29.04 20.53 -29.69
N LEU A 344 -30.37 20.41 -29.79
CA LEU A 344 -31.19 19.67 -28.83
C LEU A 344 -30.77 18.20 -28.73
N LEU A 345 -30.62 17.51 -29.86
CA LEU A 345 -30.27 16.08 -29.89
C LEU A 345 -28.83 15.82 -29.43
N VAL A 346 -27.88 16.70 -29.74
CA VAL A 346 -26.48 16.53 -29.31
C VAL A 346 -26.35 16.77 -27.80
N VAL A 347 -26.84 17.90 -27.28
CA VAL A 347 -26.78 18.20 -25.85
C VAL A 347 -27.58 17.17 -25.05
N GLY A 348 -28.78 16.82 -25.53
CA GLY A 348 -29.61 15.78 -24.94
C GLY A 348 -28.92 14.41 -24.97
N GLY A 349 -28.39 13.98 -26.11
CA GLY A 349 -27.71 12.69 -26.25
C GLY A 349 -26.47 12.57 -25.37
N LEU A 350 -25.64 13.61 -25.31
CA LEU A 350 -24.50 13.65 -24.40
C LEU A 350 -24.94 13.59 -22.93
N SER A 351 -26.07 14.21 -22.57
CA SER A 351 -26.60 14.15 -21.20
C SER A 351 -27.11 12.74 -20.82
N LEU A 352 -27.62 11.95 -21.78
CA LEU A 352 -27.96 10.54 -21.55
C LEU A 352 -26.70 9.72 -21.25
N ILE A 353 -25.62 9.94 -22.01
CA ILE A 353 -24.34 9.27 -21.78
C ILE A 353 -23.76 9.67 -20.42
N ALA A 354 -23.77 10.97 -20.10
CA ALA A 354 -23.29 11.47 -18.83
C ALA A 354 -24.11 10.96 -17.63
N SER A 355 -25.39 10.61 -17.82
CA SER A 355 -26.24 10.06 -16.75
C SER A 355 -25.89 8.62 -16.32
N LEU A 356 -24.97 7.96 -17.03
CA LEU A 356 -24.44 6.63 -16.68
C LEU A 356 -23.28 6.69 -15.68
N PHE A 357 -22.79 7.89 -15.35
CA PHE A 357 -21.75 8.10 -14.34
C PHE A 357 -22.37 8.41 -12.98
N THR A 358 -21.56 8.37 -11.91
CA THR A 358 -22.06 8.69 -10.57
C THR A 358 -22.27 10.20 -10.39
N LEU A 359 -23.18 10.58 -9.49
CA LEU A 359 -23.53 11.99 -9.26
C LEU A 359 -22.30 12.86 -8.92
N ASP A 360 -21.41 12.36 -8.06
CA ASP A 360 -20.17 13.04 -7.67
C ASP A 360 -19.21 13.22 -8.84
N GLN A 361 -19.05 12.19 -9.69
CA GLN A 361 -18.22 12.28 -10.90
C GLN A 361 -18.76 13.32 -11.88
N VAL A 362 -20.07 13.32 -12.11
CA VAL A 362 -20.70 14.27 -13.04
C VAL A 362 -20.58 15.71 -12.56
N ILE A 363 -20.77 15.96 -11.26
CA ILE A 363 -20.57 17.29 -10.66
C ILE A 363 -19.09 17.71 -10.75
N ALA A 364 -18.16 16.81 -10.48
CA ALA A 364 -16.73 17.09 -10.60
C ALA A 364 -16.33 17.47 -12.05
N PHE A 365 -16.77 16.70 -13.05
CA PHE A 365 -16.51 17.01 -14.47
C PHE A 365 -17.14 18.32 -14.92
N LEU A 366 -18.36 18.61 -14.47
CA LEU A 366 -19.02 19.88 -14.71
C LEU A 366 -18.20 21.05 -14.17
N THR A 367 -17.76 20.98 -12.92
CA THR A 367 -17.05 22.09 -12.27
C THR A 367 -15.65 22.27 -12.83
N ALA A 368 -14.93 21.18 -13.13
CA ALA A 368 -13.66 21.25 -13.84
C ALA A 368 -13.81 21.90 -15.22
N GLY A 369 -14.90 21.57 -15.93
CA GLY A 369 -15.24 22.17 -17.21
C GLY A 369 -15.51 23.67 -17.09
N ILE A 370 -16.39 24.10 -16.19
CA ILE A 370 -16.88 25.49 -16.14
C ILE A 370 -15.78 26.52 -15.84
N VAL A 371 -14.80 26.16 -14.98
CA VAL A 371 -13.78 27.09 -14.48
C VAL A 371 -12.88 27.65 -15.59
N LEU A 372 -12.50 26.84 -16.58
CA LEU A 372 -11.43 27.19 -17.52
C LEU A 372 -11.76 28.43 -18.37
N ILE A 373 -12.92 28.45 -19.04
CA ILE A 373 -13.35 29.61 -19.84
C ILE A 373 -14.30 30.52 -19.06
N GLN A 374 -15.33 29.97 -18.42
CA GLN A 374 -16.37 30.78 -17.78
C GLN A 374 -15.93 31.32 -16.42
N GLY A 375 -15.23 30.53 -15.60
CA GLY A 375 -14.75 30.98 -14.28
C GLY A 375 -13.60 31.98 -14.37
N VAL A 376 -12.50 31.63 -15.05
CA VAL A 376 -11.27 32.45 -15.07
C VAL A 376 -11.28 33.47 -16.21
N THR A 377 -11.48 33.01 -17.44
CA THR A 377 -11.31 33.87 -18.63
C THR A 377 -12.34 35.01 -18.68
N GLN A 378 -13.55 34.79 -18.18
CA GLN A 378 -14.57 35.83 -18.07
C GLN A 378 -14.22 36.94 -17.06
N ILE A 379 -13.65 36.59 -15.91
CA ILE A 379 -13.18 37.57 -14.92
C ILE A 379 -12.04 38.41 -15.53
N VAL A 380 -11.12 37.78 -16.25
CA VAL A 380 -10.07 38.48 -17.00
C VAL A 380 -10.68 39.41 -18.05
N ALA A 381 -11.74 38.99 -18.74
CA ALA A 381 -12.44 39.80 -19.73
C ALA A 381 -13.03 41.09 -19.10
N LEU A 382 -13.60 40.99 -17.90
CA LEU A 382 -14.08 42.16 -17.16
C LEU A 382 -12.94 43.11 -16.79
N ALA A 383 -11.80 42.58 -16.34
CA ALA A 383 -10.64 43.41 -16.02
C ALA A 383 -10.12 44.17 -17.26
N LEU A 384 -10.11 43.53 -18.43
CA LEU A 384 -9.74 44.16 -19.69
C LEU A 384 -10.78 45.20 -20.17
N LEU A 385 -12.07 44.96 -19.97
CA LEU A 385 -13.11 45.94 -20.26
C LEU A 385 -12.91 47.22 -19.43
N ARG A 386 -12.50 47.07 -18.17
CA ARG A 386 -12.24 48.20 -17.26
C ARG A 386 -11.04 49.05 -17.67
N THR A 387 -10.03 48.49 -18.33
CA THR A 387 -8.85 49.25 -18.79
C THR A 387 -9.10 50.00 -20.10
N ARG A 388 -10.10 49.61 -20.92
CA ARG A 388 -10.34 50.14 -22.28
C ARG A 388 -11.45 51.21 -22.41
N ARG A 389 -11.79 51.92 -21.33
CA ARG A 389 -12.99 52.80 -21.16
C ARG A 389 -14.31 52.01 -21.26
N ASN A 390 -14.98 51.86 -20.12
CA ASN A 390 -16.12 50.97 -19.91
C ASN A 390 -17.48 51.63 -20.24
N PRO A 391 -18.24 51.17 -21.26
CA PRO A 391 -19.58 51.67 -21.58
C PRO A 391 -20.70 51.08 -20.69
N ALA A 392 -20.39 50.20 -19.73
CA ALA A 392 -21.37 49.57 -18.86
C ALA A 392 -22.14 50.57 -17.98
N ARG A 393 -23.47 50.47 -18.00
CA ARG A 393 -24.37 51.26 -17.14
C ARG A 393 -24.43 50.75 -15.71
N PHE A 394 -24.30 49.44 -15.51
CA PHE A 394 -24.12 48.83 -14.19
C PHE A 394 -22.62 48.67 -13.94
N ARG A 395 -22.18 49.00 -12.73
CA ARG A 395 -20.79 48.83 -12.29
C ARG A 395 -20.78 48.00 -11.02
N MET A 396 -19.95 46.95 -11.01
CA MET A 396 -19.74 46.10 -9.85
C MET A 396 -19.27 46.95 -8.66
N PRO A 397 -19.96 46.87 -7.50
CA PRO A 397 -19.53 47.53 -6.29
C PRO A 397 -18.24 46.92 -5.75
N LEU A 398 -17.41 47.71 -5.07
CA LEU A 398 -16.16 47.27 -4.42
C LEU A 398 -15.12 46.63 -5.36
N TYR A 399 -15.17 46.91 -6.68
CA TYR A 399 -14.18 46.42 -7.63
C TYR A 399 -12.74 46.78 -7.19
N PRO A 400 -11.77 45.83 -7.23
CA PRO A 400 -11.84 44.48 -7.82
C PRO A 400 -12.20 43.36 -6.82
N LEU A 401 -12.57 43.66 -5.58
CA LEU A 401 -12.68 42.64 -4.52
C LEU A 401 -13.63 41.48 -4.87
N PRO A 402 -14.87 41.69 -5.35
CA PRO A 402 -15.74 40.57 -5.71
C PRO A 402 -15.17 39.72 -6.86
N ALA A 403 -14.53 40.33 -7.86
CA ALA A 403 -13.87 39.57 -8.93
C ALA A 403 -12.73 38.69 -8.41
N LEU A 404 -11.96 39.17 -7.43
CA LEU A 404 -10.90 38.38 -6.80
C LEU A 404 -11.47 37.23 -5.95
N ILE A 405 -12.56 37.46 -5.21
CA ILE A 405 -13.24 36.41 -4.45
C ILE A 405 -13.79 35.33 -5.39
N ALA A 406 -14.42 35.73 -6.50
CA ALA A 406 -14.90 34.80 -7.52
C ALA A 406 -13.75 33.98 -8.11
N LEU A 407 -12.63 34.62 -8.46
CA LEU A 407 -11.45 33.95 -9.02
C LEU A 407 -10.86 32.93 -8.04
N VAL A 408 -10.65 33.32 -6.78
CA VAL A 408 -10.13 32.43 -5.74
C VAL A 408 -11.10 31.28 -5.47
N GLY A 409 -12.41 31.58 -5.37
CA GLY A 409 -13.45 30.58 -5.16
C GLY A 409 -13.51 29.53 -6.26
N TRP A 410 -13.52 29.96 -7.52
CA TRP A 410 -13.46 29.05 -8.67
C TRP A 410 -12.16 28.25 -8.73
N THR A 411 -11.03 28.83 -8.33
CA THR A 411 -9.74 28.13 -8.27
C THR A 411 -9.75 27.03 -7.20
N ILE A 412 -10.27 27.32 -6.00
CA ILE A 412 -10.43 26.33 -4.93
C ILE A 412 -11.38 25.22 -5.37
N ALA A 413 -12.50 25.57 -6.01
CA ALA A 413 -13.46 24.60 -6.53
C ALA A 413 -12.87 23.71 -7.64
N PHE A 414 -12.03 24.28 -8.51
CA PHE A 414 -11.30 23.53 -9.53
C PHE A 414 -10.37 22.50 -8.90
N ILE A 415 -9.56 22.92 -7.92
CA ILE A 415 -8.67 22.02 -7.18
C ILE A 415 -9.49 20.93 -6.46
N GLY A 416 -10.61 21.31 -5.84
CA GLY A 416 -11.52 20.39 -5.13
C GLY A 416 -12.23 19.38 -6.02
N SER A 417 -12.47 19.71 -7.31
CA SER A 417 -13.10 18.80 -8.27
C SER A 417 -12.23 17.58 -8.60
N GLY A 418 -10.93 17.69 -8.37
CA GLY A 418 -10.00 16.59 -8.43
C GLY A 418 -9.23 16.43 -9.75
N VAL A 419 -8.00 15.94 -9.67
CA VAL A 419 -7.06 15.72 -10.79
C VAL A 419 -7.67 14.99 -11.99
N THR A 420 -8.50 13.96 -11.79
CA THR A 420 -9.13 13.21 -12.89
C THR A 420 -10.10 14.10 -13.64
N ALA A 421 -10.94 14.86 -12.93
CA ALA A 421 -11.85 15.81 -13.54
C ALA A 421 -11.11 16.99 -14.18
N ILE A 422 -10.08 17.51 -13.53
CA ILE A 422 -9.18 18.55 -14.04
C ILE A 422 -8.51 18.09 -15.34
N ALA A 423 -7.96 16.87 -15.36
CA ALA A 423 -7.26 16.30 -16.51
C ALA A 423 -8.22 16.10 -17.68
N LEU A 424 -9.40 15.52 -17.45
CA LEU A 424 -10.40 15.31 -18.49
C LEU A 424 -11.01 16.63 -19.00
N GLY A 425 -11.28 17.59 -18.13
CA GLY A 425 -11.74 18.93 -18.52
C GLY A 425 -10.70 19.70 -19.34
N SER A 426 -9.42 19.63 -18.93
CA SER A 426 -8.30 20.24 -19.66
C SER A 426 -8.07 19.55 -21.00
N ALA A 427 -8.15 18.21 -21.05
CA ALA A 427 -8.06 17.44 -22.28
C ALA A 427 -9.21 17.79 -23.25
N TRP A 428 -10.44 17.93 -22.74
CA TRP A 428 -11.59 18.36 -23.54
C TRP A 428 -11.36 19.73 -24.19
N LEU A 429 -10.82 20.69 -23.43
CA LEU A 429 -10.49 22.02 -23.94
C LEU A 429 -9.32 22.00 -24.94
N ALA A 430 -8.33 21.14 -24.72
CA ALA A 430 -7.22 20.94 -25.65
C ALA A 430 -7.73 20.38 -27.00
N ILE A 431 -8.64 19.41 -26.97
CA ILE A 431 -9.31 18.88 -28.17
C ILE A 431 -10.06 20.01 -28.88
N GLY A 432 -10.83 20.82 -28.15
CA GLY A 432 -11.53 21.97 -28.72
C GLY A 432 -10.58 22.97 -29.39
N THR A 433 -9.40 23.18 -28.81
CA THR A 433 -8.37 24.06 -29.37
C THR A 433 -7.81 23.49 -30.68
N ILE A 434 -7.49 22.20 -30.72
CA ILE A 434 -7.02 21.52 -31.93
C ILE A 434 -8.08 21.62 -33.05
N VAL A 435 -9.34 21.34 -32.71
CA VAL A 435 -10.44 21.39 -33.67
C VAL A 435 -10.68 22.81 -34.19
N PHE A 436 -10.57 23.83 -33.33
CA PHE A 436 -10.63 25.23 -33.75
C PHE A 436 -9.50 25.58 -34.72
N LEU A 437 -8.26 25.20 -34.41
CA LEU A 437 -7.09 25.49 -35.25
C LEU A 437 -7.22 24.82 -36.63
N ALA A 438 -7.71 23.57 -36.68
CA ALA A 438 -7.98 22.87 -37.94
C ALA A 438 -9.07 23.59 -38.77
N ALA A 439 -10.15 24.04 -38.11
CA ALA A 439 -11.20 24.81 -38.77
C ALA A 439 -10.69 26.18 -39.26
N ALA A 440 -9.87 26.86 -38.46
CA ALA A 440 -9.28 28.15 -38.81
C ALA A 440 -8.31 28.05 -40.00
N TRP A 441 -7.51 26.97 -40.05
CA TRP A 441 -6.65 26.66 -41.20
C TRP A 441 -7.46 26.43 -42.48
N ARG A 442 -8.51 25.60 -42.40
CA ARG A 442 -9.37 25.29 -43.55
C ARG A 442 -10.15 26.49 -44.09
N GLN A 443 -10.60 27.39 -43.20
CA GLN A 443 -11.40 28.55 -43.57
C GLN A 443 -10.59 29.84 -43.74
N ARG A 444 -9.24 29.76 -43.70
CA ARG A 444 -8.30 30.89 -43.82
C ARG A 444 -8.60 32.04 -42.85
N TRP A 445 -9.00 31.72 -41.63
CA TRP A 445 -9.55 32.68 -40.67
C TRP A 445 -8.53 33.60 -39.98
N TRP A 446 -7.21 33.51 -40.23
CA TRP A 446 -6.13 34.52 -40.06
C TRP A 446 -4.75 33.79 -39.99
N PRO A 447 -3.57 34.44 -40.21
CA PRO A 447 -2.26 33.85 -39.94
C PRO A 447 -1.84 34.07 -38.48
N PHE A 448 -1.27 33.05 -37.81
CA PHE A 448 -0.75 33.20 -36.45
C PHE A 448 0.76 33.46 -36.44
N ALA A 449 1.16 34.54 -35.78
CA ALA A 449 2.43 34.63 -35.06
C ALA A 449 2.12 34.69 -33.54
N LEU A 450 2.78 33.83 -32.78
CA LEU A 450 2.93 33.80 -31.31
C LEU A 450 1.72 33.58 -30.37
N ALA A 451 0.50 34.01 -30.66
CA ALA A 451 -0.59 33.97 -29.67
C ALA A 451 -1.11 32.54 -29.34
N ALA A 452 -0.98 31.60 -30.28
CA ALA A 452 -1.40 30.20 -30.07
C ALA A 452 -0.44 29.43 -29.13
N VAL A 453 0.83 29.86 -29.04
CA VAL A 453 1.85 29.22 -28.20
C VAL A 453 1.68 29.58 -26.72
N VAL A 454 1.18 30.79 -26.41
CA VAL A 454 0.94 31.22 -25.02
C VAL A 454 -0.28 30.54 -24.40
N VAL A 455 -1.34 30.30 -25.19
CA VAL A 455 -2.49 29.50 -24.73
C VAL A 455 -2.10 28.03 -24.54
N PHE A 456 -1.23 27.50 -25.42
CA PHE A 456 -0.65 26.17 -25.25
C PHE A 456 0.25 26.08 -24.01
N ALA A 457 1.07 27.11 -23.72
CA ALA A 457 1.97 27.11 -22.58
C ALA A 457 1.26 27.31 -21.23
N VAL A 458 0.17 28.09 -21.17
CA VAL A 458 -0.58 28.33 -19.92
C VAL A 458 -1.54 27.16 -19.59
N VAL A 459 -1.98 26.39 -20.60
CA VAL A 459 -2.84 25.20 -20.40
C VAL A 459 -2.01 23.91 -20.29
N ALA A 460 -0.80 23.86 -20.86
CA ALA A 460 0.06 22.65 -20.85
C ALA A 460 1.25 22.70 -19.86
N ALA A 461 1.48 23.80 -19.14
CA ALA A 461 2.49 23.86 -18.08
C ALA A 461 1.83 23.73 -16.70
N PRO A 462 2.18 22.75 -15.86
CA PRO A 462 2.51 21.36 -16.10
C PRO A 462 1.49 20.47 -15.37
N THR A 463 0.81 19.62 -16.13
CA THR A 463 0.20 18.35 -15.71
C THR A 463 1.27 17.25 -15.55
N PHE A 464 2.52 17.63 -15.27
CA PHE A 464 3.66 16.75 -14.99
C PHE A 464 4.36 17.18 -13.69
N ALA A 465 3.58 17.39 -12.63
CA ALA A 465 4.08 17.55 -11.26
C ALA A 465 2.95 17.41 -10.22
N VAL A 466 1.98 16.52 -10.44
CA VAL A 466 1.13 16.02 -9.35
C VAL A 466 0.94 14.54 -9.63
N SER A 467 1.83 13.75 -9.05
CA SER A 467 1.73 12.30 -9.01
C SER A 467 0.34 11.89 -8.48
N SER A 468 -0.24 10.89 -9.14
CA SER A 468 -1.14 9.85 -8.61
C SER A 468 -1.55 9.99 -7.13
N SER A 469 -2.38 10.98 -6.82
CA SER A 469 -2.89 11.25 -5.45
C SER A 469 -4.41 11.34 -5.42
N GLN A 470 -5.09 10.68 -6.37
CA GLN A 470 -6.55 10.76 -6.49
C GLN A 470 -7.34 9.51 -6.18
N GLU A 471 -6.69 8.40 -5.84
CA GLU A 471 -7.34 7.35 -5.06
C GLU A 471 -7.21 7.57 -3.54
N SER A 472 -6.39 8.52 -3.09
CA SER A 472 -6.05 8.69 -1.67
C SER A 472 -7.05 9.51 -0.83
N GLN A 473 -8.23 9.86 -1.33
CA GLN A 473 -9.22 10.66 -0.56
C GLN A 473 -10.51 9.90 -0.15
N ARG A 474 -10.54 8.57 -0.20
CA ARG A 474 -11.70 7.79 0.31
C ARG A 474 -11.41 6.71 1.37
N TRP A 475 -10.18 6.53 1.88
CA TRP A 475 -9.87 5.27 2.56
C TRP A 475 -8.90 5.33 3.76
N SER A 476 -9.06 6.25 4.71
CA SER A 476 -8.44 6.02 6.05
C SER A 476 -9.37 5.21 6.95
N ASN A 477 -9.42 3.90 6.71
CA ASN A 477 -10.14 2.94 7.56
C ASN A 477 -9.15 1.90 8.10
N TRP A 478 -8.41 2.30 9.12
CA TRP A 478 -7.61 1.42 9.99
C TRP A 478 -8.48 0.43 10.80
N ASP A 479 -9.66 0.03 10.30
CA ASP A 479 -10.61 -0.81 11.02
C ASP A 479 -11.27 -1.91 10.18
N THR A 480 -10.77 -2.13 8.95
CA THR A 480 -11.22 -3.19 8.04
C THR A 480 -10.87 -4.58 8.54
N SER A 481 -9.75 -4.73 9.24
CA SER A 481 -9.23 -6.01 9.76
C SER A 481 -9.50 -6.13 11.25
N ARG A 482 -10.12 -7.23 11.68
CA ARG A 482 -10.50 -7.48 13.08
C ARG A 482 -10.38 -8.95 13.44
N VAL A 483 -10.06 -9.23 14.69
CA VAL A 483 -10.27 -10.56 15.28
C VAL A 483 -11.65 -10.60 15.92
N THR A 484 -12.45 -11.57 15.50
CA THR A 484 -13.80 -11.83 16.03
C THR A 484 -13.79 -13.13 16.82
N SER A 485 -14.76 -13.31 17.73
CA SER A 485 -14.96 -14.59 18.40
C SER A 485 -16.04 -15.38 17.69
N ASP A 486 -15.73 -16.60 17.27
CA ASP A 486 -16.67 -17.57 16.70
C ASP A 486 -16.76 -18.77 17.67
N HIS A 487 -17.86 -18.86 18.42
CA HIS A 487 -18.11 -19.90 19.44
C HIS A 487 -16.96 -20.10 20.46
N GLY A 488 -16.34 -19.00 20.92
CA GLY A 488 -15.28 -19.04 21.93
C GLY A 488 -13.87 -19.17 21.36
N TYR A 489 -13.72 -19.31 20.04
CA TYR A 489 -12.41 -19.28 19.38
C TYR A 489 -12.19 -18.00 18.58
N PRO A 490 -10.94 -17.52 18.49
CA PRO A 490 -10.61 -16.33 17.72
C PRO A 490 -10.54 -16.64 16.22
N VAL A 491 -11.10 -15.75 15.41
CA VAL A 491 -11.10 -15.82 13.94
C VAL A 491 -10.64 -14.49 13.38
N PHE A 492 -9.60 -14.53 12.55
CA PHE A 492 -9.15 -13.35 11.81
C PHE A 492 -10.15 -13.04 10.70
N SER A 493 -10.59 -11.79 10.61
CA SER A 493 -11.59 -11.35 9.65
C SER A 493 -11.18 -10.03 8.97
N VAL A 494 -11.49 -9.94 7.69
CA VAL A 494 -11.30 -8.74 6.87
C VAL A 494 -12.67 -8.38 6.30
N GLU A 495 -13.13 -7.15 6.55
CA GLU A 495 -14.45 -6.67 6.14
C GLU A 495 -15.59 -7.58 6.63
N GLY A 496 -15.45 -8.12 7.84
CA GLY A 496 -16.42 -9.03 8.45
C GLY A 496 -16.42 -10.46 7.89
N ARG A 497 -15.49 -10.80 6.99
CA ARG A 497 -15.34 -12.15 6.42
C ARG A 497 -14.09 -12.84 6.99
N PRO A 498 -14.18 -14.13 7.39
CA PRO A 498 -13.01 -14.91 7.79
C PRO A 498 -11.93 -14.90 6.71
N TYR A 499 -10.69 -14.68 7.13
CA TYR A 499 -9.56 -14.54 6.21
C TYR A 499 -8.37 -15.32 6.75
N PHE A 500 -7.75 -16.15 5.90
CA PHE A 500 -6.53 -16.88 6.21
C PHE A 500 -5.37 -16.20 5.49
N PRO A 501 -4.49 -15.47 6.20
CA PRO A 501 -3.31 -14.88 5.60
C PRO A 501 -2.34 -15.98 5.17
N TYR A 502 -2.17 -16.16 3.87
CA TYR A 502 -1.05 -16.91 3.31
C TYR A 502 -0.14 -15.89 2.64
N GLY A 503 0.80 -15.41 3.45
CA GLY A 503 1.61 -14.25 3.15
C GLY A 503 3.01 -14.59 2.67
N ALA A 504 3.67 -13.57 2.14
CA ALA A 504 5.10 -13.60 1.85
C ALA A 504 5.74 -12.25 2.17
N ALA A 505 6.92 -12.27 2.78
CA ALA A 505 7.76 -11.11 2.90
C ALA A 505 8.19 -10.61 1.51
N PHE A 506 8.02 -9.30 1.27
CA PHE A 506 8.39 -8.67 0.02
C PHE A 506 9.41 -7.56 0.28
N PHE A 507 10.68 -7.88 0.02
CA PHE A 507 11.82 -7.00 0.19
C PHE A 507 11.97 -6.08 -1.03
N TYR A 508 11.10 -5.08 -1.13
CA TYR A 508 11.09 -4.14 -2.26
C TYR A 508 12.38 -3.33 -2.36
N GLU A 509 13.04 -3.10 -1.23
CA GLU A 509 14.36 -2.49 -1.12
C GLU A 509 15.45 -3.35 -1.80
N ARG A 510 15.24 -4.68 -1.89
CA ARG A 510 16.17 -5.65 -2.49
C ARG A 510 15.78 -6.11 -3.90
N ILE A 511 14.66 -5.60 -4.44
CA ILE A 511 14.16 -5.94 -5.77
C ILE A 511 14.14 -4.65 -6.61
N PRO A 512 14.70 -4.65 -7.83
CA PRO A 512 14.58 -3.51 -8.74
C PRO A 512 13.11 -3.09 -8.94
N ARG A 513 12.84 -1.77 -8.88
CA ARG A 513 11.48 -1.20 -8.92
C ARG A 513 10.66 -1.69 -10.10
N ASP A 514 11.27 -1.81 -11.27
CA ASP A 514 10.65 -2.28 -12.52
C ASP A 514 10.23 -3.76 -12.48
N ARG A 515 10.79 -4.56 -11.56
CA ARG A 515 10.45 -5.98 -11.38
C ARG A 515 9.38 -6.23 -10.32
N TRP A 516 9.01 -5.24 -9.50
CA TRP A 516 8.06 -5.45 -8.39
C TRP A 516 6.75 -6.09 -8.83
N ARG A 517 6.15 -5.61 -9.91
CA ARG A 517 4.88 -6.14 -10.41
C ARG A 517 5.02 -7.60 -10.89
N ALA A 518 6.14 -7.94 -11.53
CA ALA A 518 6.40 -9.30 -11.99
C ALA A 518 6.58 -10.27 -10.80
N SER A 519 7.36 -9.86 -9.79
CA SER A 519 7.50 -10.63 -8.54
C SER A 519 6.15 -10.83 -7.84
N LEU A 520 5.36 -9.77 -7.68
CA LEU A 520 4.05 -9.85 -7.03
C LEU A 520 3.07 -10.75 -7.80
N LEU A 521 3.10 -10.75 -9.14
CA LEU A 521 2.32 -11.71 -9.93
C LEU A 521 2.80 -13.16 -9.73
N ALA A 522 4.12 -13.39 -9.62
CA ALA A 522 4.67 -14.71 -9.30
C ALA A 522 4.26 -15.18 -7.90
N TYR A 523 4.22 -14.29 -6.91
CA TYR A 523 3.71 -14.56 -5.56
C TYR A 523 2.23 -14.97 -5.62
N LYS A 524 1.41 -14.25 -6.41
CA LYS A 524 0.00 -14.59 -6.59
C LYS A 524 -0.20 -15.98 -7.22
N ALA A 525 0.69 -16.38 -8.13
CA ALA A 525 0.69 -17.72 -8.71
C ALA A 525 0.98 -18.83 -7.68
N LEU A 526 1.84 -18.55 -6.69
CA LEU A 526 2.06 -19.43 -5.52
C LEU A 526 0.86 -19.51 -4.57
N GLY A 527 -0.17 -18.67 -4.76
CA GLY A 527 -1.35 -18.61 -3.89
C GLY A 527 -1.23 -17.62 -2.75
N ILE A 528 -0.17 -16.80 -2.74
CA ILE A 528 -0.01 -15.71 -1.78
C ILE A 528 -1.15 -14.71 -1.96
N ASN A 529 -1.76 -14.33 -0.84
CA ASN A 529 -2.86 -13.35 -0.78
C ASN A 529 -2.52 -12.14 0.10
N THR A 530 -1.43 -12.21 0.85
CA THR A 530 -0.99 -11.15 1.77
C THR A 530 0.50 -10.84 1.53
N ILE A 531 0.88 -9.58 1.55
CA ILE A 531 2.28 -9.14 1.48
C ILE A 531 2.70 -8.60 2.85
N ASP A 532 3.82 -9.10 3.36
CA ASP A 532 4.47 -8.60 4.56
C ASP A 532 5.58 -7.60 4.17
N LEU A 533 5.46 -6.37 4.63
CA LEU A 533 6.26 -5.22 4.19
C LEU A 533 7.03 -4.58 5.33
N TYR A 534 8.35 -4.66 5.26
CA TYR A 534 9.25 -3.88 6.12
C TYR A 534 9.35 -2.45 5.62
N CYS A 535 8.80 -1.50 6.39
CA CYS A 535 9.02 -0.09 6.10
C CYS A 535 10.25 0.34 6.89
N ILE A 536 11.39 0.46 6.21
CA ILE A 536 12.70 0.51 6.87
C ILE A 536 13.11 1.96 7.15
N TRP A 537 13.37 2.29 8.42
CA TRP A 537 13.62 3.67 8.84
C TRP A 537 14.84 4.29 8.16
N ASN A 538 16.02 3.67 8.24
CA ASN A 538 17.23 4.23 7.62
C ASN A 538 17.19 4.26 6.10
N TRP A 539 16.43 3.37 5.46
CA TRP A 539 16.24 3.35 4.02
C TRP A 539 15.44 4.57 3.55
N HIS A 540 14.35 4.88 4.25
CA HIS A 540 13.49 6.01 3.93
C HIS A 540 13.92 7.33 4.59
N ALA A 541 14.82 7.28 5.57
CA ALA A 541 15.41 8.43 6.26
C ALA A 541 16.95 8.41 6.19
N PRO A 542 17.54 8.45 4.97
CA PRO A 542 18.99 8.34 4.79
C PRO A 542 19.76 9.46 5.48
N GLU A 543 19.14 10.64 5.59
CA GLU A 543 19.66 11.82 6.28
C GLU A 543 18.64 12.34 7.30
N GLN A 544 19.11 13.05 8.30
CA GLN A 544 18.25 13.60 9.34
C GLN A 544 17.25 14.60 8.74
N GLY A 545 15.95 14.33 8.89
CA GLY A 545 14.87 15.19 8.42
C GLY A 545 14.52 15.06 6.94
N VAL A 546 15.20 14.18 6.21
CA VAL A 546 14.88 13.87 4.80
C VAL A 546 14.14 12.54 4.77
N LEU A 547 12.88 12.55 4.34
CA LEU A 547 12.09 11.33 4.12
C LEU A 547 11.83 11.14 2.63
N ASP A 548 12.05 9.92 2.14
CA ASP A 548 11.80 9.53 0.75
C ASP A 548 10.88 8.30 0.71
N PHE A 549 9.61 8.50 0.39
CA PHE A 549 8.62 7.42 0.19
C PHE A 549 8.15 7.30 -1.27
N ASN A 550 8.67 8.14 -2.17
CA ASN A 550 8.24 8.23 -3.57
C ASN A 550 9.37 7.85 -4.55
N GLY A 551 10.53 7.46 -4.03
CA GLY A 551 11.67 7.03 -4.81
C GLY A 551 12.48 8.17 -5.43
N ALA A 552 12.42 9.37 -4.85
CA ALA A 552 13.11 10.55 -5.39
C ALA A 552 14.64 10.40 -5.39
N THR A 553 15.19 9.69 -4.40
CA THR A 553 16.64 9.49 -4.23
C THR A 553 17.11 8.11 -4.66
N ASP A 554 16.24 7.09 -4.56
CA ASP A 554 16.46 5.76 -5.13
C ASP A 554 15.08 5.22 -5.57
N PRO A 555 14.91 4.72 -6.81
CA PRO A 555 13.61 4.19 -7.26
C PRO A 555 13.02 3.13 -6.34
N ARG A 556 13.83 2.37 -5.61
CA ARG A 556 13.38 1.34 -4.66
C ARG A 556 12.87 1.91 -3.33
N ARG A 557 12.98 3.23 -3.10
CA ARG A 557 12.34 3.94 -1.97
C ARG A 557 10.89 4.34 -2.24
N ASP A 558 10.36 4.03 -3.42
CA ASP A 558 8.97 4.31 -3.82
C ASP A 558 7.95 3.41 -3.11
N LEU A 559 7.87 3.52 -1.79
CA LEU A 559 6.90 2.82 -0.95
C LEU A 559 5.46 3.11 -1.40
N VAL A 560 5.15 4.36 -1.75
CA VAL A 560 3.82 4.75 -2.23
C VAL A 560 3.47 4.03 -3.54
N GLY A 561 4.41 3.96 -4.49
CA GLY A 561 4.23 3.20 -5.73
C GLY A 561 4.07 1.70 -5.49
N LEU A 562 4.80 1.12 -4.53
CA LEU A 562 4.63 -0.27 -4.13
C LEU A 562 3.23 -0.54 -3.55
N LEU A 563 2.77 0.31 -2.63
CA LEU A 563 1.43 0.21 -2.03
C LEU A 563 0.33 0.29 -3.09
N ASN A 564 0.51 1.12 -4.12
CA ASN A 564 -0.40 1.15 -5.26
C ASN A 564 -0.43 -0.18 -6.02
N ILE A 565 0.74 -0.77 -6.30
CA ILE A 565 0.81 -2.06 -7.03
C ILE A 565 0.18 -3.18 -6.20
N THR A 566 0.41 -3.24 -4.89
CA THR A 566 -0.19 -4.28 -4.04
C THR A 566 -1.71 -4.12 -3.95
N HIS A 567 -2.21 -2.88 -3.87
CA HIS A 567 -3.63 -2.56 -3.94
C HIS A 567 -4.27 -2.99 -5.26
N GLU A 568 -3.70 -2.58 -6.41
CA GLU A 568 -4.17 -2.97 -7.75
C GLU A 568 -4.25 -4.49 -7.93
N LEU A 569 -3.28 -5.21 -7.38
CA LEU A 569 -3.22 -6.67 -7.44
C LEU A 569 -4.10 -7.35 -6.39
N GLY A 570 -4.77 -6.60 -5.51
CA GLY A 570 -5.70 -7.11 -4.50
C GLY A 570 -5.03 -7.88 -3.36
N PHE A 571 -3.78 -7.56 -3.03
CA PHE A 571 -3.11 -8.10 -1.85
C PHE A 571 -3.58 -7.38 -0.59
N LYS A 572 -3.62 -8.11 0.52
CA LYS A 572 -3.67 -7.51 1.85
C LYS A 572 -2.27 -7.32 2.41
N LEU A 573 -2.10 -6.44 3.40
CA LEU A 573 -0.79 -6.01 3.88
C LEU A 573 -0.58 -6.36 5.37
N ILE A 574 0.59 -6.88 5.70
CA ILE A 574 1.14 -6.83 7.06
C ILE A 574 2.26 -5.80 7.02
N LEU A 575 2.25 -4.84 7.95
CA LEU A 575 3.26 -3.78 7.98
C LEU A 575 4.23 -4.00 9.13
N ARG A 576 5.53 -3.82 8.86
CA ARG A 576 6.60 -3.86 9.86
C ARG A 576 7.42 -2.58 9.79
N PRO A 577 6.95 -1.50 10.44
CA PRO A 577 7.59 -0.20 10.36
C PRO A 577 8.78 -0.03 11.33
N GLY A 578 9.18 -1.06 12.07
CA GLY A 578 10.25 -0.96 13.07
C GLY A 578 9.76 -0.40 14.42
N PRO A 579 10.62 0.30 15.19
CA PRO A 579 11.88 0.95 14.80
C PRO A 579 13.04 0.02 14.42
N VAL A 580 13.15 -1.16 15.05
CA VAL A 580 14.09 -2.20 14.61
C VAL A 580 13.36 -3.15 13.65
N ILE A 581 14.03 -3.51 12.57
CA ILE A 581 13.51 -4.47 11.59
C ILE A 581 14.41 -5.70 11.41
N ARG A 582 15.63 -5.65 11.94
CA ARG A 582 16.68 -6.66 11.73
C ARG A 582 16.83 -7.01 10.25
N ASN A 583 16.26 -8.14 9.81
CA ASN A 583 16.21 -8.59 8.42
C ASN A 583 17.60 -8.67 7.75
N GLU A 584 18.65 -8.85 8.55
CA GLU A 584 20.07 -8.70 8.17
C GLU A 584 20.37 -7.44 7.35
N TRP A 585 19.64 -6.38 7.67
CA TRP A 585 19.77 -5.07 7.06
C TRP A 585 20.70 -4.20 7.88
N ARG A 586 21.46 -3.32 7.21
CA ARG A 586 22.33 -2.31 7.84
C ARG A 586 21.67 -1.66 9.06
N ASN A 587 22.39 -1.64 10.18
CA ASN A 587 21.97 -1.06 11.46
C ASN A 587 20.65 -1.62 12.04
N GLY A 588 20.12 -2.70 11.48
CA GLY A 588 18.82 -3.25 11.88
C GLY A 588 17.68 -2.29 11.60
N GLY A 589 17.86 -1.39 10.63
CA GLY A 589 16.90 -0.34 10.28
C GLY A 589 17.19 1.03 10.90
N TYR A 590 18.11 1.16 11.87
CA TYR A 590 18.38 2.47 12.48
C TYR A 590 19.21 3.41 11.59
N PRO A 591 18.86 4.71 11.52
CA PRO A 591 19.64 5.66 10.74
C PRO A 591 21.04 5.88 11.32
N GLY A 592 22.08 5.84 10.48
CA GLY A 592 23.48 6.01 10.91
C GLY A 592 23.71 7.34 11.64
N TRP A 593 23.13 8.43 11.11
CA TRP A 593 23.17 9.77 11.73
C TRP A 593 22.57 9.82 13.14
N LEU A 594 21.69 8.87 13.49
CA LEU A 594 21.10 8.76 14.82
C LEU A 594 22.01 7.96 15.75
N LEU A 595 22.61 6.88 15.25
CA LEU A 595 23.48 5.97 15.99
C LEU A 595 24.82 6.59 16.39
N GLU A 596 25.31 7.55 15.62
CA GLU A 596 26.53 8.32 15.93
C GLU A 596 26.38 9.20 17.17
N ARG A 597 25.16 9.41 17.68
CA ARG A 597 24.92 10.31 18.80
C ARG A 597 25.37 9.70 20.13
N PRO A 598 25.93 10.51 21.05
CA PRO A 598 26.39 10.03 22.35
C PRO A 598 25.39 9.17 23.15
N PRO A 599 24.06 9.42 23.14
CA PRO A 599 23.09 8.60 23.87
C PRO A 599 22.96 7.14 23.41
N TYR A 600 23.48 6.77 22.24
CA TYR A 600 23.45 5.38 21.74
C TYR A 600 24.69 4.57 22.15
N HIS A 601 25.73 5.24 22.67
CA HIS A 601 26.95 4.62 23.19
C HIS A 601 27.65 3.65 22.20
N MET A 602 27.49 3.86 20.90
CA MET A 602 28.09 2.99 19.90
C MET A 602 29.58 3.31 19.68
N PRO A 603 30.47 2.32 19.79
CA PRO A 603 31.85 2.46 19.34
C PRO A 603 31.90 2.84 17.86
N LEU A 604 32.86 3.69 17.47
CA LEU A 604 33.05 4.10 16.06
C LEU A 604 33.19 2.88 15.13
N HIS A 605 33.86 1.83 15.59
CA HIS A 605 33.95 0.55 14.90
C HIS A 605 32.58 -0.01 14.48
N ASP A 606 31.63 -0.05 15.42
CA ASP A 606 30.32 -0.65 15.20
C ASP A 606 29.43 0.21 14.29
N VAL A 607 29.58 1.53 14.37
CA VAL A 607 28.94 2.48 13.44
C VAL A 607 29.44 2.27 12.02
N LEU A 608 30.75 2.15 11.83
CA LEU A 608 31.37 1.93 10.52
C LEU A 608 31.03 0.56 9.94
N GLU A 609 30.90 -0.46 10.78
CA GLU A 609 30.49 -1.81 10.38
C GLU A 609 28.97 -1.97 10.21
N ALA A 610 28.18 -0.90 10.31
CA ALA A 610 26.73 -1.00 10.15
C ALA A 610 26.04 -1.97 11.12
N ARG A 611 26.60 -2.13 12.34
CA ARG A 611 26.07 -3.03 13.36
C ARG A 611 24.81 -2.48 14.02
N TYR A 612 24.07 -3.38 14.66
CA TYR A 612 22.86 -3.01 15.38
C TYR A 612 23.26 -2.37 16.71
N PRO A 613 22.50 -1.41 17.24
CA PRO A 613 22.66 -0.98 18.62
C PRO A 613 22.55 -2.18 19.55
N ALA A 614 23.37 -2.28 20.58
CA ALA A 614 23.33 -3.41 21.51
C ALA A 614 21.92 -3.62 22.11
N THR A 615 21.23 -2.52 22.41
CA THR A 615 19.86 -2.45 22.93
C THR A 615 18.78 -2.82 21.91
N ALA A 616 19.09 -2.91 20.61
CA ALA A 616 18.16 -3.38 19.58
C ALA A 616 17.88 -4.89 19.65
N THR A 617 18.60 -5.62 20.50
CA THR A 617 18.49 -7.07 20.63
C THR A 617 17.52 -7.52 21.73
N LEU A 618 16.32 -6.95 21.73
CA LEU A 618 15.25 -7.22 22.72
C LEU A 618 14.66 -8.65 22.67
N GLN A 619 15.29 -9.54 21.92
CA GLN A 619 15.03 -10.97 21.87
C GLN A 619 16.04 -11.79 22.71
N ASN A 620 17.14 -11.18 23.14
CA ASN A 620 18.24 -11.88 23.79
C ASN A 620 17.96 -12.15 25.27
N ARG A 621 18.87 -12.92 25.88
CA ARG A 621 18.91 -13.22 27.32
C ARG A 621 18.67 -12.00 28.23
N HIS A 622 19.01 -10.79 27.81
CA HIS A 622 18.90 -9.56 28.62
C HIS A 622 17.84 -8.55 28.11
N ALA A 623 16.77 -9.01 27.44
CA ALA A 623 15.78 -8.12 26.83
C ALA A 623 15.17 -7.07 27.78
N ASP A 624 14.94 -7.40 29.06
CA ASP A 624 14.35 -6.44 30.00
C ASP A 624 15.30 -5.27 30.32
N ALA A 625 16.60 -5.56 30.49
CA ALA A 625 17.61 -4.53 30.73
C ALA A 625 17.73 -3.61 29.50
N ALA A 626 17.81 -4.20 28.30
CA ALA A 626 17.86 -3.44 27.06
C ALA A 626 16.60 -2.57 26.83
N ALA A 627 15.41 -3.07 27.18
CA ALA A 627 14.18 -2.27 27.14
C ALA A 627 14.20 -1.13 28.17
N GLY A 628 14.78 -1.36 29.35
CA GLY A 628 14.99 -0.33 30.37
C GLY A 628 15.90 0.79 29.87
N GLU A 629 16.99 0.43 29.18
CA GLU A 629 17.88 1.39 28.54
C GLU A 629 17.18 2.20 27.44
N TRP A 630 16.35 1.56 26.59
CA TRP A 630 15.58 2.29 25.59
C TRP A 630 14.55 3.25 26.18
N LEU A 631 13.87 2.85 27.24
CA LEU A 631 12.90 3.71 27.94
C LEU A 631 13.58 4.91 28.63
N ALA A 632 14.85 4.80 29.00
CA ALA A 632 15.63 5.90 29.56
C ALA A 632 16.20 6.84 28.48
N ASN A 633 16.29 6.40 27.22
CA ASN A 633 16.84 7.17 26.12
C ASN A 633 15.77 7.99 25.39
N THR A 634 15.57 9.25 25.82
CA THR A 634 14.60 10.17 25.20
C THR A 634 14.88 10.44 23.73
N THR A 635 16.16 10.46 23.33
CA THR A 635 16.56 10.67 21.93
C THR A 635 16.04 9.54 21.05
N HIS A 636 16.13 8.30 21.52
CA HIS A 636 15.54 7.16 20.83
C HIS A 636 14.02 7.28 20.74
N LEU A 637 13.33 7.49 21.86
CA LEU A 637 11.86 7.51 21.90
C LEU A 637 11.27 8.61 21.00
N ASP A 638 11.84 9.81 21.02
CA ASP A 638 11.33 10.93 20.22
C ASP A 638 11.50 10.69 18.71
N ASN A 639 12.68 10.22 18.29
CA ASN A 639 12.97 9.97 16.88
C ASN A 639 12.21 8.75 16.35
N ALA A 640 12.12 7.67 17.13
CA ALA A 640 11.35 6.48 16.78
C ALA A 640 9.84 6.79 16.69
N ALA A 641 9.29 7.59 17.61
CA ALA A 641 7.90 8.01 17.53
C ALA A 641 7.63 8.90 16.32
N ALA A 642 8.55 9.81 15.97
CA ALA A 642 8.46 10.62 14.77
C ALA A 642 8.43 9.74 13.51
N TRP A 643 9.39 8.82 13.39
CA TRP A 643 9.45 7.87 12.29
C TRP A 643 8.16 7.05 12.13
N LEU A 644 7.72 6.38 13.20
CA LEU A 644 6.51 5.56 13.18
C LEU A 644 5.28 6.36 12.74
N ARG A 645 5.16 7.62 13.15
CA ARG A 645 4.05 8.48 12.73
C ARG A 645 4.14 8.85 11.26
N GLU A 646 5.32 9.22 10.75
CA GLU A 646 5.46 9.62 9.35
C GLU A 646 5.26 8.45 8.39
N VAL A 647 5.83 7.28 8.69
CA VAL A 647 5.64 6.09 7.84
C VAL A 647 4.20 5.60 7.83
N LEU A 648 3.51 5.61 8.98
CA LEU A 648 2.09 5.23 9.04
C LEU A 648 1.19 6.25 8.33
N ARG A 649 1.52 7.55 8.35
CA ARG A 649 0.82 8.56 7.53
C ARG A 649 1.05 8.36 6.04
N ALA A 650 2.26 7.94 5.63
CA ALA A 650 2.53 7.61 4.23
C ALA A 650 1.70 6.40 3.76
N VAL A 651 1.44 5.44 4.66
CA VAL A 651 0.63 4.24 4.36
C VAL A 651 -0.88 4.49 4.52
N GLU A 652 -1.30 5.50 5.29
CA GLU A 652 -2.71 5.81 5.60
C GLU A 652 -3.68 5.74 4.41
N PRO A 653 -3.34 6.23 3.19
CA PRO A 653 -4.20 6.10 2.02
C PRO A 653 -4.58 4.67 1.62
N TYR A 654 -3.77 3.69 2.02
CA TYR A 654 -3.95 2.26 1.75
C TYR A 654 -4.29 1.47 3.02
N SER A 655 -4.64 2.16 4.11
CA SER A 655 -4.89 1.55 5.42
C SER A 655 -6.01 0.50 5.43
N HIS A 656 -6.95 0.56 4.48
CA HIS A 656 -8.02 -0.44 4.33
C HIS A 656 -7.50 -1.83 3.92
N ASP A 657 -6.31 -1.92 3.32
CA ASP A 657 -5.66 -3.18 2.97
C ASP A 657 -4.77 -3.74 4.07
N VAL A 658 -4.52 -2.97 5.14
CA VAL A 658 -3.68 -3.39 6.26
C VAL A 658 -4.42 -4.37 7.17
N LEU A 659 -3.86 -5.57 7.30
CA LEU A 659 -4.30 -6.63 8.19
C LEU A 659 -3.84 -6.40 9.62
N ALA A 660 -2.54 -6.15 9.78
CA ALA A 660 -1.89 -6.05 11.07
C ALA A 660 -0.59 -5.26 10.95
N ILE A 661 -0.12 -4.75 12.10
CA ILE A 661 1.14 -4.01 12.20
C ILE A 661 2.01 -4.66 13.28
N ALA A 662 3.24 -5.00 12.92
CA ALA A 662 4.25 -5.46 13.86
C ALA A 662 4.77 -4.28 14.69
N LEU A 663 4.97 -4.52 15.98
CA LEU A 663 5.59 -3.58 16.92
C LEU A 663 7.04 -4.00 17.09
N ASP A 664 7.93 -3.32 16.38
CA ASP A 664 9.36 -3.69 16.31
C ASP A 664 9.54 -5.11 15.72
N ASP A 665 10.71 -5.72 15.86
CA ASP A 665 11.05 -7.02 15.26
C ASP A 665 11.73 -7.97 16.25
N ASP A 666 11.38 -9.26 16.18
CA ASP A 666 11.80 -10.38 17.05
C ASP A 666 11.52 -10.20 18.56
N GLN A 667 10.59 -9.34 18.94
CA GLN A 667 10.33 -9.02 20.35
C GLN A 667 9.77 -10.21 21.16
N GLY A 668 10.49 -10.63 22.19
CA GLY A 668 9.94 -11.55 23.19
C GLY A 668 10.87 -11.84 24.36
N ALA A 669 10.30 -12.05 25.55
CA ALA A 669 11.02 -12.63 26.69
C ALA A 669 11.15 -14.14 26.46
N TYR A 670 12.14 -14.56 25.67
CA TYR A 670 12.36 -15.96 25.27
C TYR A 670 12.66 -16.85 26.48
N LEU A 671 12.58 -18.17 26.30
CA LEU A 671 12.85 -19.15 27.37
C LEU A 671 14.19 -18.92 28.08
N ASP A 672 15.22 -18.49 27.35
CA ASP A 672 16.56 -18.22 27.85
C ASP A 672 16.75 -16.81 28.47
N ASN A 673 15.70 -15.99 28.51
CA ASN A 673 15.72 -14.63 29.06
C ASN A 673 15.90 -14.61 30.58
N ASP A 674 16.92 -13.96 31.10
CA ASP A 674 17.25 -13.92 32.54
C ASP A 674 16.19 -13.29 33.43
N THR A 675 15.25 -12.52 32.88
CA THR A 675 14.30 -11.73 33.66
C THR A 675 12.86 -12.00 33.24
N TRP A 676 12.06 -12.62 34.11
CA TRP A 676 10.61 -12.73 33.97
C TRP A 676 9.94 -12.23 35.27
N PRO A 677 8.98 -11.28 35.23
CA PRO A 677 8.06 -10.96 34.13
C PRO A 677 8.51 -9.86 33.16
N ALA A 678 9.79 -9.49 33.12
CA ALA A 678 10.32 -8.45 32.21
C ALA A 678 9.48 -7.14 32.19
N PRO A 679 9.39 -6.41 33.32
CA PRO A 679 8.52 -5.23 33.45
C PRO A 679 8.86 -4.07 32.50
N HIS A 680 10.15 -3.83 32.21
CA HIS A 680 10.59 -2.79 31.28
C HIS A 680 10.25 -3.16 29.84
N TRP A 681 10.45 -4.42 29.46
CA TRP A 681 10.03 -4.92 28.14
C TRP A 681 8.53 -4.72 27.92
N HIS A 682 7.69 -5.07 28.92
CA HIS A 682 6.25 -4.81 28.87
C HIS A 682 5.92 -3.32 28.76
N ALA A 683 6.71 -2.44 29.36
CA ALA A 683 6.52 -1.00 29.26
C ALA A 683 6.91 -0.47 27.87
N TYR A 684 7.99 -0.97 27.29
CA TYR A 684 8.45 -0.60 25.95
C TYR A 684 7.43 -1.00 24.87
N VAL A 685 6.94 -2.25 24.89
CA VAL A 685 5.93 -2.70 23.92
C VAL A 685 4.60 -1.93 24.09
N ARG A 686 4.23 -1.55 25.33
CA ARG A 686 3.08 -0.66 25.56
C ARG A 686 3.29 0.74 24.96
N TRP A 687 4.50 1.27 25.05
CA TRP A 687 4.84 2.56 24.45
C TRP A 687 4.79 2.49 22.91
N LEU A 688 5.35 1.45 22.29
CA LEU A 688 5.24 1.21 20.84
C LEU A 688 3.78 1.13 20.40
N ARG A 689 3.00 0.31 21.11
CA ARG A 689 1.56 0.16 20.89
C ARG A 689 0.85 1.50 20.94
N GLN A 690 1.05 2.30 21.99
CA GLN A 690 0.42 3.61 22.12
C GLN A 690 0.82 4.57 21.00
N THR A 691 2.08 4.51 20.58
CA THR A 691 2.62 5.33 19.49
C THR A 691 1.95 4.99 18.16
N VAL A 692 1.86 3.71 17.81
CA VAL A 692 1.17 3.25 16.59
C VAL A 692 -0.32 3.59 16.65
N GLN A 693 -0.98 3.31 17.78
CA GLN A 693 -2.41 3.60 17.96
C GLN A 693 -2.75 5.10 17.94
N SER A 694 -1.76 5.98 18.14
CA SER A 694 -1.96 7.42 17.99
C SER A 694 -2.24 7.85 16.54
N VAL A 695 -1.90 7.00 15.56
CA VAL A 695 -2.20 7.19 14.14
C VAL A 695 -3.33 6.26 13.69
N THR A 696 -3.25 4.97 14.04
CA THR A 696 -4.14 3.94 13.49
C THR A 696 -5.42 3.72 14.30
N GLY A 697 -5.55 4.36 15.46
CA GLY A 697 -6.60 4.04 16.42
C GLY A 697 -6.41 2.67 17.06
N THR A 698 -7.45 2.12 17.69
CA THR A 698 -7.35 0.92 18.53
C THR A 698 -7.84 -0.36 17.87
N ARG A 699 -8.31 -0.28 16.62
CA ARG A 699 -8.99 -1.39 15.94
C ARG A 699 -8.05 -2.27 15.10
N VAL A 700 -6.94 -1.73 14.59
CA VAL A 700 -5.95 -2.53 13.85
C VAL A 700 -5.30 -3.55 14.79
N PRO A 701 -5.26 -4.83 14.39
CA PRO A 701 -4.35 -5.83 14.94
C PRO A 701 -2.91 -5.36 15.12
N LEU A 702 -2.40 -5.39 16.35
CA LEU A 702 -1.00 -5.10 16.64
C LEU A 702 -0.34 -6.34 17.23
N PHE A 703 0.81 -6.73 16.68
CA PHE A 703 1.51 -7.93 17.11
C PHE A 703 3.00 -7.67 17.32
N ILE A 704 3.65 -8.58 18.02
CA ILE A 704 5.08 -8.80 18.13
C ILE A 704 5.38 -10.18 17.55
N ASN A 705 6.54 -10.36 16.94
CA ASN A 705 7.03 -11.63 16.43
C ASN A 705 8.02 -12.27 17.42
N THR A 706 7.92 -13.58 17.69
CA THR A 706 8.73 -14.28 18.70
C THR A 706 9.00 -15.73 18.33
N TYR A 707 10.20 -16.24 18.65
CA TYR A 707 10.56 -17.65 18.41
C TYR A 707 10.10 -18.59 19.54
N GLU A 708 10.26 -18.24 20.83
CA GLU A 708 9.83 -19.08 21.97
C GLU A 708 9.58 -18.24 23.25
N MET A 709 8.60 -17.33 23.22
CA MET A 709 8.30 -16.48 24.38
C MET A 709 7.82 -17.30 25.59
N LYS A 710 8.33 -16.99 26.79
CA LYS A 710 7.99 -17.64 28.05
C LYS A 710 6.49 -17.72 28.31
N VAL A 711 5.76 -16.61 28.11
CA VAL A 711 4.30 -16.56 28.32
C VAL A 711 3.66 -15.61 27.29
N PRO A 712 3.31 -16.11 26.10
CA PRO A 712 2.66 -15.29 25.06
C PRO A 712 1.33 -14.67 25.53
N ALA A 713 0.55 -15.41 26.31
CA ALA A 713 -0.73 -14.94 26.85
C ALA A 713 -0.64 -13.70 27.78
N ALA A 714 0.56 -13.36 28.27
CA ALA A 714 0.80 -12.19 29.12
C ALA A 714 1.30 -10.95 28.34
N ALA A 715 1.60 -11.10 27.04
CA ALA A 715 2.15 -10.01 26.22
C ALA A 715 1.15 -8.83 26.09
N PRO A 716 1.65 -7.57 26.06
CA PRO A 716 0.81 -6.38 25.90
C PRO A 716 0.31 -6.14 24.45
N ALA A 717 0.78 -6.94 23.50
CA ALA A 717 0.35 -7.03 22.11
C ALA A 717 0.19 -8.52 21.74
N TRP A 718 -0.36 -8.82 20.56
CA TRP A 718 -0.47 -10.21 20.10
C TRP A 718 0.90 -10.80 19.78
N ALA A 719 1.15 -12.07 20.07
CA ALA A 719 2.40 -12.73 19.70
C ALA A 719 2.18 -13.62 18.46
N TRP A 720 2.96 -13.40 17.42
CA TRP A 720 3.06 -14.25 16.22
C TRP A 720 4.40 -14.99 16.26
N GLY A 721 4.43 -16.19 15.72
CA GLY A 721 5.61 -17.04 15.75
C GLY A 721 6.60 -16.70 14.66
N ASN A 722 7.88 -16.86 14.97
CA ASN A 722 8.94 -17.05 13.99
C ASN A 722 9.39 -18.51 14.03
N TRP A 723 9.78 -19.08 12.89
CA TRP A 723 10.18 -20.47 12.77
C TRP A 723 11.35 -20.52 11.83
N TYR A 724 12.43 -21.08 12.36
CA TYR A 724 13.71 -21.24 11.71
C TYR A 724 13.97 -22.74 11.59
N GLN A 725 14.36 -23.17 10.40
CA GLN A 725 14.81 -24.55 10.22
C GLN A 725 16.01 -24.81 11.14
N SER A 726 16.12 -26.01 11.73
CA SER A 726 17.31 -26.45 12.46
C SER A 726 18.40 -26.91 11.49
N ASN A 727 19.70 -26.80 11.87
CA ASN A 727 20.92 -27.06 11.06
C ASN A 727 21.00 -28.44 10.33
N SER A 728 19.98 -29.27 10.43
CA SER A 728 19.80 -30.54 9.74
C SER A 728 19.48 -30.35 8.25
N TYR A 729 20.01 -31.22 7.40
CA TYR A 729 19.65 -31.28 5.98
C TYR A 729 18.15 -31.59 5.79
N ARG A 730 17.62 -32.54 6.56
CA ARG A 730 16.19 -32.92 6.60
C ARG A 730 15.65 -32.78 8.02
N LEU A 731 14.41 -32.29 8.15
CA LEU A 731 13.73 -32.18 9.44
C LEU A 731 13.62 -33.55 10.11
N ASN A 732 14.02 -33.62 11.37
CA ASN A 732 13.93 -34.80 12.20
C ASN A 732 12.77 -34.67 13.21
N ALA A 733 12.52 -35.72 14.00
CA ALA A 733 11.43 -35.73 14.98
C ALA A 733 11.61 -34.73 16.14
N HIS A 734 12.85 -34.31 16.43
CA HIS A 734 13.12 -33.24 17.38
C HIS A 734 12.66 -31.90 16.83
N ASP A 735 13.06 -31.57 15.59
CA ASP A 735 12.70 -30.31 14.94
C ASP A 735 11.18 -30.13 14.82
N LEU A 736 10.46 -31.19 14.43
CA LEU A 736 9.00 -31.14 14.34
C LEU A 736 8.34 -30.95 15.71
N ALA A 737 8.93 -31.52 16.77
CA ALA A 737 8.40 -31.33 18.12
C ALA A 737 8.69 -29.92 18.67
N ASP A 738 9.80 -29.31 18.27
CA ASP A 738 10.10 -27.91 18.62
C ASP A 738 9.14 -26.97 17.89
N LEU A 739 8.84 -27.25 16.61
CA LEU A 739 7.81 -26.53 15.86
C LEU A 739 6.40 -26.68 16.47
N ASP A 740 6.01 -27.90 16.86
CA ASP A 740 4.76 -28.18 17.57
C ASP A 740 4.70 -27.42 18.91
N PHE A 741 5.80 -27.40 19.66
CA PHE A 741 5.88 -26.66 20.92
C PHE A 741 5.81 -25.14 20.72
N ALA A 742 6.59 -24.57 19.79
CA ALA A 742 6.56 -23.14 19.49
C ALA A 742 5.17 -22.68 19.00
N THR A 743 4.55 -23.46 18.12
CA THR A 743 3.17 -23.20 17.64
C THR A 743 2.16 -23.34 18.79
N GLY A 744 2.34 -24.35 19.65
CA GLY A 744 1.55 -24.57 20.86
C GLY A 744 1.64 -23.41 21.85
N LEU A 745 2.82 -22.81 22.06
CA LEU A 745 2.95 -21.63 22.90
C LEU A 745 2.04 -20.49 22.42
N LEU A 746 1.91 -20.29 21.12
CA LEU A 746 1.01 -19.27 20.56
C LEU A 746 -0.47 -19.59 20.84
N GLN A 747 -0.87 -20.87 20.88
CA GLN A 747 -2.24 -21.32 21.21
C GLN A 747 -2.67 -20.92 22.63
N THR A 748 -1.72 -20.66 23.54
CA THR A 748 -2.04 -20.20 24.90
C THR A 748 -2.79 -18.86 24.92
N GLN A 749 -2.70 -18.08 23.83
CA GLN A 749 -3.42 -16.83 23.63
C GLN A 749 -4.89 -17.10 23.23
N ALA A 750 -5.74 -17.44 24.19
CA ALA A 750 -7.13 -17.88 23.95
C ALA A 750 -8.03 -16.93 23.12
N ARG A 751 -7.63 -15.66 22.96
CA ARG A 751 -8.37 -14.63 22.20
C ARG A 751 -7.72 -14.25 20.89
N PHE A 752 -6.68 -14.98 20.47
CA PHE A 752 -5.88 -14.61 19.32
C PHE A 752 -5.64 -15.79 18.36
N PRO A 753 -5.85 -15.66 17.03
CA PRO A 753 -5.60 -16.73 16.09
C PRO A 753 -4.10 -17.02 15.98
N VAL A 754 -3.71 -18.30 16.01
CA VAL A 754 -2.31 -18.71 15.86
C VAL A 754 -1.78 -18.30 14.49
N MET A 755 -0.68 -17.55 14.45
CA MET A 755 -0.12 -17.00 13.23
C MET A 755 1.40 -17.16 13.24
N GLN A 756 1.95 -17.52 12.08
CA GLN A 756 3.38 -17.52 11.85
C GLN A 756 3.76 -16.30 11.00
N SER A 757 4.47 -15.34 11.59
CA SER A 757 4.95 -14.12 10.93
C SER A 757 6.19 -14.37 10.09
N GLU A 758 7.04 -15.32 10.48
CA GLU A 758 8.21 -15.70 9.70
C GLU A 758 8.32 -17.21 9.66
N PHE A 759 8.05 -17.75 8.48
CA PHE A 759 8.24 -19.15 8.19
C PHE A 759 9.43 -19.31 7.25
N GLN A 760 10.50 -19.90 7.76
CA GLN A 760 11.73 -20.12 7.02
C GLN A 760 11.96 -21.63 6.86
N ALA A 761 11.93 -22.09 5.61
CA ALA A 761 12.13 -23.51 5.27
C ALA A 761 13.47 -23.78 4.58
N GLY A 762 14.30 -22.75 4.41
CA GLY A 762 15.64 -22.81 3.87
C GLY A 762 16.58 -21.97 4.73
N TRP A 763 17.83 -21.81 4.27
CA TRP A 763 18.88 -21.19 5.06
C TRP A 763 19.33 -19.88 4.45
N LEU A 764 19.38 -18.84 5.28
CA LEU A 764 20.10 -17.64 4.91
C LEU A 764 21.54 -18.00 4.57
N GLN A 765 21.98 -17.53 3.42
CA GLN A 765 23.38 -17.54 3.03
C GLN A 765 24.23 -16.69 3.98
N GLY A 766 25.20 -17.31 4.64
CA GLY A 766 26.12 -16.61 5.53
C GLY A 766 27.04 -15.63 4.77
N ALA A 767 27.61 -14.66 5.49
CA ALA A 767 28.52 -13.66 4.93
C ALA A 767 29.65 -14.24 4.04
N ASP A 768 30.27 -15.35 4.47
CA ASP A 768 31.38 -16.00 3.76
C ASP A 768 30.93 -17.11 2.78
N GLU A 769 29.63 -17.35 2.63
CA GLU A 769 29.10 -18.46 1.83
C GLU A 769 28.79 -18.00 0.40
N GLY A 770 29.10 -18.85 -0.60
CA GLY A 770 28.89 -18.56 -2.02
C GLY A 770 27.48 -18.90 -2.53
N VAL A 771 26.80 -19.82 -1.85
CA VAL A 771 25.41 -20.21 -2.08
C VAL A 771 24.74 -20.53 -0.74
N PRO A 772 23.39 -20.44 -0.64
CA PRO A 772 22.67 -20.91 0.53
C PRO A 772 22.99 -22.36 0.88
N ARG A 773 22.92 -22.71 2.17
CA ARG A 773 23.17 -24.09 2.60
C ARG A 773 22.11 -25.04 2.03
N PRO A 774 22.53 -26.18 1.44
CA PRO A 774 21.58 -27.15 0.91
C PRO A 774 20.73 -27.75 2.04
N SER A 775 19.42 -27.79 1.82
CA SER A 775 18.49 -28.52 2.67
C SER A 775 17.41 -29.18 1.82
N ASP A 776 16.80 -30.24 2.35
CA ASP A 776 15.80 -31.03 1.64
C ASP A 776 14.54 -30.18 1.36
N PRO A 777 14.12 -30.00 0.09
CA PRO A 777 12.89 -29.27 -0.24
C PRO A 777 11.63 -29.83 0.42
N ALA A 778 11.63 -31.11 0.82
CA ALA A 778 10.54 -31.73 1.58
C ALA A 778 10.30 -31.05 2.93
N ASN A 779 11.33 -30.40 3.52
CA ASN A 779 11.20 -29.67 4.78
C ASN A 779 10.12 -28.59 4.70
N THR A 780 9.96 -27.92 3.55
CA THR A 780 8.90 -26.92 3.32
C THR A 780 7.51 -27.55 3.45
N ALA A 781 7.29 -28.72 2.84
CA ALA A 781 5.99 -29.40 2.90
C ALA A 781 5.69 -29.92 4.32
N LEU A 782 6.71 -30.46 5.00
CA LEU A 782 6.56 -31.01 6.35
C LEU A 782 6.27 -29.92 7.38
N ALA A 783 7.03 -28.83 7.38
CA ALA A 783 6.85 -27.75 8.36
C ALA A 783 5.57 -26.94 8.11
N LEU A 784 5.20 -26.64 6.86
CA LEU A 784 3.90 -26.03 6.56
C LEU A 784 2.73 -26.96 6.92
N GLY A 785 2.92 -28.27 6.71
CA GLY A 785 1.97 -29.29 7.12
C GLY A 785 1.78 -29.35 8.63
N GLU A 786 2.87 -29.24 9.39
CA GLU A 786 2.84 -29.20 10.86
C GLU A 786 2.11 -27.97 11.37
N LEU A 787 2.41 -26.78 10.84
CA LEU A 787 1.69 -25.54 11.18
C LEU A 787 0.17 -25.67 10.92
N LEU A 788 -0.23 -26.22 9.77
CA LEU A 788 -1.64 -26.46 9.48
C LEU A 788 -2.26 -27.52 10.41
N ARG A 789 -1.51 -28.60 10.71
CA ARG A 789 -1.93 -29.69 11.60
C ARG A 789 -2.21 -29.18 13.01
N ASP A 790 -1.41 -28.23 13.48
CA ASP A 790 -1.54 -27.59 14.79
C ASP A 790 -2.54 -26.42 14.80
N GLY A 791 -3.25 -26.20 13.70
CA GLY A 791 -4.32 -25.22 13.61
C GLY A 791 -3.84 -23.78 13.48
N ALA A 792 -2.71 -23.54 12.80
CA ALA A 792 -2.34 -22.19 12.38
C ALA A 792 -3.44 -21.57 11.52
N HIS A 793 -3.71 -20.28 11.74
CA HIS A 793 -4.73 -19.47 11.08
C HIS A 793 -4.14 -18.51 10.04
N GLY A 794 -2.82 -18.51 9.90
CA GLY A 794 -2.09 -17.86 8.81
C GLY A 794 -0.59 -18.06 8.94
N ILE A 795 0.08 -17.95 7.79
CA ILE A 795 1.50 -18.25 7.63
C ILE A 795 2.09 -17.23 6.66
N VAL A 796 3.16 -16.57 7.05
CA VAL A 796 3.93 -15.66 6.21
C VAL A 796 5.28 -16.31 5.90
N ASN A 797 5.50 -16.60 4.63
CA ASN A 797 6.75 -17.19 4.16
C ASN A 797 7.84 -16.10 4.10
N PHE A 798 9.00 -16.39 4.69
CA PHE A 798 10.09 -15.44 4.83
C PHE A 798 11.41 -16.07 4.37
N PRO A 799 11.92 -15.74 3.18
CA PRO A 799 11.20 -15.24 2.01
C PRO A 799 10.68 -16.36 1.08
N VAL A 800 9.86 -15.97 0.10
CA VAL A 800 9.52 -16.83 -1.05
C VAL A 800 10.36 -16.56 -2.29
N GLN A 801 11.12 -15.47 -2.30
CA GLN A 801 12.00 -15.08 -3.40
C GLN A 801 13.39 -14.72 -2.83
N ASP A 802 14.44 -15.26 -3.44
CA ASP A 802 15.81 -14.81 -3.19
C ASP A 802 15.99 -13.38 -3.72
N THR A 803 16.71 -12.54 -2.99
CA THR A 803 16.86 -11.13 -3.36
C THR A 803 18.31 -10.66 -3.21
N ILE A 804 18.58 -9.41 -3.56
CA ILE A 804 19.93 -8.82 -3.54
C ILE A 804 19.90 -7.53 -2.73
N ASP A 805 20.75 -7.43 -1.73
CA ASP A 805 20.90 -6.19 -0.98
C ASP A 805 21.41 -5.06 -1.89
N PRO A 806 20.83 -3.84 -1.79
CA PRO A 806 21.47 -2.65 -2.34
C PRO A 806 22.89 -2.52 -1.79
N HIS A 807 23.83 -2.16 -2.65
CA HIS A 807 25.22 -2.02 -2.24
C HIS A 807 25.38 -1.10 -1.01
N GLY A 808 26.03 -1.60 0.04
CA GLY A 808 26.31 -0.85 1.28
C GLY A 808 25.19 -0.92 2.32
N TRP A 809 24.14 -1.73 2.08
CA TRP A 809 23.00 -1.92 2.97
C TRP A 809 22.94 -3.32 3.61
N GLU A 810 23.92 -4.18 3.32
CA GLU A 810 24.10 -5.48 3.96
C GLU A 810 24.52 -5.35 5.44
N ALA A 811 24.13 -6.32 6.28
CA ALA A 811 24.69 -6.49 7.62
C ALA A 811 26.00 -7.30 7.59
N PRO A 812 26.92 -7.14 8.57
CA PRO A 812 28.23 -7.81 8.57
C PRO A 812 28.20 -9.34 8.48
N TRP A 813 27.11 -9.97 8.89
CA TRP A 813 26.96 -11.43 8.93
C TRP A 813 26.11 -11.99 7.77
N ALA A 814 25.53 -11.13 6.94
CA ALA A 814 24.87 -11.52 5.70
C ALA A 814 25.74 -11.17 4.49
N ASN A 815 25.57 -11.93 3.41
CA ASN A 815 26.22 -11.62 2.14
C ASN A 815 25.33 -10.68 1.30
N TRP A 816 25.87 -10.09 0.24
CA TRP A 816 25.13 -9.22 -0.69
C TRP A 816 23.96 -9.96 -1.37
N SER A 817 24.09 -11.28 -1.54
CA SER A 817 23.03 -12.17 -1.96
C SER A 817 22.21 -12.56 -0.73
N TYR A 818 21.07 -11.88 -0.55
CA TYR A 818 20.06 -12.22 0.44
C TYR A 818 19.25 -13.44 -0.03
N ALA A 819 19.94 -14.57 -0.16
CA ALA A 819 19.41 -15.81 -0.70
C ALA A 819 19.18 -16.83 0.43
N TRP A 820 18.07 -17.54 0.31
CA TRP A 820 17.53 -18.44 1.32
C TRP A 820 17.27 -19.86 0.79
N ASP A 821 17.67 -20.15 -0.45
CA ASP A 821 17.13 -21.29 -1.21
C ASP A 821 15.59 -21.17 -1.29
N ALA A 822 15.10 -19.97 -1.62
CA ALA A 822 13.67 -19.67 -1.61
C ALA A 822 12.92 -20.37 -2.76
N ALA A 823 11.58 -20.31 -2.74
CA ALA A 823 10.73 -20.93 -3.78
C ALA A 823 10.96 -20.33 -5.19
N LEU A 824 11.40 -19.08 -5.25
CA LEU A 824 11.74 -18.34 -6.46
C LEU A 824 13.17 -17.82 -6.34
N THR A 825 13.96 -17.96 -7.39
CA THR A 825 15.27 -17.31 -7.47
C THR A 825 15.12 -15.79 -7.66
N VAL A 826 16.23 -15.07 -7.61
CA VAL A 826 16.29 -13.62 -7.93
C VAL A 826 15.61 -13.31 -9.28
N ASP A 827 15.75 -14.20 -10.25
CA ASP A 827 15.19 -14.05 -11.60
C ASP A 827 13.78 -14.62 -11.79
N LEU A 828 13.12 -15.01 -10.70
CA LEU A 828 11.78 -15.62 -10.68
C LEU A 828 11.72 -17.02 -11.30
N HIS A 829 12.85 -17.73 -11.40
CA HIS A 829 12.83 -19.14 -11.74
C HIS A 829 12.36 -19.97 -10.54
N ALA A 830 11.56 -21.01 -10.81
CA ALA A 830 11.09 -21.92 -9.77
C ALA A 830 12.24 -22.77 -9.24
N SER A 831 12.43 -22.77 -7.92
CA SER A 831 13.31 -23.71 -7.23
C SER A 831 12.55 -25.01 -6.89
N PRO A 832 13.24 -26.05 -6.37
CA PRO A 832 12.58 -27.26 -5.88
C PRO A 832 11.49 -27.02 -4.82
N ARG A 833 11.52 -25.90 -4.09
CA ARG A 833 10.51 -25.54 -3.06
C ARG A 833 9.25 -24.92 -3.62
N TYR A 834 9.25 -24.48 -4.88
CA TYR A 834 8.09 -23.90 -5.53
C TYR A 834 6.85 -24.82 -5.43
N GLY A 835 7.04 -26.13 -5.66
CA GLY A 835 5.97 -27.13 -5.60
C GLY A 835 5.31 -27.21 -4.22
N PRO A 836 6.07 -27.51 -3.14
CA PRO A 836 5.57 -27.49 -1.77
C PRO A 836 4.85 -26.19 -1.35
N THR A 837 5.44 -25.02 -1.64
CA THR A 837 4.82 -23.71 -1.32
C THR A 837 3.50 -23.54 -2.08
N ARG A 838 3.48 -23.82 -3.38
CA ARG A 838 2.26 -23.72 -4.20
C ARG A 838 1.17 -24.68 -3.75
N ALA A 839 1.51 -25.88 -3.29
CA ALA A 839 0.53 -26.86 -2.84
C ALA A 839 -0.30 -26.35 -1.64
N VAL A 840 0.34 -25.65 -0.70
CA VAL A 840 -0.35 -24.98 0.41
C VAL A 840 -1.19 -23.81 -0.10
N GLY A 841 -0.62 -22.98 -0.98
CA GLY A 841 -1.35 -21.86 -1.57
C GLY A 841 -2.61 -22.27 -2.34
N ASP A 842 -2.59 -23.42 -3.03
CA ASP A 842 -3.77 -23.98 -3.70
C ASP A 842 -4.86 -24.40 -2.70
N VAL A 843 -4.47 -24.94 -1.54
CA VAL A 843 -5.41 -25.26 -0.44
C VAL A 843 -6.02 -23.98 0.13
N VAL A 844 -5.22 -22.95 0.43
CA VAL A 844 -5.70 -21.67 0.95
C VAL A 844 -6.57 -20.94 -0.08
N ARG A 845 -6.21 -20.96 -1.37
CA ARG A 845 -7.02 -20.33 -2.43
C ARG A 845 -8.42 -20.96 -2.54
N ARG A 846 -8.53 -22.27 -2.32
CA ARG A 846 -9.82 -22.99 -2.39
C ARG A 846 -10.61 -22.92 -1.08
N TYR A 847 -9.93 -22.95 0.07
CA TYR A 847 -10.56 -23.21 1.36
C TYR A 847 -10.17 -22.22 2.47
N GLY A 848 -9.41 -21.17 2.18
CA GLY A 848 -8.84 -20.25 3.19
C GLY A 848 -9.88 -19.66 4.14
N ALA A 849 -11.00 -19.14 3.62
CA ALA A 849 -12.08 -18.62 4.47
C ALA A 849 -12.71 -19.69 5.39
N LEU A 850 -12.68 -20.96 4.98
CA LEU A 850 -13.17 -22.07 5.80
C LEU A 850 -12.12 -22.47 6.84
N LEU A 851 -10.84 -22.60 6.43
CA LEU A 851 -9.69 -22.90 7.27
C LEU A 851 -9.51 -21.88 8.40
N ALA A 852 -9.73 -20.59 8.13
CA ALA A 852 -9.68 -19.52 9.12
C ALA A 852 -10.67 -19.68 10.29
N ARG A 853 -11.59 -20.64 10.22
CA ARG A 853 -12.59 -20.92 11.28
C ARG A 853 -12.44 -22.32 11.88
N THR A 854 -11.39 -23.05 11.54
CA THR A 854 -11.17 -24.42 12.02
C THR A 854 -10.11 -24.47 13.10
N HIS A 855 -10.33 -25.34 14.08
CA HIS A 855 -9.45 -25.53 15.23
C HIS A 855 -9.17 -27.01 15.41
N VAL A 856 -8.09 -27.33 16.11
CA VAL A 856 -7.72 -28.72 16.41
C VAL A 856 -8.85 -29.39 17.20
N ALA A 857 -9.36 -30.52 16.69
CA ALA A 857 -10.24 -31.39 17.47
C ALA A 857 -9.39 -32.17 18.48
N ALA A 858 -8.95 -31.48 19.53
CA ALA A 858 -8.05 -32.02 20.53
C ALA A 858 -8.75 -33.05 21.41
N ASP A 859 -8.10 -34.18 21.64
CA ASP A 859 -8.49 -35.14 22.66
C ASP A 859 -8.27 -34.55 24.06
N ALA A 860 -7.13 -33.88 24.27
CA ALA A 860 -6.73 -33.29 25.54
C ALA A 860 -6.06 -31.93 25.34
N ALA A 861 -6.03 -31.13 26.40
CA ALA A 861 -5.26 -29.90 26.47
C ALA A 861 -4.09 -30.08 27.45
N ILE A 862 -2.86 -29.79 27.02
CA ILE A 862 -1.68 -29.77 27.87
C ILE A 862 -1.59 -28.38 28.51
N VAL A 863 -1.38 -28.33 29.82
CA VAL A 863 -1.29 -27.07 30.57
C VAL A 863 0.13 -26.52 30.51
N TRP A 864 0.30 -25.35 29.89
CA TRP A 864 1.49 -24.53 30.05
C TRP A 864 1.45 -23.84 31.42
N ALA A 865 2.31 -24.28 32.34
CA ALA A 865 2.20 -23.99 33.76
C ALA A 865 2.82 -22.66 34.29
N PRO A 866 3.64 -21.87 33.58
CA PRO A 866 4.33 -20.72 34.20
C PRO A 866 3.42 -19.69 34.89
N THR A 867 2.20 -19.48 34.40
CA THR A 867 1.22 -18.55 35.01
C THR A 867 0.58 -19.07 36.30
N LEU A 868 0.82 -20.34 36.65
CA LEU A 868 0.38 -20.93 37.91
C LEU A 868 1.26 -20.52 39.09
N PHE A 869 2.44 -19.96 38.82
CA PHE A 869 3.41 -19.48 39.80
C PHE A 869 3.35 -17.97 39.97
N ALA A 870 3.87 -17.47 41.10
CA ALA A 870 3.94 -16.02 41.29
C ALA A 870 5.03 -15.42 40.38
N PRO A 871 4.83 -14.21 39.83
CA PRO A 871 5.84 -13.55 38.99
C PRO A 871 7.19 -13.45 39.71
N GLY A 872 8.29 -13.70 38.99
CA GLY A 872 9.67 -13.64 39.53
C GLY A 872 10.12 -14.85 40.36
N THR A 873 9.27 -15.88 40.55
CA THR A 873 9.63 -17.07 41.35
C THR A 873 10.24 -18.23 40.55
N LEU A 874 10.23 -18.14 39.22
CA LEU A 874 10.80 -19.14 38.31
C LEU A 874 12.12 -18.62 37.73
N SER A 875 13.15 -19.46 37.80
CA SER A 875 14.44 -19.26 37.14
C SER A 875 14.41 -19.77 35.69
N ASN A 876 15.44 -19.48 34.88
CA ASN A 876 15.55 -20.03 33.52
C ASN A 876 15.59 -21.56 33.51
N ALA A 877 16.33 -22.16 34.45
CA ALA A 877 16.36 -23.62 34.60
C ALA A 877 14.96 -24.19 34.90
N ASP A 878 14.14 -23.46 35.68
CA ASP A 878 12.75 -23.87 35.93
C ASP A 878 11.91 -23.81 34.63
N PHE A 879 12.12 -22.79 33.78
CA PHE A 879 11.44 -22.69 32.48
C PHE A 879 11.87 -23.80 31.51
N ASP A 880 13.17 -24.10 31.44
CA ASP A 880 13.72 -25.18 30.60
C ASP A 880 13.17 -26.55 31.02
N GLU A 881 13.03 -26.80 32.33
CA GLU A 881 12.47 -28.05 32.87
C GLU A 881 10.97 -28.17 32.55
N LEU A 882 10.21 -27.08 32.64
CA LEU A 882 8.80 -27.02 32.26
C LEU A 882 8.62 -27.22 30.75
N ALA A 883 9.43 -26.57 29.91
CA ALA A 883 9.43 -26.72 28.46
C ALA A 883 9.74 -28.17 28.07
N SER A 884 10.83 -28.73 28.60
CA SER A 884 11.24 -30.13 28.34
C SER A 884 10.16 -31.14 28.73
N SER A 885 9.50 -30.93 29.87
CA SER A 885 8.40 -31.78 30.33
C SER A 885 7.17 -31.69 29.42
N THR A 886 6.89 -30.48 28.92
CA THR A 886 5.76 -30.21 28.01
C THR A 886 6.00 -30.87 26.64
N ILE A 887 7.20 -30.66 26.06
CA ILE A 887 7.63 -31.27 24.79
C ILE A 887 7.60 -32.80 24.88
N ALA A 888 8.10 -33.38 25.98
CA ALA A 888 8.06 -34.83 26.18
C ALA A 888 6.62 -35.39 26.20
N LEU A 889 5.68 -34.64 26.79
CA LEU A 889 4.27 -35.01 26.81
C LEU A 889 3.61 -34.86 25.44
N GLN A 890 3.87 -33.78 24.68
CA GLN A 890 3.40 -33.61 23.30
C GLN A 890 3.90 -34.74 22.40
N ARG A 891 5.20 -35.08 22.48
CA ARG A 891 5.76 -36.23 21.75
C ARG A 891 5.05 -37.55 22.10
N THR A 892 4.69 -37.73 23.38
CA THR A 892 3.94 -38.92 23.81
C THR A 892 2.50 -38.91 23.28
N CYS A 893 1.84 -37.76 23.22
CA CYS A 893 0.54 -37.60 22.55
C CYS A 893 0.63 -38.04 21.08
N ASN A 894 1.58 -37.46 20.33
CA ASN A 894 1.79 -37.74 18.90
C ASN A 894 2.12 -39.22 18.65
N ALA A 895 3.02 -39.82 19.45
CA ALA A 895 3.40 -41.24 19.33
C ALA A 895 2.23 -42.22 19.59
N ARG A 896 1.27 -41.83 20.42
CA ARG A 896 0.04 -42.61 20.72
C ARG A 896 -1.14 -42.26 19.80
N GLY A 897 -0.96 -41.32 18.86
CA GLY A 897 -2.03 -40.81 18.01
C GLY A 897 -3.15 -40.17 18.84
N VAL A 898 -2.79 -39.40 19.86
CA VAL A 898 -3.70 -38.57 20.66
C VAL A 898 -3.47 -37.12 20.25
N THR A 899 -4.51 -36.41 19.85
CA THR A 899 -4.38 -34.99 19.46
C THR A 899 -4.39 -34.10 20.71
N CYS A 900 -3.37 -33.28 20.89
CA CYS A 900 -3.21 -32.42 22.07
C CYS A 900 -3.07 -30.95 21.64
N GLU A 901 -3.72 -30.03 22.35
CA GLU A 901 -3.51 -28.56 22.20
C GLU A 901 -2.81 -28.02 23.46
N LEU A 902 -2.02 -26.95 23.35
CA LEU A 902 -1.40 -26.31 24.51
C LEU A 902 -2.27 -25.14 25.00
N VAL A 903 -2.50 -25.07 26.31
CA VAL A 903 -3.36 -24.04 26.92
C VAL A 903 -2.74 -23.42 28.16
N ASP A 904 -3.03 -22.15 28.37
CA ASP A 904 -2.78 -21.47 29.64
C ASP A 904 -4.08 -21.38 30.44
N LEU A 905 -4.12 -22.05 31.60
CA LEU A 905 -5.32 -22.08 32.43
C LEU A 905 -5.75 -20.70 32.96
N ALA A 906 -4.83 -19.76 33.10
CA ALA A 906 -5.14 -18.40 33.52
C ALA A 906 -5.78 -17.57 32.40
N ALA A 907 -5.52 -17.92 31.14
CA ALA A 907 -6.04 -17.23 29.95
C ALA A 907 -7.36 -17.83 29.42
N LEU A 908 -7.70 -19.06 29.80
CA LEU A 908 -8.92 -19.75 29.36
C LEU A 908 -10.21 -19.12 29.91
N ASP A 909 -11.26 -19.15 29.09
CA ASP A 909 -12.61 -18.75 29.47
C ASP A 909 -13.40 -19.91 30.13
N PRO A 910 -14.53 -19.64 30.82
CA PRO A 910 -15.32 -20.70 31.46
C PRO A 910 -15.85 -21.79 30.50
N PRO A 911 -16.21 -21.50 29.24
CA PRO A 911 -16.46 -22.52 28.22
C PRO A 911 -15.24 -23.39 27.87
N GLY A 912 -14.06 -22.82 27.66
CA GLY A 912 -12.82 -23.55 27.40
C GLY A 912 -12.45 -24.47 28.57
N LEU A 913 -12.64 -24.00 29.80
CA LEU A 913 -12.54 -24.82 31.01
C LEU A 913 -13.51 -26.00 31.03
N ARG A 914 -14.58 -26.03 30.23
CA ARG A 914 -15.56 -27.14 30.12
C ARG A 914 -15.34 -28.06 28.91
N ARG A 915 -14.62 -27.59 27.89
CA ARG A 915 -14.41 -28.31 26.63
C ARG A 915 -13.39 -29.43 26.74
N ASN A 916 -12.30 -29.22 27.46
CA ASN A 916 -11.12 -30.08 27.38
C ASN A 916 -10.94 -30.99 28.60
N GLN A 917 -10.36 -32.17 28.41
CA GLN A 917 -9.67 -32.87 29.49
C GLN A 917 -8.24 -32.34 29.56
N PHE A 918 -7.70 -32.17 30.76
CA PHE A 918 -6.43 -31.49 30.98
C PHE A 918 -5.34 -32.49 31.34
N LEU A 919 -4.22 -32.40 30.66
CA LEU A 919 -2.98 -33.07 31.01
C LEU A 919 -2.03 -32.05 31.62
N LEU A 920 -1.48 -32.36 32.78
CA LEU A 920 -0.52 -31.49 33.46
C LEU A 920 0.87 -32.13 33.42
N ALA A 921 1.77 -31.55 32.61
CA ALA A 921 3.18 -31.84 32.61
C ALA A 921 3.89 -30.98 33.66
N LEU A 922 3.91 -31.45 34.91
CA LEU A 922 4.53 -30.73 36.02
C LEU A 922 5.63 -31.57 36.69
N PRO A 923 6.88 -31.08 36.74
CA PRO A 923 7.95 -31.77 37.44
C PRO A 923 7.67 -31.95 38.94
N PRO A 924 8.19 -33.03 39.57
CA PRO A 924 8.08 -33.22 41.02
C PRO A 924 8.61 -32.02 41.81
N GLY A 925 7.87 -31.57 42.82
CA GLY A 925 8.27 -30.46 43.70
C GLY A 925 7.74 -29.08 43.30
N PHE A 926 7.42 -28.85 42.02
CA PHE A 926 6.84 -27.58 41.56
C PHE A 926 5.45 -27.31 42.15
N ALA A 927 4.65 -28.36 42.41
CA ALA A 927 3.30 -28.22 42.95
C ALA A 927 3.22 -27.42 44.26
N ARG A 928 4.29 -27.45 45.09
CA ARG A 928 4.35 -26.71 46.37
C ARG A 928 4.65 -25.21 46.21
N ARG A 929 5.19 -24.81 45.05
CA ARG A 929 5.57 -23.42 44.71
C ARG A 929 4.44 -22.66 44.00
N MET A 930 3.33 -23.31 43.69
CA MET A 930 2.19 -22.71 42.97
C MET A 930 1.42 -21.70 43.83
N THR A 931 0.77 -20.74 43.16
CA THR A 931 -0.09 -19.77 43.84
C THR A 931 -1.32 -20.46 44.49
N PRO A 932 -1.87 -19.92 45.59
CA PRO A 932 -3.07 -20.48 46.23
C PRO A 932 -4.28 -20.56 45.29
N ARG A 933 -4.38 -19.62 44.33
CA ARG A 933 -5.43 -19.61 43.31
C ARG A 933 -5.26 -20.78 42.33
N ALA A 934 -4.06 -21.00 41.83
CA ALA A 934 -3.75 -22.13 40.94
C ALA A 934 -4.00 -23.48 41.63
N ALA A 935 -3.57 -23.63 42.89
CA ALA A 935 -3.78 -24.84 43.67
C ALA A 935 -5.29 -25.18 43.82
N ARG A 936 -6.15 -24.19 44.09
CA ARG A 936 -7.61 -24.38 44.14
C ARG A 936 -8.17 -24.83 42.79
N MET A 937 -7.76 -24.18 41.70
CA MET A 937 -8.24 -24.49 40.36
C MET A 937 -7.87 -25.91 39.92
N LEU A 938 -6.62 -26.33 40.14
CA LEU A 938 -6.18 -27.70 39.86
C LEU A 938 -6.90 -28.73 40.74
N THR A 939 -7.17 -28.40 42.01
CA THR A 939 -7.96 -29.27 42.90
C THR A 939 -9.37 -29.47 42.36
N THR A 940 -10.03 -28.41 41.91
CA THR A 940 -11.37 -28.49 41.28
C THR A 940 -11.36 -29.34 40.00
N LEU A 941 -10.36 -29.15 39.13
CA LEU A 941 -10.25 -29.96 37.92
C LEU A 941 -10.01 -31.44 38.24
N ARG A 942 -9.20 -31.73 39.27
CA ARG A 942 -8.95 -33.08 39.76
C ARG A 942 -10.19 -33.74 40.35
N THR A 943 -10.94 -33.05 41.22
CA THR A 943 -12.18 -33.59 41.82
C THR A 943 -13.28 -33.80 40.78
N SER A 944 -13.29 -33.02 39.70
CA SER A 944 -14.19 -33.23 38.56
C SER A 944 -13.81 -34.40 37.64
N GLY A 945 -12.67 -35.06 37.88
CA GLY A 945 -12.17 -36.15 37.04
C GLY A 945 -11.62 -35.71 35.68
N ARG A 946 -11.27 -34.43 35.53
CA ARG A 946 -10.85 -33.83 34.25
C ARG A 946 -9.36 -33.50 34.17
N LEU A 947 -8.63 -33.61 35.27
CA LEU A 947 -7.18 -33.41 35.33
C LEU A 947 -6.47 -34.77 35.39
N PHE A 948 -5.56 -35.00 34.46
CA PHE A 948 -4.72 -36.19 34.36
C PHE A 948 -3.24 -35.78 34.46
N LEU A 949 -2.43 -36.62 35.11
CA LEU A 949 -0.98 -36.41 35.25
C LEU A 949 -0.18 -37.18 34.18
N SER A 950 -0.80 -38.16 33.54
CA SER A 950 -0.22 -38.94 32.45
C SER A 950 -1.31 -39.38 31.48
N LEU A 951 -0.92 -39.94 30.35
CA LEU A 951 -1.84 -40.53 29.36
C LEU A 951 -2.37 -41.91 29.78
N GLU A 952 -2.02 -42.43 30.96
CA GLU A 952 -2.55 -43.70 31.46
C GLU A 952 -4.02 -43.54 31.88
N GLY A 953 -4.88 -44.42 31.38
CA GLY A 953 -6.33 -44.34 31.63
C GLY A 953 -7.07 -43.26 30.82
N PHE A 954 -6.36 -42.40 30.09
CA PHE A 954 -6.96 -41.37 29.25
C PHE A 954 -7.70 -41.96 28.04
N ARG A 955 -8.94 -41.51 27.82
CA ARG A 955 -9.79 -41.94 26.69
C ARG A 955 -10.08 -40.77 25.76
N GLY A 956 -9.24 -40.58 24.75
CA GLY A 956 -9.50 -39.65 23.65
C GLY A 956 -10.75 -40.00 22.85
N THR A 957 -11.34 -38.98 22.22
CA THR A 957 -12.62 -39.00 21.51
C THR A 957 -12.51 -38.68 20.01
N SER A 958 -11.32 -38.27 19.54
CA SER A 958 -11.01 -37.97 18.14
C SER A 958 -11.21 -39.20 17.25
N PRO A 959 -11.84 -39.06 16.07
CA PRO A 959 -12.10 -40.18 15.15
C PRO A 959 -10.84 -40.79 14.54
N TYR A 960 -9.71 -40.07 14.57
CA TYR A 960 -8.40 -40.54 14.09
C TYR A 960 -7.48 -40.99 15.22
N ARG A 961 -8.00 -41.18 16.44
CA ARG A 961 -7.22 -41.69 17.56
C ARG A 961 -6.48 -42.98 17.22
N GLY A 962 -5.20 -43.04 17.60
CA GLY A 962 -4.29 -44.16 17.33
C GLY A 962 -3.65 -44.15 15.94
N VAL A 963 -3.98 -43.19 15.08
CA VAL A 963 -3.27 -42.93 13.82
C VAL A 963 -2.27 -41.80 14.08
N ARG A 964 -0.98 -42.06 13.82
CA ARG A 964 0.07 -41.06 14.02
C ARG A 964 0.03 -39.99 12.93
N ASN A 965 0.45 -38.77 13.27
CA ASN A 965 0.65 -37.65 12.34
C ASN A 965 -0.60 -37.27 11.53
N VAL A 966 -1.79 -37.46 12.12
CA VAL A 966 -3.08 -37.09 11.52
C VAL A 966 -3.90 -36.31 12.53
N THR A 967 -4.32 -35.11 12.14
CA THR A 967 -5.20 -34.25 12.94
C THR A 967 -6.47 -33.93 12.17
N LEU A 968 -7.61 -34.00 12.86
CA LEU A 968 -8.86 -33.44 12.38
C LEU A 968 -8.96 -31.99 12.89
N LEU A 969 -9.02 -31.05 11.97
CA LEU A 969 -9.46 -29.68 12.23
C LEU A 969 -10.97 -29.62 12.05
N THR A 970 -11.69 -29.07 13.03
CA THR A 970 -13.15 -28.91 12.96
C THR A 970 -13.51 -27.43 12.97
N ALA A 971 -14.50 -27.05 12.18
CA ALA A 971 -15.11 -25.74 12.28
C ALA A 971 -15.84 -25.58 13.62
N ASN A 972 -15.87 -24.36 14.13
CA ASN A 972 -16.53 -24.00 15.40
C ASN A 972 -18.01 -24.39 15.47
N ASP A 973 -18.73 -24.22 14.35
CA ASP A 973 -20.14 -24.60 14.23
C ASP A 973 -20.37 -26.09 13.93
N SER A 974 -19.28 -26.86 13.89
CA SER A 974 -19.22 -28.29 13.57
C SER A 974 -19.88 -28.67 12.24
N ARG A 975 -19.97 -27.75 11.27
CA ARG A 975 -20.57 -28.02 9.95
C ARG A 975 -19.62 -28.67 8.97
N TYR A 976 -18.33 -28.41 9.11
CA TYR A 976 -17.26 -28.90 8.22
C TYR A 976 -15.95 -29.04 8.97
N GLY A 977 -14.94 -29.62 8.33
CA GLY A 977 -13.59 -29.76 8.87
C GLY A 977 -12.57 -30.11 7.81
N PHE A 978 -11.33 -30.33 8.23
CA PHE A 978 -10.22 -30.77 7.40
C PHE A 978 -9.43 -31.85 8.11
N VAL A 979 -9.04 -32.90 7.40
CA VAL A 979 -8.06 -33.87 7.88
C VAL A 979 -6.71 -33.45 7.32
N VAL A 980 -5.77 -33.12 8.20
CA VAL A 980 -4.38 -32.81 7.85
C VAL A 980 -3.54 -34.02 8.25
N ALA A 981 -2.83 -34.58 7.28
CA ALA A 981 -1.96 -35.73 7.48
C ALA A 981 -0.57 -35.40 6.92
N ILE A 982 0.46 -35.70 7.69
CA ILE A 982 1.86 -35.51 7.31
C ILE A 982 2.62 -36.82 7.40
N ASP A 983 3.60 -37.01 6.53
CA ASP A 983 4.43 -38.21 6.52
C ASP A 983 5.92 -37.83 6.54
N PRO A 984 6.51 -37.67 7.74
CA PRO A 984 7.92 -37.35 7.88
C PRO A 984 8.84 -38.54 7.58
N ASP A 985 8.31 -39.76 7.73
CA ASP A 985 9.04 -41.00 7.55
C ASP A 985 9.17 -41.33 6.04
N ALA A 986 10.31 -41.85 5.60
CA ALA A 986 10.62 -42.04 4.17
C ALA A 986 9.80 -43.17 3.47
N VAL A 987 8.62 -43.55 4.00
CA VAL A 987 7.81 -44.68 3.54
C VAL A 987 6.35 -44.22 3.42
N ARG A 988 5.69 -44.48 2.27
CA ARG A 988 4.26 -44.14 2.08
C ARG A 988 3.39 -44.63 3.25
N HIS A 989 2.72 -43.70 3.92
CA HIS A 989 1.76 -43.97 4.98
C HIS A 989 0.31 -43.96 4.45
N HIS A 990 -0.41 -45.08 4.60
CA HIS A 990 -1.83 -45.20 4.24
C HIS A 990 -2.73 -44.78 5.41
N ILE A 991 -3.60 -43.79 5.20
CA ILE A 991 -4.59 -43.37 6.20
C ILE A 991 -5.89 -44.14 5.97
N PRO A 992 -6.37 -44.92 6.96
CA PRO A 992 -7.57 -45.73 6.79
C PRO A 992 -8.84 -44.87 6.72
N SER A 993 -9.87 -45.39 6.06
CA SER A 993 -11.18 -44.71 6.04
C SER A 993 -11.75 -44.58 7.46
N ARG A 994 -12.26 -43.40 7.81
CA ARG A 994 -12.88 -43.13 9.12
C ARG A 994 -14.23 -42.46 8.94
N THR A 995 -15.11 -42.67 9.93
CA THR A 995 -16.39 -41.95 10.02
C THR A 995 -16.22 -40.80 11.01
N VAL A 996 -16.41 -39.57 10.53
CA VAL A 996 -16.33 -38.35 11.33
C VAL A 996 -17.74 -37.84 11.59
N ARG A 997 -18.03 -37.45 12.83
CA ARG A 997 -19.36 -36.97 13.23
C ARG A 997 -19.36 -35.43 13.30
N LEU A 998 -20.04 -34.78 12.36
CA LEU A 998 -20.16 -33.31 12.28
C LEU A 998 -21.64 -32.91 12.34
N ARG A 999 -22.03 -32.04 13.29
CA ARG A 999 -23.43 -31.68 13.60
C ARG A 999 -24.39 -32.88 13.70
N GLY A 1000 -23.93 -33.97 14.32
CA GLY A 1000 -24.73 -35.19 14.46
C GLY A 1000 -24.85 -36.05 13.21
N ARG A 1001 -24.35 -35.60 12.04
CA ARG A 1001 -24.25 -36.40 10.82
C ARG A 1001 -22.96 -37.22 10.79
N SER A 1002 -23.05 -38.48 10.42
CA SER A 1002 -21.91 -39.36 10.19
C SER A 1002 -21.43 -39.23 8.75
N LEU A 1003 -20.24 -38.67 8.55
CA LEU A 1003 -19.61 -38.49 7.24
C LEU A 1003 -18.46 -39.49 7.10
N LYS A 1004 -18.44 -40.25 6.00
CA LYS A 1004 -17.35 -41.19 5.71
C LYS A 1004 -16.24 -40.44 4.96
N VAL A 1005 -15.05 -40.40 5.55
CA VAL A 1005 -13.82 -39.96 4.88
C VAL A 1005 -13.16 -41.20 4.28
N ALA A 1006 -12.99 -41.23 2.96
CA ALA A 1006 -12.33 -42.33 2.27
C ALA A 1006 -10.86 -42.46 2.70
N GLY A 1007 -10.31 -43.67 2.65
CA GLY A 1007 -8.88 -43.86 2.90
C GLY A 1007 -8.04 -43.22 1.80
N PHE A 1008 -6.86 -42.71 2.16
CA PHE A 1008 -5.96 -42.03 1.23
C PHE A 1008 -4.51 -42.22 1.63
N ASP A 1009 -3.61 -42.21 0.65
CA ASP A 1009 -2.17 -42.27 0.88
C ASP A 1009 -1.57 -40.89 1.01
N VAL A 1010 -0.56 -40.77 1.87
CA VAL A 1010 0.36 -39.63 1.95
C VAL A 1010 1.72 -40.11 1.42
N ALA A 1011 2.36 -39.31 0.56
CA ALA A 1011 3.69 -39.66 0.06
C ALA A 1011 4.76 -39.30 1.10
N ALA A 1012 5.86 -40.04 1.12
CA ALA A 1012 7.00 -39.75 1.98
C ALA A 1012 7.49 -38.30 1.79
N GLY A 1013 7.72 -37.58 2.89
CA GLY A 1013 8.19 -36.19 2.87
C GLY A 1013 7.13 -35.19 2.36
N SER A 1014 5.85 -35.52 2.47
CA SER A 1014 4.76 -34.67 1.99
C SER A 1014 3.63 -34.52 3.02
N MET A 1015 2.66 -33.69 2.68
CA MET A 1015 1.43 -33.52 3.45
C MET A 1015 0.20 -33.62 2.56
N ARG A 1016 -0.96 -33.93 3.17
CA ARG A 1016 -2.27 -33.85 2.52
C ARG A 1016 -3.30 -33.20 3.43
N VAL A 1017 -4.12 -32.35 2.80
CA VAL A 1017 -5.27 -31.70 3.43
C VAL A 1017 -6.54 -32.19 2.72
N ILE A 1018 -7.40 -32.90 3.45
CA ILE A 1018 -8.64 -33.47 2.92
C ILE A 1018 -9.84 -32.71 3.52
N PRO A 1019 -10.64 -31.98 2.72
CA PRO A 1019 -11.84 -31.31 3.21
C PRO A 1019 -12.94 -32.33 3.57
N VAL A 1020 -13.68 -32.06 4.66
CA VAL A 1020 -14.76 -32.92 5.16
C VAL A 1020 -16.05 -32.10 5.30
N GLY A 1021 -17.12 -32.55 4.63
CA GLY A 1021 -18.44 -31.91 4.73
C GLY A 1021 -18.59 -30.61 3.92
N VAL A 1022 -17.71 -30.35 2.96
CA VAL A 1022 -17.68 -29.13 2.13
C VAL A 1022 -17.49 -29.47 0.65
N SER A 1023 -18.23 -28.78 -0.21
CA SER A 1023 -18.14 -28.87 -1.67
C SER A 1023 -17.16 -27.84 -2.23
N ALA A 1024 -16.27 -28.26 -3.13
CA ALA A 1024 -15.25 -27.37 -3.70
C ALA A 1024 -15.89 -26.22 -4.52
N PRO A 1025 -15.59 -24.94 -4.22
CA PRO A 1025 -15.98 -23.83 -5.08
C PRO A 1025 -15.17 -23.85 -6.40
N LYS A 1026 -15.79 -23.40 -7.51
CA LYS A 1026 -15.08 -23.18 -8.78
C LYS A 1026 -14.23 -21.91 -8.66
N VAL A 1027 -12.91 -22.08 -8.59
CA VAL A 1027 -11.94 -20.96 -8.65
C VAL A 1027 -11.23 -21.02 -10.01
N PRO A 1028 -11.18 -19.92 -10.79
CA PRO A 1028 -10.45 -19.89 -12.05
C PRO A 1028 -8.96 -20.15 -11.84
N ALA A 1029 -8.35 -20.90 -12.77
CA ALA A 1029 -6.91 -21.13 -12.77
C ALA A 1029 -6.19 -19.85 -13.23
N PRO A 1030 -5.14 -19.38 -12.53
CA PRO A 1030 -4.32 -18.28 -13.01
C PRO A 1030 -3.43 -18.72 -14.17
N GLU A 1031 -3.23 -17.81 -15.13
CA GLU A 1031 -2.25 -17.98 -16.21
C GLU A 1031 -0.82 -18.02 -15.66
N ALA A 1032 0.01 -18.88 -16.25
CA ALA A 1032 1.43 -18.98 -15.90
C ALA A 1032 2.17 -17.70 -16.33
N PRO A 1033 3.15 -17.21 -15.55
CA PRO A 1033 3.95 -16.07 -15.97
C PRO A 1033 4.74 -16.40 -17.24
N ALA A 1034 4.76 -15.46 -18.18
CA ALA A 1034 5.54 -15.56 -19.41
C ALA A 1034 7.04 -15.61 -19.08
N THR A 1035 7.71 -16.63 -19.61
CA THR A 1035 9.17 -16.81 -19.56
C THR A 1035 9.84 -15.85 -20.53
N GLY A 1036 9.97 -14.59 -20.15
CA GLY A 1036 10.83 -13.63 -20.85
C GLY A 1036 12.25 -13.67 -20.29
N THR A 1037 13.26 -13.71 -21.16
CA THR A 1037 14.67 -13.55 -20.77
C THR A 1037 14.88 -12.17 -20.15
N PRO A 1038 15.55 -12.06 -18.99
CA PRO A 1038 15.79 -10.76 -18.36
C PRO A 1038 16.69 -9.88 -19.23
N PRO A 1039 16.43 -8.56 -19.32
CA PRO A 1039 17.45 -7.63 -19.76
C PRO A 1039 18.58 -7.58 -18.70
N PRO A 1040 19.84 -7.39 -19.12
CA PRO A 1040 20.96 -7.25 -18.17
C PRO A 1040 20.72 -6.05 -17.25
N PHE A 1041 21.06 -6.21 -15.97
CA PHE A 1041 21.04 -5.14 -14.97
C PHE A 1041 21.63 -3.87 -15.59
N ALA A 1042 20.81 -2.82 -15.70
CA ALA A 1042 21.30 -1.50 -16.07
C ALA A 1042 22.24 -1.05 -14.96
N ASP A 1043 23.55 -1.06 -15.23
CA ASP A 1043 24.63 -0.75 -14.32
C ASP A 1043 24.70 0.76 -14.09
N PRO A 1044 24.14 1.30 -12.98
CA PRO A 1044 24.10 2.74 -12.75
C PRO A 1044 25.44 3.27 -12.21
N GLY A 1045 26.46 2.41 -11.99
CA GLY A 1045 27.66 2.74 -11.22
C GLY A 1045 28.99 2.12 -11.68
N GLY A 1046 29.05 1.43 -12.82
CA GLY A 1046 30.27 0.74 -13.29
C GLY A 1046 30.57 -0.58 -12.56
N THR A 1047 29.58 -1.20 -11.92
CA THR A 1047 29.71 -2.39 -11.06
C THR A 1047 29.66 -3.70 -11.84
N VAL A 1048 29.30 -3.67 -13.13
CA VAL A 1048 29.29 -4.86 -13.99
C VAL A 1048 30.28 -4.67 -15.14
N ILE A 1049 31.20 -5.62 -15.28
CA ILE A 1049 32.12 -5.72 -16.40
C ILE A 1049 31.86 -7.07 -17.06
N SER A 1050 31.47 -7.09 -18.34
CA SER A 1050 31.19 -8.34 -19.03
C SER A 1050 31.60 -8.31 -20.50
N ASN A 1051 31.89 -9.49 -21.05
CA ASN A 1051 32.05 -9.75 -22.47
C ASN A 1051 31.38 -11.10 -22.83
N SER A 1052 31.66 -11.68 -24.01
CA SER A 1052 31.06 -12.95 -24.44
C SER A 1052 31.53 -14.18 -23.65
N HIS A 1053 32.52 -14.05 -22.77
CA HIS A 1053 33.18 -15.16 -22.06
C HIS A 1053 33.15 -15.02 -20.54
N LEU A 1054 33.13 -13.79 -20.03
CA LEU A 1054 33.22 -13.46 -18.62
C LEU A 1054 32.17 -12.44 -18.24
N ARG A 1055 31.53 -12.68 -17.10
CA ARG A 1055 30.74 -11.71 -16.35
C ARG A 1055 31.39 -11.53 -14.98
N VAL A 1056 31.71 -10.28 -14.67
CA VAL A 1056 32.30 -9.83 -13.42
C VAL A 1056 31.37 -8.82 -12.79
N VAL A 1057 30.83 -9.16 -11.64
CA VAL A 1057 30.07 -8.22 -10.81
C VAL A 1057 30.96 -7.78 -9.65
N PHE A 1058 31.18 -6.49 -9.50
CA PHE A 1058 32.00 -5.90 -8.46
C PHE A 1058 31.15 -5.01 -7.56
N ALA A 1059 31.17 -5.24 -6.25
CA ALA A 1059 30.39 -4.51 -5.27
C ALA A 1059 31.27 -3.49 -4.54
N PRO A 1060 31.39 -2.23 -5.02
CA PRO A 1060 32.29 -1.24 -4.47
C PRO A 1060 31.96 -0.87 -3.02
N PHE A 1061 30.68 -0.82 -2.67
CA PHE A 1061 30.23 -0.46 -1.32
C PHE A 1061 30.30 -1.59 -0.30
N ALA A 1062 30.59 -2.82 -0.75
CA ALA A 1062 30.73 -4.02 0.09
C ALA A 1062 32.20 -4.40 0.33
N GLY A 1063 33.14 -3.45 0.28
CA GLY A 1063 34.57 -3.74 0.41
C GLY A 1063 35.21 -4.30 -0.86
N ALA A 1064 34.76 -3.88 -2.05
CA ALA A 1064 35.31 -4.30 -3.35
C ALA A 1064 35.29 -5.82 -3.57
N ARG A 1065 34.22 -6.48 -3.14
CA ARG A 1065 34.02 -7.91 -3.39
C ARG A 1065 33.69 -8.11 -4.86
N ILE A 1066 34.46 -8.93 -5.57
CA ILE A 1066 33.97 -9.52 -6.83
C ILE A 1066 32.95 -10.58 -6.43
N ALA A 1067 31.70 -10.31 -6.77
CA ALA A 1067 30.52 -11.05 -6.38
C ALA A 1067 30.24 -12.27 -7.27
N GLU A 1068 30.67 -12.19 -8.53
CA GLU A 1068 30.45 -13.22 -9.53
C GLU A 1068 31.58 -13.18 -10.55
N LEU A 1069 32.34 -14.28 -10.67
CA LEU A 1069 33.15 -14.57 -11.86
C LEU A 1069 32.52 -15.78 -12.54
N GLY A 1070 31.85 -15.58 -13.67
CA GLY A 1070 31.13 -16.65 -14.33
C GLY A 1070 30.75 -16.36 -15.76
N ASP A 1071 30.16 -17.35 -16.42
CA ASP A 1071 29.60 -17.26 -17.78
C ASP A 1071 28.07 -17.04 -17.77
N GLY A 1072 27.48 -16.82 -16.59
CA GLY A 1072 26.04 -16.71 -16.34
C GLY A 1072 25.34 -18.06 -16.07
N SER A 1073 26.03 -19.19 -16.27
CA SER A 1073 25.52 -20.54 -15.96
C SER A 1073 26.26 -21.22 -14.81
N TRP A 1074 27.49 -20.79 -14.54
CA TRP A 1074 28.32 -21.24 -13.43
C TRP A 1074 29.14 -20.08 -12.87
N ASN A 1075 29.30 -20.06 -11.55
CA ASN A 1075 30.10 -19.06 -10.86
C ASN A 1075 31.32 -19.72 -10.23
N ALA A 1076 32.50 -19.40 -10.73
CA ALA A 1076 33.77 -19.91 -10.25
C ALA A 1076 34.15 -19.37 -8.86
N ALA A 1077 33.69 -18.15 -8.56
CA ALA A 1077 33.90 -17.45 -7.31
C ALA A 1077 32.64 -16.63 -6.99
N THR A 1078 32.12 -16.80 -5.77
CA THR A 1078 30.95 -16.09 -5.25
C THR A 1078 31.16 -15.80 -3.77
N GLY A 1079 30.96 -14.56 -3.36
CA GLY A 1079 31.11 -14.14 -1.95
C GLY A 1079 32.53 -13.72 -1.59
N ILE A 1080 32.71 -13.33 -0.33
CA ILE A 1080 33.85 -12.55 0.19
C ILE A 1080 35.20 -13.05 -0.32
N GLY A 1081 35.86 -12.20 -1.10
CA GLY A 1081 37.27 -12.34 -1.41
C GLY A 1081 37.52 -13.15 -2.66
N LEU A 1082 37.24 -12.58 -3.83
CA LEU A 1082 38.25 -12.70 -4.89
C LEU A 1082 39.43 -11.75 -4.57
N LEU A 1083 39.19 -10.70 -3.78
CA LEU A 1083 40.16 -9.70 -3.33
C LEU A 1083 39.72 -9.16 -1.95
N ARG A 1084 40.17 -9.78 -0.87
CA ARG A 1084 39.93 -9.29 0.51
C ARG A 1084 41.21 -8.62 1.01
N ASP A 1085 41.19 -7.35 1.39
CA ASP A 1085 42.36 -6.71 1.99
C ASP A 1085 42.48 -7.11 3.46
N ALA A 1086 43.36 -8.04 3.81
CA ALA A 1086 43.78 -8.21 5.19
C ALA A 1086 45.19 -7.66 5.39
N VAL A 1087 45.37 -6.92 6.49
CA VAL A 1087 46.68 -6.42 6.92
C VAL A 1087 47.00 -7.05 8.26
N ASP A 1088 48.16 -7.72 8.36
CA ASP A 1088 48.64 -8.24 9.64
C ASP A 1088 49.61 -7.23 10.28
N PRO A 1089 49.21 -6.51 11.35
CA PRO A 1089 50.11 -5.62 12.07
C PRO A 1089 51.04 -6.43 12.98
N ALA A 1090 52.34 -6.29 12.82
CA ALA A 1090 53.33 -6.85 13.74
C ALA A 1090 53.76 -5.78 14.78
N PRO A 1091 53.55 -5.98 16.10
CA PRO A 1091 53.02 -7.19 16.77
C PRO A 1091 51.48 -7.25 16.90
N PRO A 1092 50.90 -8.45 17.09
CA PRO A 1092 49.44 -8.66 17.13
C PRO A 1092 48.74 -8.01 18.33
N ALA A 1093 47.45 -7.66 18.14
CA ALA A 1093 46.60 -7.01 19.14
C ALA A 1093 46.21 -7.91 20.35
N SER A 1094 45.93 -7.29 21.50
CA SER A 1094 45.66 -7.91 22.80
C SER A 1094 44.42 -8.83 22.84
N SER A 1095 44.51 -9.93 23.61
CA SER A 1095 43.45 -10.94 23.80
C SER A 1095 42.32 -10.54 24.77
N ARG A 1096 42.35 -9.33 25.35
CA ARG A 1096 41.37 -8.85 26.36
C ARG A 1096 40.18 -8.07 25.80
N ASP A 1097 40.01 -8.04 24.48
CA ASP A 1097 38.96 -7.26 23.84
C ASP A 1097 37.61 -7.99 23.90
N TYR A 1098 36.71 -7.53 24.77
CA TYR A 1098 35.40 -8.13 25.07
C TYR A 1098 34.45 -8.13 23.85
N ILE A 1099 34.67 -7.25 22.87
CA ILE A 1099 33.91 -7.21 21.61
C ILE A 1099 34.24 -8.43 20.73
N ARG A 1100 35.42 -9.04 20.90
CA ARG A 1100 35.88 -10.20 20.14
C ARG A 1100 35.09 -11.48 20.42
N SER A 1101 34.31 -11.56 21.52
CA SER A 1101 33.49 -12.74 21.83
C SER A 1101 32.09 -12.72 21.20
N TYR A 1102 31.59 -11.54 20.78
CA TYR A 1102 30.25 -11.36 20.20
C TYR A 1102 30.28 -11.11 18.68
N THR A 1103 31.47 -11.08 18.09
CA THR A 1103 31.71 -10.78 16.68
C THR A 1103 32.48 -11.92 16.03
N HIS A 1104 32.09 -12.33 14.82
CA HIS A 1104 32.94 -13.22 14.04
C HIS A 1104 34.34 -12.57 13.88
N PRO A 1105 35.43 -13.32 14.08
CA PRO A 1105 36.78 -12.77 14.11
C PRO A 1105 37.19 -12.28 12.71
N ILE A 1106 37.37 -10.97 12.55
CA ILE A 1106 37.78 -10.37 11.29
C ILE A 1106 39.02 -9.46 11.55
N ALA A 1107 40.04 -9.52 10.69
CA ALA A 1107 41.37 -8.88 10.90
C ALA A 1107 41.38 -7.36 10.60
N ALA A 1108 42.41 -6.61 11.02
CA ALA A 1108 42.53 -5.18 10.69
C ALA A 1108 42.59 -4.96 9.16
N GLY A 1109 41.97 -3.88 8.66
CA GLY A 1109 41.89 -3.58 7.21
C GLY A 1109 40.80 -4.32 6.43
N THR A 1110 40.17 -5.37 6.98
CA THR A 1110 39.21 -6.24 6.26
C THR A 1110 37.75 -5.76 6.28
N PHE A 1111 37.54 -4.47 6.52
CA PHE A 1111 36.22 -3.86 6.71
C PHE A 1111 35.41 -3.76 5.41
N ASN A 1112 34.07 -3.90 5.49
CA ASN A 1112 33.13 -3.58 4.41
C ASN A 1112 33.11 -2.07 4.15
N ARG A 1113 34.12 -1.56 3.45
CA ARG A 1113 34.27 -0.14 3.17
C ARG A 1113 33.84 0.19 1.77
N ALA A 1114 33.25 1.37 1.66
CA ALA A 1114 32.90 1.94 0.39
C ALA A 1114 34.15 2.29 -0.42
N TYR A 1115 34.35 1.59 -1.51
CA TYR A 1115 35.26 2.02 -2.56
C TYR A 1115 34.61 3.12 -3.38
N LEU A 1116 35.36 4.18 -3.63
CA LEU A 1116 35.07 5.17 -4.66
C LEU A 1116 35.57 4.62 -5.99
N CYS A 1117 34.67 4.32 -6.91
CA CYS A 1117 34.99 3.72 -8.20
C CYS A 1117 34.61 4.61 -9.38
N ASN A 1118 35.49 4.64 -10.38
CA ASN A 1118 35.28 5.29 -11.66
C ASN A 1118 35.50 4.27 -12.79
N GLY A 1119 34.52 4.16 -13.67
CA GLY A 1119 34.61 3.35 -14.90
C GLY A 1119 35.04 4.21 -16.09
N GLU A 1120 35.94 3.68 -16.91
CA GLU A 1120 36.35 4.24 -18.20
C GLU A 1120 36.24 3.16 -19.28
N ASP A 1121 35.46 3.45 -20.32
CA ASP A 1121 35.38 2.60 -21.52
C ASP A 1121 36.32 3.19 -22.60
N VAL A 1122 37.33 2.42 -23.01
CA VAL A 1122 38.30 2.81 -24.05
C VAL A 1122 38.32 1.74 -25.14
N LEU A 1123 37.74 2.04 -26.31
CA LEU A 1123 37.63 1.12 -27.45
C LEU A 1123 36.91 -0.21 -27.06
N THR A 1124 37.59 -1.35 -27.15
CA THR A 1124 37.08 -2.67 -26.77
C THR A 1124 37.43 -3.07 -25.34
N THR A 1125 37.95 -2.13 -24.53
CA THR A 1125 38.45 -2.39 -23.19
C THR A 1125 37.67 -1.58 -22.17
N ARG A 1126 37.11 -2.26 -21.18
CA ARG A 1126 36.44 -1.64 -20.03
C ARG A 1126 37.39 -1.70 -18.84
N ARG A 1127 37.64 -0.54 -18.23
CA ARG A 1127 38.46 -0.40 -17.03
C ARG A 1127 37.66 0.22 -15.90
N VAL A 1128 37.78 -0.34 -14.70
CA VAL A 1128 37.17 0.20 -13.48
C VAL A 1128 38.26 0.37 -12.43
N SER A 1129 38.47 1.60 -11.97
CA SER A 1129 39.44 1.93 -10.92
C SER A 1129 38.71 2.34 -9.64
N CYS A 1130 39.10 1.73 -8.53
CA CYS A 1130 38.41 1.79 -7.25
C CYS A 1130 39.40 2.11 -6.13
N SER A 1131 39.05 2.98 -5.18
CA SER A 1131 39.89 3.25 -4.01
C SER A 1131 39.11 3.49 -2.73
N TYR A 1132 39.66 3.13 -1.57
CA TYR A 1132 39.12 3.50 -0.26
C TYR A 1132 40.23 3.87 0.72
N ASP A 1133 39.85 4.68 1.71
CA ASP A 1133 40.71 5.07 2.83
C ASP A 1133 40.54 4.13 4.03
N ALA A 1134 41.65 3.69 4.60
CA ALA A 1134 41.75 2.75 5.71
C ALA A 1134 42.47 3.36 6.94
N PRO A 1135 41.85 4.33 7.66
CA PRO A 1135 42.48 5.00 8.81
C PRO A 1135 42.73 4.10 10.03
N ASP A 1136 42.05 2.96 10.12
CA ASP A 1136 42.17 1.94 11.16
C ASP A 1136 43.44 1.08 11.05
N VAL A 1137 44.13 1.10 9.89
CA VAL A 1137 45.36 0.33 9.69
C VAL A 1137 46.46 0.91 10.59
N PRO A 1138 46.92 0.18 11.63
CA PRO A 1138 47.92 0.71 12.56
C PRO A 1138 49.33 0.72 11.95
N ARG A 1139 50.20 1.71 12.19
CA ARG A 1139 49.98 3.07 12.73
C ARG A 1139 50.08 4.09 11.59
N GLY A 1140 48.98 4.78 11.29
CA GLY A 1140 48.97 5.93 10.38
C GLY A 1140 47.82 5.92 9.35
N GLY A 1141 47.19 4.77 9.13
CA GLY A 1141 46.20 4.59 8.06
C GLY A 1141 46.84 4.38 6.69
N ALA A 1142 46.03 3.99 5.72
CA ALA A 1142 46.49 3.75 4.35
C ALA A 1142 45.35 3.82 3.32
N VAL A 1143 45.69 4.12 2.06
CA VAL A 1143 44.77 4.07 0.94
C VAL A 1143 45.02 2.81 0.12
N PHE A 1144 43.95 2.07 -0.17
CA PHE A 1144 43.97 0.95 -1.11
C PHE A 1144 43.36 1.39 -2.44
N GLN A 1145 43.98 0.97 -3.54
CA GLN A 1145 43.54 1.24 -4.91
C GLN A 1145 43.54 -0.06 -5.71
N ARG A 1146 42.51 -0.26 -6.53
CA ARG A 1146 42.32 -1.43 -7.39
C ARG A 1146 41.91 -1.01 -8.79
N THR A 1147 42.36 -1.74 -9.80
CA THR A 1147 41.96 -1.51 -11.20
C THR A 1147 41.59 -2.84 -11.85
N LEU A 1148 40.35 -2.97 -12.30
CA LEU A 1148 39.84 -4.11 -13.06
C LEU A 1148 39.84 -3.75 -14.54
N THR A 1149 40.44 -4.56 -15.40
CA THR A 1149 40.48 -4.33 -16.86
C THR A 1149 40.04 -5.59 -17.61
N LEU A 1150 38.99 -5.48 -18.43
CA LEU A 1150 38.50 -6.55 -19.30
C LEU A 1150 38.47 -6.08 -20.76
N THR A 1151 39.08 -6.87 -21.65
CA THR A 1151 39.07 -6.64 -23.10
C THR A 1151 38.02 -7.52 -23.77
N GLY A 1152 37.35 -7.02 -24.82
CA GLY A 1152 36.18 -7.65 -25.44
C GLY A 1152 36.34 -9.10 -25.94
N ALA A 1153 37.56 -9.52 -26.30
CA ALA A 1153 37.86 -10.89 -26.77
C ALA A 1153 38.60 -11.76 -25.73
N SER A 1154 38.84 -11.24 -24.51
CA SER A 1154 39.64 -11.91 -23.49
C SER A 1154 38.80 -12.87 -22.65
N THR A 1155 39.35 -14.05 -22.34
CA THR A 1155 38.82 -14.92 -21.27
C THR A 1155 39.47 -14.64 -19.92
N ASP A 1156 40.35 -13.63 -19.85
CA ASP A 1156 41.07 -13.17 -18.66
C ASP A 1156 40.62 -11.76 -18.24
N LEU A 1157 40.40 -11.57 -16.94
CA LEU A 1157 40.29 -10.30 -16.24
C LEU A 1157 41.66 -9.91 -15.65
N ILE A 1158 42.14 -8.70 -15.92
CA ILE A 1158 43.36 -8.15 -15.30
C ILE A 1158 42.96 -7.34 -14.06
N VAL A 1159 43.60 -7.64 -12.94
CA VAL A 1159 43.40 -6.98 -11.65
C VAL A 1159 44.71 -6.36 -11.19
N GLY A 1160 44.78 -5.03 -11.16
CA GLY A 1160 45.88 -4.29 -10.53
C GLY A 1160 45.53 -3.92 -9.10
N GLU A 1161 46.39 -4.23 -8.14
CA GLU A 1161 46.22 -3.85 -6.72
C GLU A 1161 47.37 -2.95 -6.28
N THR A 1162 47.07 -1.87 -5.58
CA THR A 1162 48.05 -0.91 -5.06
C THR A 1162 47.68 -0.46 -3.65
N PHE A 1163 48.66 -0.45 -2.75
CA PHE A 1163 48.50 -0.03 -1.36
C PHE A 1163 49.48 1.10 -1.02
N VAL A 1164 48.95 2.21 -0.46
CA VAL A 1164 49.71 3.42 -0.14
C VAL A 1164 49.54 3.78 1.34
N PRO A 1165 50.54 3.58 2.21
CA PRO A 1165 50.47 4.00 3.61
C PRO A 1165 50.48 5.52 3.74
N HIS A 1166 49.73 6.07 4.70
CA HIS A 1166 49.71 7.52 4.96
C HIS A 1166 51.05 8.03 5.52
N ASP A 1167 51.73 7.24 6.35
CA ASP A 1167 53.08 7.55 6.81
C ASP A 1167 54.14 6.78 6.00
N VAL A 1168 54.75 7.48 5.04
CA VAL A 1168 55.78 6.93 4.15
C VAL A 1168 57.08 6.62 4.90
N ARG A 1169 57.26 7.11 6.15
CA ARG A 1169 58.48 6.92 6.96
C ARG A 1169 58.42 5.73 7.91
N SER A 1170 57.27 5.06 8.05
CA SER A 1170 57.16 3.85 8.85
C SER A 1170 58.06 2.74 8.29
N THR A 1171 58.94 2.19 9.15
CA THR A 1171 59.81 1.05 8.85
C THR A 1171 59.15 -0.30 9.13
N GLU A 1172 57.87 -0.32 9.52
CA GLU A 1172 57.14 -1.54 9.84
C GLU A 1172 56.68 -2.29 8.57
N ARG A 1173 56.69 -3.62 8.65
CA ARG A 1173 56.34 -4.51 7.54
C ARG A 1173 54.83 -4.73 7.54
N LEU A 1174 54.11 -4.05 6.65
CA LEU A 1174 52.69 -4.30 6.39
C LEU A 1174 52.56 -5.36 5.28
N GLU A 1175 51.96 -6.49 5.60
CA GLU A 1175 51.66 -7.56 4.63
C GLU A 1175 50.21 -7.43 4.17
N SER A 1176 50.00 -7.19 2.87
CA SER A 1176 48.68 -7.27 2.25
C SER A 1176 48.42 -8.72 1.86
N ILE A 1177 47.33 -9.27 2.38
CA ILE A 1177 46.85 -10.61 2.07
C ILE A 1177 45.58 -10.44 1.23
N SER A 1178 45.59 -10.84 -0.04
CA SER A 1178 44.38 -10.94 -0.88
C SER A 1178 43.85 -12.37 -0.87
N GLY A 1179 42.67 -12.57 -0.28
CA GLY A 1179 41.97 -13.86 -0.29
C GLY A 1179 41.19 -14.12 -1.58
N PHE A 1180 41.27 -15.36 -2.08
CA PHE A 1180 40.54 -15.93 -3.23
C PHE A 1180 39.68 -17.10 -2.75
N ALA A 1181 38.38 -16.90 -2.61
CA ALA A 1181 37.39 -17.87 -2.18
C ALA A 1181 36.78 -18.55 -3.40
N PHE A 1182 36.87 -19.87 -3.41
CA PHE A 1182 36.32 -20.71 -4.45
C PHE A 1182 35.25 -21.64 -3.86
N VAL A 1183 34.16 -21.85 -4.59
CA VAL A 1183 33.01 -22.65 -4.15
C VAL A 1183 33.44 -24.11 -3.88
N ALA A 1184 33.02 -24.70 -2.76
CA ALA A 1184 33.43 -26.06 -2.40
C ALA A 1184 32.72 -27.14 -3.21
N GLY A 1185 33.53 -28.11 -3.63
CA GLY A 1185 33.14 -29.30 -4.39
C GLY A 1185 34.31 -29.83 -5.23
N ASP A 1186 35.27 -28.96 -5.55
CA ASP A 1186 36.27 -29.20 -6.58
C ASP A 1186 37.71 -29.27 -6.04
N ARG A 1187 38.61 -29.87 -6.82
CA ARG A 1187 40.03 -29.96 -6.48
C ARG A 1187 40.74 -28.65 -6.85
N LEU A 1188 41.37 -28.01 -5.86
CA LEU A 1188 42.36 -26.97 -6.08
C LEU A 1188 43.66 -27.57 -6.64
N TYR A 1189 44.16 -26.97 -7.71
CA TYR A 1189 45.42 -27.28 -8.35
C TYR A 1189 46.35 -26.08 -8.22
N GLN A 1190 47.61 -26.33 -7.88
CA GLN A 1190 48.67 -25.33 -7.89
C GLN A 1190 49.66 -25.68 -9.01
N ALA A 1191 50.05 -24.68 -9.81
CA ALA A 1191 51.06 -24.87 -10.85
C ALA A 1191 52.42 -25.26 -10.25
N GLN A 1192 53.20 -26.07 -10.97
CA GLN A 1192 54.53 -26.50 -10.51
C GLN A 1192 55.49 -25.32 -10.28
N ALA A 1193 55.37 -24.25 -11.08
CA ALA A 1193 56.19 -23.06 -10.96
C ALA A 1193 55.80 -22.13 -9.78
N GLY A 1194 54.65 -22.39 -9.13
CA GLY A 1194 54.17 -21.63 -7.98
C GLY A 1194 53.68 -20.23 -8.32
N ASP A 1195 53.24 -20.00 -9.55
CA ASP A 1195 52.80 -18.73 -10.14
C ASP A 1195 51.32 -18.74 -10.61
N ALA A 1196 50.64 -19.88 -10.43
CA ALA A 1196 49.22 -20.02 -10.72
C ALA A 1196 48.48 -20.97 -9.74
N LEU A 1197 47.19 -20.70 -9.54
CA LEU A 1197 46.22 -21.56 -8.87
C LEU A 1197 45.03 -21.78 -9.80
N GLY A 1198 44.45 -22.98 -9.82
CA GLY A 1198 43.26 -23.24 -10.63
C GLY A 1198 42.31 -24.27 -10.02
N ILE A 1199 41.04 -24.17 -10.38
CA ILE A 1199 39.97 -25.05 -9.92
C ILE A 1199 39.15 -25.54 -11.10
N LEU A 1200 38.91 -26.85 -11.11
CA LEU A 1200 38.17 -27.54 -12.15
C LEU A 1200 36.80 -27.98 -11.63
N HIS A 1201 35.73 -27.44 -12.22
CA HIS A 1201 34.34 -27.83 -11.96
C HIS A 1201 33.63 -28.16 -13.26
N ASP A 1202 33.10 -29.38 -13.40
CA ASP A 1202 32.23 -29.79 -14.52
C ASP A 1202 32.74 -29.33 -15.92
N GLY A 1203 34.02 -29.58 -16.21
CA GLY A 1203 34.64 -29.17 -17.48
C GLY A 1203 34.94 -27.67 -17.63
N ARG A 1204 34.93 -26.91 -16.53
CA ARG A 1204 35.32 -25.49 -16.47
C ARG A 1204 36.51 -25.32 -15.52
N LEU A 1205 37.60 -24.72 -16.00
CA LEU A 1205 38.79 -24.36 -15.23
C LEU A 1205 38.79 -22.85 -14.97
N ALA A 1206 38.66 -22.45 -13.71
CA ALA A 1206 38.97 -21.10 -13.26
C ALA A 1206 40.43 -21.03 -12.82
N MET A 1207 41.19 -20.04 -13.29
CA MET A 1207 42.63 -19.95 -13.06
C MET A 1207 43.05 -18.55 -12.66
N LEU A 1208 43.82 -18.44 -11.58
CA LEU A 1208 44.45 -17.22 -11.08
C LEU A 1208 45.96 -17.29 -11.32
N ARG A 1209 46.54 -16.25 -11.93
CA ARG A 1209 47.97 -16.14 -12.29
C ARG A 1209 48.58 -14.84 -11.79
N TRP A 1210 49.86 -14.87 -11.45
CA TRP A 1210 50.62 -13.70 -11.00
C TRP A 1210 52.11 -13.79 -11.39
N ARG A 1211 52.85 -12.68 -11.28
CA ARG A 1211 54.31 -12.72 -11.41
C ARG A 1211 54.92 -13.26 -10.12
N ARG A 1212 55.82 -14.23 -10.22
CA ARG A 1212 56.46 -14.85 -9.04
C ARG A 1212 57.14 -13.84 -8.08
N SER A 1213 57.61 -12.70 -8.57
CA SER A 1213 58.19 -11.63 -7.74
C SER A 1213 57.19 -10.86 -6.87
N ASP A 1214 55.90 -11.00 -7.15
CA ASP A 1214 54.84 -10.17 -6.59
C ASP A 1214 54.16 -10.84 -5.39
N VAL A 1215 54.25 -12.17 -5.25
CA VAL A 1215 53.69 -12.96 -4.14
C VAL A 1215 54.81 -13.57 -3.29
N ALA A 1216 54.83 -13.23 -2.00
CA ALA A 1216 55.79 -13.76 -1.02
C ALA A 1216 55.39 -15.15 -0.50
N ARG A 1217 54.10 -15.39 -0.27
CA ARG A 1217 53.56 -16.63 0.32
C ARG A 1217 52.08 -16.83 -0.01
N ILE A 1218 51.62 -18.08 -0.02
CA ILE A 1218 50.22 -18.46 -0.19
C ILE A 1218 49.73 -19.13 1.11
N GLU A 1219 48.55 -18.75 1.60
CA GLU A 1219 47.84 -19.40 2.69
C GLU A 1219 46.57 -20.07 2.18
N LEU A 1220 46.40 -21.37 2.40
CA LEU A 1220 45.16 -22.07 2.06
C LEU A 1220 44.32 -22.29 3.33
N ARG A 1221 43.06 -21.88 3.31
CA ARG A 1221 42.08 -22.07 4.40
C ARG A 1221 40.84 -22.73 3.84
N ARG A 1222 40.36 -23.76 4.52
CA ARG A 1222 39.11 -24.45 4.16
C ARG A 1222 38.01 -23.99 5.09
N THR A 1223 36.95 -23.41 4.54
CA THR A 1223 35.73 -23.03 5.27
C THR A 1223 34.59 -23.99 4.92
N ARG A 1224 33.48 -23.93 5.65
CA ARG A 1224 32.31 -24.77 5.34
C ARG A 1224 31.68 -24.29 4.04
N GLY A 1225 32.01 -24.94 2.93
CA GLY A 1225 31.45 -24.62 1.61
C GLY A 1225 32.36 -23.81 0.68
N ALA A 1226 33.61 -23.51 1.06
CA ALA A 1226 34.60 -22.90 0.15
C ALA A 1226 36.06 -23.29 0.49
N GLU A 1227 36.95 -23.26 -0.51
CA GLU A 1227 38.40 -23.21 -0.33
C GLU A 1227 38.90 -21.79 -0.59
N ILE A 1228 39.62 -21.21 0.38
CA ILE A 1228 40.11 -19.83 0.34
C ILE A 1228 41.63 -19.84 0.22
N ALA A 1229 42.17 -19.21 -0.82
CA ALA A 1229 43.61 -19.00 -1.01
C ALA A 1229 43.97 -17.53 -0.74
N GLY A 1230 44.72 -17.23 0.32
CA GLY A 1230 45.30 -15.92 0.60
C GLY A 1230 46.67 -15.75 -0.06
N LEU A 1231 46.82 -14.77 -0.95
CA LEU A 1231 48.10 -14.35 -1.51
C LEU A 1231 48.69 -13.22 -0.67
N ILE A 1232 49.89 -13.43 -0.13
CA ILE A 1232 50.64 -12.40 0.60
C ILE A 1232 51.59 -11.71 -0.37
N PHE A 1233 51.44 -10.40 -0.60
CA PHE A 1233 52.24 -9.69 -1.61
C PHE A 1233 53.62 -9.24 -1.11
N ALA A 1234 54.61 -9.34 -2.00
CA ALA A 1234 55.99 -8.90 -1.77
C ALA A 1234 56.24 -7.43 -2.16
N ARG A 1235 55.27 -6.79 -2.83
CA ARG A 1235 55.36 -5.42 -3.36
C ARG A 1235 54.09 -4.63 -3.02
N ARG A 1236 54.19 -3.30 -3.03
CA ARG A 1236 53.06 -2.38 -2.80
C ARG A 1236 52.10 -2.28 -3.98
N SER A 1237 52.51 -2.73 -5.16
CA SER A 1237 51.70 -2.75 -6.37
C SER A 1237 51.95 -4.06 -7.11
N VAL A 1238 50.87 -4.77 -7.46
CA VAL A 1238 50.90 -6.11 -8.09
C VAL A 1238 49.82 -6.21 -9.17
N GLU A 1239 50.06 -7.07 -10.16
CA GLU A 1239 49.08 -7.40 -11.21
C GLU A 1239 48.74 -8.90 -11.16
N LEU A 1240 47.45 -9.21 -11.11
CA LEU A 1240 46.90 -10.55 -11.11
C LEU A 1240 46.05 -10.75 -12.35
N ARG A 1241 46.02 -11.98 -12.89
CA ARG A 1241 45.19 -12.35 -14.04
C ARG A 1241 44.28 -13.51 -13.66
N LEU A 1242 42.98 -13.33 -13.91
CA LEU A 1242 41.95 -14.28 -13.54
C LEU A 1242 41.20 -14.71 -14.80
N GLY A 1243 41.30 -16.00 -15.16
CA GLY A 1243 40.73 -16.53 -16.39
C GLY A 1243 39.75 -17.67 -16.16
N LEU A 1244 38.75 -17.78 -17.05
CA LEU A 1244 37.79 -18.87 -17.10
C LEU A 1244 37.93 -19.63 -18.43
N TYR A 1245 38.14 -20.95 -18.35
CA TYR A 1245 38.41 -21.80 -19.50
C TYR A 1245 37.50 -23.01 -19.51
N HIS A 1246 37.01 -23.43 -20.68
CA HIS A 1246 36.37 -24.73 -20.83
C HIS A 1246 37.43 -25.78 -21.15
N VAL A 1247 37.38 -26.91 -20.47
CA VAL A 1247 38.32 -28.03 -20.62
C VAL A 1247 37.55 -29.35 -20.63
N HIS A 1248 37.97 -30.28 -21.48
CA HIS A 1248 37.30 -31.57 -21.62
C HIS A 1248 37.89 -32.63 -20.69
N THR A 1249 39.13 -32.45 -20.23
CA THR A 1249 39.81 -33.43 -19.36
C THR A 1249 40.60 -32.77 -18.23
N ALA A 1250 40.79 -33.48 -17.12
CA ALA A 1250 41.65 -33.02 -16.02
C ALA A 1250 43.14 -32.92 -16.41
N ALA A 1251 43.58 -33.65 -17.44
CA ALA A 1251 44.94 -33.56 -17.97
C ALA A 1251 45.14 -32.24 -18.74
N GLU A 1252 44.18 -31.87 -19.59
CA GLU A 1252 44.14 -30.59 -20.28
C GLU A 1252 44.13 -29.41 -19.29
N ALA A 1253 43.35 -29.52 -18.22
CA ALA A 1253 43.33 -28.52 -17.14
C ALA A 1253 44.71 -28.33 -16.49
N ARG A 1254 45.45 -29.43 -16.23
CA ARG A 1254 46.82 -29.37 -15.70
C ARG A 1254 47.79 -28.73 -16.68
N THR A 1255 47.71 -29.08 -17.97
CA THR A 1255 48.57 -28.50 -19.00
C THR A 1255 48.35 -27.00 -19.16
N LEU A 1256 47.09 -26.54 -19.11
CA LEU A 1256 46.76 -25.12 -19.10
C LEU A 1256 47.31 -24.42 -17.85
N LEU A 1257 47.18 -25.04 -16.68
CA LEU A 1257 47.66 -24.49 -15.41
C LEU A 1257 49.20 -24.36 -15.35
N ASP A 1258 49.92 -25.34 -15.87
CA ASP A 1258 51.40 -25.36 -15.90
C ASP A 1258 51.99 -24.58 -17.09
N SER A 1259 51.14 -23.99 -17.96
CA SER A 1259 51.59 -23.16 -19.08
C SER A 1259 52.03 -21.78 -18.58
N ALA A 1260 53.21 -21.33 -19.02
CA ALA A 1260 53.81 -20.07 -18.56
C ALA A 1260 52.88 -18.87 -18.85
N PRO A 1261 52.77 -17.88 -17.92
CA PRO A 1261 52.01 -16.67 -18.19
C PRO A 1261 52.64 -15.92 -19.38
N PRO A 1262 51.86 -15.38 -20.34
CA PRO A 1262 52.41 -14.43 -21.30
C PRO A 1262 52.87 -13.16 -20.55
N GLN A 1263 54.13 -12.78 -20.79
CA GLN A 1263 54.95 -11.77 -20.09
C GLN A 1263 54.24 -10.51 -19.56
#